data_AF-A0AAU4E8X6-F1
#
_entry.id   AF-A0AAU4E8X6-F1
#
_cell.length_a   1.000
_cell.length_b   1.000
_cell.length_c   1.000
_cell.angle_alpha   90.00
_cell.angle_beta   90.00
_cell.angle_gamma   90.00
#
_symmetry.space_group_name_H-M   'P 1'
#
loop_
_entity.id
_entity.type
_entity.pdbx_description
1 polymer ?
#
loop_
_entity_poly.entity_id
_entity_poly.type
_entity_poly.pdbx_seq_one_letter_code
_entity_poly.pdbx_strand_id
1 'polypeptide(L)'
;MLAGFPPPLTPPDRPLPPELAGSSSHGYNCRCVATYFGLNPARYGELPACSLTEAEYHGLLVEAVDVQGEAKRLAAARDVTGAQRQYARMRQLAHRLDRTDLELAAVSDLATVCYSAGDLRNARQCAEAVLTVFAVITKAIVHFGQYVELRMIEGSREVAERVLISLSTEDGDVSRARELLADQRRRALFRKAAEPGQFPREQLDPHGADELELRILEVRVQIAAGDPAGARTALEEILAALAAIADVGEVRDQVVSLQAMARAERARVRQAGGEEEDAAADLLRLSARHGGPTAAKFDVQLAETRALDGDFPGAIAAIVAARDELAAVGLTGDVAEASHALGTLLLLAGDVAQARAQFEHAGKLWTANGDTPGARRLDLALARCAAAEGDWPAAKAHAARAQESARASGEWLECLRADFVTATIEYTRGDDLRAALELLLPVALAAQEYRFEFASPEARTAWASGVAGPATALLMTLLTQLGETRLTAELIERACAVGAYTEDRTLDLTGKVPTLDRLTAAGAEPESLAVARERAAAVGGSERPEQLAAARGSDRPESLEPVAAGGGLEGVGARESFAVAGGSDRPEPLEPLEPVAAGGGLEGVGVRESFAVAGGSDRPESLEPLEPVAAGGGLEGVGVRESLAVAGGSDRPESLEPVAAVGGLEGVGARESLAVAGGSDRSEPPERAAAGGGLERAGVRESFAVAGGSGRPEQLAAARGSDRPESLEPVAAGGGLERAGARESLAVAGDSDRSEPLDPATAAGGQERAEARELAVAGGSPLTVHARASARAAGESLPLAALGAVTAALPLRLAPPPDLRWSPGRPMELDRWLGLAAERYHLRRQATETVATWPAATPERETFVLRFTDAGHTFLSWRTTEDLDTVHTHAVNAELVETARGYLAAASPTPHEGESVADAVRRSLADDALGGAAGEQRLARVLALNLLPADLVGELRRAAAAGRRRPLLRVQPSPGLAAVPWGLLALPDRRPARGTVDEIGSCFDGDDRVLDLADVALLAPAGIPRRPSAPDGPPAYLLDPRIPGQSAFGELGSVLGKQHESSPLIRHLDAQLEAGPVRPSAAKGLELVRRTDTDRRLLAELLSGPCSRLVFVGHVSRVRDDHGAQTALHLSCAAELPGTAAPIGAHRPFTAADLALSRVDTMPARVALIGCASASDFGLAEPFGVLLAAVAAGAGLVAATVWALPTSAAVPGADPMAELVVAVDTALAGDDPVTELCAWQRTRLARWRERPEPARSPAFWAALTCLDAAADGQTWVR
;
A
#
# COMPACT_ATOMS: atom_id res chain seq x y z
N MET A 1 -9.73 -32.92 -7.04
CA MET A 1 -10.67 -34.06 -7.14
C MET A 1 -10.47 -35.03 -5.97
N LEU A 2 -10.96 -34.68 -4.77
CA LEU A 2 -11.19 -35.62 -3.66
C LEU A 2 -12.36 -35.15 -2.75
N ALA A 3 -13.24 -34.29 -3.26
CA ALA A 3 -14.52 -34.05 -2.62
C ALA A 3 -15.47 -35.21 -2.98
N GLY A 4 -16.09 -35.85 -1.98
CA GLY A 4 -17.19 -36.80 -2.21
C GLY A 4 -16.86 -38.29 -2.24
N PHE A 5 -15.77 -38.76 -1.64
CA PHE A 5 -15.73 -40.15 -1.17
C PHE A 5 -16.25 -40.20 0.28
N PRO A 6 -17.20 -41.10 0.61
CA PRO A 6 -17.53 -41.37 2.00
C PRO A 6 -16.33 -42.05 2.69
N PRO A 7 -16.28 -42.07 4.03
CA PRO A 7 -15.46 -43.08 4.69
C PRO A 7 -15.98 -44.44 4.29
N PRO A 8 -15.28 -45.47 4.76
CA PRO A 8 -16.07 -46.49 5.41
C PRO A 8 -15.47 -46.87 6.77
N LEU A 9 -16.37 -46.97 7.75
CA LEU A 9 -16.18 -47.79 8.96
C LEU A 9 -16.16 -49.31 8.61
N THR A 10 -16.25 -49.65 7.32
CA THR A 10 -16.21 -50.99 6.72
C THR A 10 -15.08 -51.07 5.68
N PRO A 11 -14.03 -51.89 5.86
CA PRO A 11 -12.95 -52.02 4.87
C PRO A 11 -13.49 -52.45 3.49
N PRO A 12 -12.75 -52.19 2.38
CA PRO A 12 -13.20 -52.55 1.04
C PRO A 12 -13.56 -54.05 0.91
N ASP A 13 -14.48 -54.38 0.00
CA ASP A 13 -15.10 -55.71 -0.23
C ASP A 13 -14.14 -56.87 -0.59
N ARG A 14 -12.83 -56.69 -0.44
CA ARG A 14 -11.78 -57.68 -0.65
C ARG A 14 -10.84 -57.73 0.57
N PRO A 15 -11.14 -58.55 1.59
CA PRO A 15 -10.21 -58.77 2.69
C PRO A 15 -8.89 -59.37 2.17
N LEU A 16 -7.78 -59.07 2.87
CA LEU A 16 -6.52 -59.80 2.69
C LEU A 16 -6.75 -61.29 2.94
N PRO A 17 -6.00 -62.19 2.25
CA PRO A 17 -6.12 -63.62 2.47
C PRO A 17 -5.73 -63.99 3.92
N PRO A 18 -6.31 -65.05 4.52
CA PRO A 18 -6.08 -65.38 5.93
C PRO A 18 -4.60 -65.59 6.30
N GLU A 19 -3.75 -65.97 5.34
CA GLU A 19 -2.30 -66.13 5.57
C GLU A 19 -1.54 -64.79 5.72
N LEU A 20 -2.13 -63.68 5.29
CA LEU A 20 -1.61 -62.31 5.48
C LEU A 20 -2.37 -61.55 6.58
N ALA A 21 -3.56 -62.02 6.96
CA ALA A 21 -4.39 -61.41 8.00
C ALA A 21 -3.74 -61.58 9.39
N GLY A 22 -3.11 -60.49 9.88
CA GLY A 22 -2.45 -60.44 11.19
C GLY A 22 -0.95 -60.14 11.12
N SER A 23 -0.34 -60.02 9.93
CA SER A 23 1.06 -59.62 9.81
C SER A 23 1.20 -58.11 9.65
N SER A 24 1.64 -57.42 10.70
CA SER A 24 1.85 -55.96 10.71
C SER A 24 2.90 -55.46 9.69
N SER A 25 3.75 -56.36 9.16
CA SER A 25 4.82 -56.04 8.20
C SER A 25 4.41 -56.09 6.71
N HIS A 26 3.14 -56.39 6.40
CA HIS A 26 2.62 -56.52 5.03
C HIS A 26 1.75 -55.33 4.60
N GLY A 27 2.36 -54.16 4.39
CA GLY A 27 1.68 -52.97 3.83
C GLY A 27 1.37 -53.06 2.32
N TYR A 28 0.62 -52.11 1.75
CA TYR A 28 0.15 -52.21 0.35
C TYR A 28 1.27 -52.33 -0.71
N ASN A 29 2.40 -51.64 -0.53
CA ASN A 29 3.56 -51.73 -1.45
C ASN A 29 4.26 -53.12 -1.42
N CYS A 30 3.94 -53.96 -0.43
CA CYS A 30 4.51 -55.30 -0.29
C CYS A 30 4.24 -56.15 -1.54
N ARG A 31 5.29 -56.79 -2.06
CA ARG A 31 5.21 -57.70 -3.21
C ARG A 31 4.18 -58.80 -3.04
N CYS A 32 3.97 -59.32 -1.83
CA CYS A 32 2.96 -60.34 -1.54
C CYS A 32 1.53 -59.81 -1.77
N VAL A 33 1.25 -58.58 -1.34
CA VAL A 33 -0.04 -57.90 -1.53
C VAL A 33 -0.25 -57.54 -2.99
N ALA A 34 0.75 -56.94 -3.65
CA ALA A 34 0.69 -56.60 -5.07
C ALA A 34 0.46 -57.85 -5.95
N THR A 35 1.13 -58.97 -5.64
CA THR A 35 0.98 -60.25 -6.36
C THR A 35 -0.40 -60.86 -6.13
N TYR A 36 -0.97 -60.77 -4.92
CA TYR A 36 -2.32 -61.23 -4.61
C TYR A 36 -3.39 -60.51 -5.45
N PHE A 37 -3.23 -59.20 -5.65
CA PHE A 37 -4.12 -58.40 -6.51
C PHE A 37 -3.79 -58.49 -8.02
N GLY A 38 -2.85 -59.35 -8.43
CA GLY A 38 -2.49 -59.55 -9.84
C GLY A 38 -1.72 -58.38 -10.47
N LEU A 39 -1.14 -57.49 -9.66
CA LEU A 39 -0.32 -56.37 -10.11
C LEU A 39 1.09 -56.87 -10.47
N ASN A 40 1.70 -56.34 -11.53
CA ASN A 40 3.05 -56.72 -11.92
C ASN A 40 4.08 -56.17 -10.92
N PRO A 41 4.79 -57.02 -10.16
CA PRO A 41 5.67 -56.57 -9.07
C PRO A 41 6.96 -55.92 -9.56
N ALA A 42 7.33 -56.01 -10.84
CA ALA A 42 8.64 -55.59 -11.36
C ALA A 42 8.92 -54.07 -11.33
N ARG A 43 8.01 -53.25 -10.79
CA ARG A 43 8.23 -51.81 -10.52
C ARG A 43 8.50 -51.49 -9.05
N TYR A 44 8.26 -52.43 -8.14
CA TYR A 44 8.57 -52.28 -6.72
C TYR A 44 9.95 -52.91 -6.47
N GLY A 45 10.83 -52.17 -5.80
CA GLY A 45 12.24 -52.55 -5.60
C GLY A 45 12.43 -53.84 -4.80
N GLU A 46 13.68 -54.31 -4.72
CA GLU A 46 14.03 -55.56 -4.03
C GLU A 46 13.88 -55.45 -2.49
N LEU A 47 12.64 -55.64 -2.03
CA LEU A 47 12.15 -56.07 -0.71
C LEU A 47 12.96 -55.75 0.56
N PRO A 48 12.36 -54.98 1.49
CA PRO A 48 12.71 -55.04 2.91
C PRO A 48 11.57 -55.45 3.86
N ALA A 49 10.35 -54.92 3.72
CA ALA A 49 9.33 -54.99 4.79
C ALA A 49 8.78 -56.40 5.07
N CYS A 50 8.40 -57.18 4.05
CA CYS A 50 7.80 -58.50 4.25
C CYS A 50 8.76 -59.61 4.70
N SER A 51 10.06 -59.31 4.76
CA SER A 51 11.07 -60.17 5.39
C SER A 51 11.29 -59.87 6.87
N LEU A 52 10.66 -58.81 7.41
CA LEU A 52 10.73 -58.47 8.83
C LEU A 52 9.72 -59.27 9.63
N THR A 53 10.15 -59.77 10.79
CA THR A 53 9.24 -60.22 11.85
C THR A 53 8.46 -59.04 12.41
N GLU A 54 7.32 -59.32 13.04
CA GLU A 54 6.49 -58.30 13.70
C GLU A 54 7.26 -57.47 14.74
N ALA A 55 8.18 -58.10 15.48
CA ALA A 55 9.03 -57.43 16.46
C ALA A 55 10.07 -56.49 15.81
N GLU A 56 10.67 -56.90 14.68
CA GLU A 56 11.60 -56.05 13.92
C GLU A 56 10.87 -54.87 13.25
N TYR A 57 9.67 -55.10 12.71
CA TYR A 57 8.84 -54.04 12.12
C TYR A 57 8.45 -52.98 13.18
N HIS A 58 7.93 -53.41 14.33
CA HIS A 58 7.60 -52.49 15.43
C HIS A 58 8.84 -51.78 15.97
N GLY A 59 9.98 -52.47 16.10
CA GLY A 59 11.24 -51.85 16.53
C GLY A 59 11.71 -50.73 15.59
N LEU A 60 11.63 -50.95 14.28
CA LEU A 60 11.96 -49.93 13.28
C LEU A 60 10.94 -48.78 13.23
N LEU A 61 9.67 -49.04 13.53
CA LEU A 61 8.65 -48.00 13.62
C LEU A 61 8.88 -47.09 14.83
N VAL A 62 9.24 -47.65 15.99
CA VAL A 62 9.67 -46.87 17.17
C VAL A 62 10.95 -46.08 16.86
N GLU A 63 11.95 -46.71 16.23
CA GLU A 63 13.17 -46.01 15.80
C GLU A 63 12.85 -44.83 14.86
N ALA A 64 11.89 -44.96 13.95
CA ALA A 64 11.48 -43.88 13.06
C ALA A 64 10.82 -42.71 13.81
N VAL A 65 10.00 -42.98 14.84
CA VAL A 65 9.40 -41.96 15.70
C VAL A 65 10.46 -41.24 16.54
N ASP A 66 11.39 -41.99 17.15
CA ASP A 66 12.50 -41.41 17.92
C ASP A 66 13.40 -40.53 17.03
N VAL A 67 13.71 -40.99 15.82
CA VAL A 67 14.48 -40.22 14.82
C VAL A 67 13.73 -38.96 14.38
N GLN A 68 12.40 -39.01 14.18
CA GLN A 68 11.62 -37.81 13.87
C GLN A 68 11.57 -36.83 15.06
N GLY A 69 11.45 -37.33 16.29
CA GLY A 69 11.50 -36.51 17.51
C GLY A 69 12.86 -35.81 17.69
N GLU A 70 13.95 -36.52 17.39
CA GLU A 70 15.30 -35.94 17.35
C GLU A 70 15.41 -34.88 16.24
N ALA A 71 14.95 -35.19 15.02
CA ALA A 71 14.99 -34.28 13.88
C ALA A 71 14.23 -32.98 14.16
N LYS A 72 13.04 -33.06 14.78
CA LYS A 72 12.23 -31.90 15.19
C LYS A 72 12.90 -31.07 16.28
N ARG A 73 13.61 -31.70 17.23
CA ARG A 73 14.39 -30.99 18.26
C ARG A 73 15.57 -30.23 17.65
N LEU A 74 16.29 -30.86 16.72
CA LEU A 74 17.40 -30.24 16.00
C LEU A 74 16.91 -29.09 15.10
N ALA A 75 15.78 -29.28 14.41
CA ALA A 75 15.11 -28.23 13.64
C ALA A 75 14.71 -27.03 14.52
N ALA A 76 14.14 -27.27 15.71
CA ALA A 76 13.78 -26.20 16.65
C ALA A 76 14.99 -25.43 17.19
N ALA A 77 16.17 -26.06 17.29
CA ALA A 77 17.44 -25.41 17.60
C ALA A 77 18.13 -24.75 16.38
N ARG A 78 17.55 -24.91 15.18
CA ARG A 78 18.13 -24.62 13.86
C ARG A 78 19.48 -25.31 13.57
N ASP A 79 19.71 -26.52 14.09
CA ASP A 79 20.76 -27.40 13.57
C ASP A 79 20.27 -28.06 12.27
N VAL A 80 20.39 -27.31 11.17
CA VAL A 80 19.97 -27.71 9.83
C VAL A 80 20.67 -29.01 9.40
N THR A 81 21.97 -29.12 9.69
CA THR A 81 22.77 -30.29 9.28
C THR A 81 22.44 -31.53 10.12
N GLY A 82 22.16 -31.36 11.42
CA GLY A 82 21.62 -32.40 12.28
C GLY A 82 20.24 -32.87 11.84
N ALA A 83 19.31 -31.94 11.64
CA ALA A 83 17.95 -32.23 11.16
C ALA A 83 17.98 -32.96 9.80
N GLN A 84 18.75 -32.47 8.83
CA GLN A 84 18.95 -33.12 7.52
C GLN A 84 19.45 -34.57 7.67
N ARG A 85 20.43 -34.83 8.55
CA ARG A 85 20.94 -36.19 8.79
C ARG A 85 19.88 -37.10 9.42
N GLN A 86 19.09 -36.61 10.37
CA GLN A 86 18.01 -37.40 10.96
C GLN A 86 16.85 -37.63 9.99
N TYR A 87 16.44 -36.64 9.20
CA TYR A 87 15.43 -36.84 8.15
C TYR A 87 15.91 -37.76 7.03
N ALA A 88 17.20 -37.74 6.67
CA ALA A 88 17.78 -38.73 5.75
C ALA A 88 17.74 -40.15 6.34
N ARG A 89 18.03 -40.31 7.65
CA ARG A 89 17.86 -41.59 8.36
C ARG A 89 16.39 -42.02 8.44
N MET A 90 15.47 -41.09 8.70
CA MET A 90 14.03 -41.34 8.70
C MET A 90 13.55 -41.86 7.33
N ARG A 91 14.05 -41.31 6.22
CA ARG A 91 13.78 -41.82 4.87
C ARG A 91 14.37 -43.21 4.63
N GLN A 92 15.55 -43.52 5.15
CA GLN A 92 16.10 -44.88 5.09
C GLN A 92 15.25 -45.88 5.88
N LEU A 93 14.74 -45.49 7.06
CA LEU A 93 13.81 -46.30 7.86
C LEU A 93 12.46 -46.46 7.15
N ALA A 94 11.91 -45.38 6.59
CA ALA A 94 10.69 -45.39 5.78
C ALA A 94 10.81 -46.35 4.58
N HIS A 95 11.94 -46.34 3.87
CA HIS A 95 12.19 -47.27 2.77
C HIS A 95 12.30 -48.74 3.26
N ARG A 96 12.92 -48.99 4.41
CA ARG A 96 12.98 -50.34 5.03
C ARG A 96 11.62 -50.84 5.53
N LEU A 97 10.77 -49.93 5.99
CA LEU A 97 9.39 -50.20 6.42
C LEU A 97 8.40 -50.26 5.25
N ASP A 98 8.81 -49.83 4.06
CA ASP A 98 7.98 -49.65 2.85
C ASP A 98 6.81 -48.66 3.07
N ARG A 99 7.09 -47.59 3.82
CA ARG A 99 6.13 -46.61 4.37
C ARG A 99 6.30 -45.23 3.75
N THR A 100 5.55 -44.96 2.69
CA THR A 100 5.65 -43.68 1.93
C THR A 100 5.12 -42.47 2.71
N ASP A 101 4.24 -42.68 3.69
CA ASP A 101 3.79 -41.64 4.62
C ASP A 101 4.94 -41.09 5.49
N LEU A 102 5.81 -41.96 5.99
CA LEU A 102 7.01 -41.57 6.74
C LEU A 102 8.06 -40.87 5.85
N GLU A 103 8.20 -41.30 4.59
CA GLU A 103 9.08 -40.60 3.65
C GLU A 103 8.56 -39.20 3.30
N LEU A 104 7.26 -39.05 3.03
CA LEU A 104 6.67 -37.75 2.74
C LEU A 104 6.73 -36.81 3.95
N ALA A 105 6.49 -37.31 5.16
CA ALA A 105 6.65 -36.55 6.40
C ALA A 105 8.10 -36.03 6.57
N ALA A 106 9.10 -36.88 6.26
CA ALA A 106 10.49 -36.48 6.34
C ALA A 106 10.88 -35.40 5.30
N VAL A 107 10.29 -35.45 4.09
CA VAL A 107 10.57 -34.45 3.03
C VAL A 107 9.80 -33.14 3.25
N SER A 108 8.57 -33.18 3.76
CA SER A 108 7.79 -31.96 4.08
C SER A 108 8.31 -31.25 5.34
N ASP A 109 8.68 -31.99 6.38
CA ASP A 109 9.40 -31.43 7.54
C ASP A 109 10.72 -30.79 7.07
N LEU A 110 11.50 -31.46 6.20
CA LEU A 110 12.74 -30.92 5.65
C LEU A 110 12.52 -29.66 4.81
N ALA A 111 11.43 -29.56 4.04
CA ALA A 111 11.07 -28.34 3.32
C ALA A 111 10.91 -27.15 4.28
N THR A 112 10.29 -27.38 5.45
CA THR A 112 10.13 -26.38 6.51
C THR A 112 11.47 -25.99 7.14
N VAL A 113 12.35 -26.97 7.39
CA VAL A 113 13.73 -26.71 7.90
C VAL A 113 14.51 -25.84 6.93
N CYS A 114 14.56 -26.21 5.65
CA CYS A 114 15.27 -25.43 4.62
C CYS A 114 14.70 -24.02 4.48
N TYR A 115 13.37 -23.85 4.51
CA TYR A 115 12.72 -22.54 4.48
C TYR A 115 13.14 -21.68 5.68
N SER A 116 13.07 -22.23 6.90
CA SER A 116 13.46 -21.53 8.14
C SER A 116 14.95 -21.15 8.22
N ALA A 117 15.79 -21.79 7.40
CA ALA A 117 17.22 -21.53 7.27
C ALA A 117 17.57 -20.59 6.09
N GLY A 118 16.59 -20.15 5.31
CA GLY A 118 16.82 -19.34 4.09
C GLY A 118 17.37 -20.13 2.90
N ASP A 119 17.34 -21.47 2.93
CA ASP A 119 17.65 -22.33 1.79
C ASP A 119 16.37 -22.53 0.94
N LEU A 120 15.91 -21.42 0.35
CA LEU A 120 14.61 -21.30 -0.32
C LEU A 120 14.48 -22.26 -1.52
N ARG A 121 15.60 -22.55 -2.20
CA ARG A 121 15.66 -23.48 -3.32
C ARG A 121 15.46 -24.92 -2.89
N ASN A 122 16.17 -25.41 -1.87
CA ASN A 122 15.94 -26.77 -1.38
C ASN A 122 14.57 -26.88 -0.69
N ALA A 123 14.07 -25.83 -0.05
CA ALA A 123 12.70 -25.76 0.46
C ALA A 123 11.66 -25.97 -0.65
N ARG A 124 11.77 -25.20 -1.75
CA ARG A 124 10.91 -25.31 -2.92
C ARG A 124 10.97 -26.70 -3.55
N GLN A 125 12.18 -27.23 -3.77
CA GLN A 125 12.37 -28.57 -4.35
C GLN A 125 11.76 -29.68 -3.48
N CYS A 126 11.93 -29.62 -2.16
CA CYS A 126 11.33 -30.60 -1.25
C CYS A 126 9.79 -30.52 -1.29
N ALA A 127 9.22 -29.31 -1.23
CA ALA A 127 7.77 -29.12 -1.27
C ALA A 127 7.14 -29.55 -2.61
N GLU A 128 7.74 -29.18 -3.75
CA GLU A 128 7.27 -29.59 -5.08
C GLU A 128 7.41 -31.11 -5.30
N ALA A 129 8.44 -31.74 -4.72
CA ALA A 129 8.57 -33.20 -4.72
C ALA A 129 7.43 -33.88 -3.95
N VAL A 130 7.06 -33.38 -2.76
CA VAL A 130 5.90 -33.89 -1.99
C VAL A 130 4.62 -33.80 -2.82
N LEU A 131 4.34 -32.66 -3.45
CA LEU A 131 3.14 -32.50 -4.30
C LEU A 131 3.13 -33.44 -5.51
N THR A 132 4.28 -33.60 -6.18
CA THR A 132 4.43 -34.48 -7.34
C THR A 132 4.15 -35.94 -6.95
N VAL A 133 4.70 -36.39 -5.82
CA VAL A 133 4.52 -37.75 -5.32
C VAL A 133 3.08 -37.96 -4.82
N PHE A 134 2.46 -36.99 -4.14
CA PHE A 134 1.06 -37.05 -3.72
C PHE A 134 0.10 -37.25 -4.90
N ALA A 135 0.32 -36.57 -6.02
CA ALA A 135 -0.51 -36.69 -7.23
C ALA A 135 -0.44 -38.08 -7.89
N VAL A 136 0.65 -38.82 -7.68
CA VAL A 136 0.82 -40.22 -8.10
C VAL A 136 0.14 -41.16 -7.09
N ILE A 137 0.41 -40.98 -5.80
CA ILE A 137 -0.06 -41.86 -4.72
C ILE A 137 -1.58 -41.80 -4.53
N THR A 138 -2.21 -40.64 -4.70
CA THR A 138 -3.67 -40.49 -4.56
C THR A 138 -4.43 -41.44 -5.50
N LYS A 139 -3.90 -41.68 -6.71
CA LYS A 139 -4.48 -42.63 -7.68
C LYS A 139 -4.33 -44.09 -7.25
N ALA A 140 -3.37 -44.40 -6.36
CA ALA A 140 -3.19 -45.73 -5.79
C ALA A 140 -4.07 -45.94 -4.54
N ILE A 141 -4.09 -45.00 -3.59
CA ILE A 141 -4.78 -45.17 -2.29
C ILE A 141 -6.29 -45.46 -2.45
N VAL A 142 -6.95 -44.81 -3.42
CA VAL A 142 -8.38 -45.00 -3.73
C VAL A 142 -8.74 -46.46 -4.07
N HIS A 143 -7.76 -47.30 -4.41
CA HIS A 143 -7.99 -48.73 -4.70
C HIS A 143 -7.78 -49.68 -3.52
N PHE A 144 -7.19 -49.26 -2.38
CA PHE A 144 -6.69 -50.21 -1.35
C PHE A 144 -7.04 -49.88 0.12
N GLY A 145 -7.70 -48.76 0.42
CA GLY A 145 -8.48 -48.60 1.66
C GLY A 145 -7.70 -48.42 2.98
N GLN A 146 -6.43 -47.98 2.95
CA GLN A 146 -5.67 -47.61 4.16
C GLN A 146 -5.87 -46.13 4.53
N TYR A 147 -6.97 -45.81 5.23
CA TYR A 147 -7.37 -44.42 5.54
C TYR A 147 -6.54 -43.71 6.64
N VAL A 148 -5.77 -44.44 7.45
CA VAL A 148 -4.93 -43.86 8.51
C VAL A 148 -3.66 -43.23 7.92
N GLU A 149 -3.00 -43.91 6.99
CA GLU A 149 -1.81 -43.40 6.28
C GLU A 149 -2.16 -42.20 5.41
N LEU A 150 -3.38 -42.17 4.84
CA LEU A 150 -3.86 -41.05 4.02
C LEU A 150 -3.85 -39.71 4.79
N ARG A 151 -4.19 -39.66 6.09
CA ARG A 151 -4.15 -38.41 6.86
C ARG A 151 -2.71 -37.91 7.08
N MET A 152 -1.75 -38.81 7.29
CA MET A 152 -0.33 -38.45 7.41
C MET A 152 0.23 -37.91 6.08
N ILE A 153 -0.18 -38.53 4.96
CA ILE A 153 0.17 -38.09 3.61
C ILE A 153 -0.49 -36.74 3.27
N GLU A 154 -1.74 -36.53 3.68
CA GLU A 154 -2.43 -35.25 3.55
C GLU A 154 -1.79 -34.15 4.40
N GLY A 155 -1.43 -34.43 5.67
CA GLY A 155 -0.71 -33.48 6.51
C GLY A 155 0.66 -33.11 5.95
N SER A 156 1.37 -34.08 5.37
CA SER A 156 2.64 -33.83 4.67
C SER A 156 2.47 -32.93 3.45
N ARG A 157 1.38 -33.12 2.69
CA ARG A 157 0.96 -32.21 1.62
C ARG A 157 0.61 -30.83 2.17
N GLU A 158 -0.15 -30.74 3.26
CA GLU A 158 -0.57 -29.46 3.85
C GLU A 158 0.64 -28.62 4.27
N VAL A 159 1.66 -29.23 4.87
CA VAL A 159 2.95 -28.58 5.19
C VAL A 159 3.68 -28.10 3.93
N ALA A 160 3.79 -28.95 2.90
CA ALA A 160 4.45 -28.58 1.65
C ALA A 160 3.74 -27.42 0.92
N GLU A 161 2.42 -27.42 0.91
CA GLU A 161 1.61 -26.32 0.37
C GLU A 161 1.80 -25.03 1.16
N ARG A 162 1.90 -25.07 2.50
CA ARG A 162 2.17 -23.87 3.33
C ARG A 162 3.55 -23.26 3.06
N VAL A 163 4.57 -24.10 2.85
CA VAL A 163 5.91 -23.64 2.41
C VAL A 163 5.82 -22.98 1.03
N LEU A 164 5.09 -23.58 0.08
CA LEU A 164 4.92 -22.99 -1.26
C LEU A 164 4.05 -21.73 -1.27
N ILE A 165 3.03 -21.62 -0.42
CA ILE A 165 2.27 -20.38 -0.22
C ILE A 165 3.20 -19.28 0.28
N SER A 166 4.05 -19.57 1.27
CA SER A 166 4.99 -18.60 1.83
C SER A 166 6.02 -18.14 0.78
N LEU A 167 6.66 -19.08 0.08
CA LEU A 167 7.58 -18.79 -1.03
C LEU A 167 6.92 -18.01 -2.18
N SER A 168 5.69 -18.38 -2.58
CA SER A 168 4.95 -17.65 -3.62
C SER A 168 4.52 -16.25 -3.16
N THR A 169 4.31 -16.05 -1.87
CA THR A 169 4.02 -14.73 -1.27
C THR A 169 5.27 -13.84 -1.30
N GLU A 170 6.43 -14.40 -0.94
CA GLU A 170 7.74 -13.73 -0.98
C GLU A 170 8.20 -13.41 -2.41
N ASP A 171 7.96 -14.32 -3.37
CA ASP A 171 8.22 -14.11 -4.80
C ASP A 171 7.27 -13.06 -5.44
N GLY A 172 6.18 -12.69 -4.76
CA GLY A 172 5.10 -11.85 -5.33
C GLY A 172 4.15 -12.58 -6.31
N ASP A 173 4.22 -13.92 -6.42
CA ASP A 173 3.26 -14.75 -7.15
C ASP A 173 1.99 -15.02 -6.31
N VAL A 174 1.28 -13.92 -6.06
CA VAL A 174 -0.01 -13.88 -5.35
C VAL A 174 -1.04 -14.82 -5.98
N SER A 175 -0.99 -15.02 -7.29
CA SER A 175 -1.92 -15.91 -8.02
C SER A 175 -1.73 -17.37 -7.60
N ARG A 176 -0.48 -17.86 -7.60
CA ARG A 176 -0.14 -19.21 -7.15
C ARG A 176 -0.39 -19.39 -5.66
N ALA A 177 -0.07 -18.38 -4.83
CA ALA A 177 -0.36 -18.40 -3.40
C ALA A 177 -1.87 -18.56 -3.12
N ARG A 178 -2.72 -17.79 -3.82
CA ARG A 178 -4.19 -17.89 -3.74
C ARG A 178 -4.72 -19.24 -4.23
N GLU A 179 -4.17 -19.80 -5.31
CA GLU A 179 -4.60 -21.11 -5.83
C GLU A 179 -4.35 -22.24 -4.81
N LEU A 180 -3.13 -22.29 -4.26
CA LEU A 180 -2.74 -23.26 -3.23
C LEU A 180 -3.62 -23.12 -1.98
N LEU A 181 -3.81 -21.89 -1.50
CA LEU A 181 -4.58 -21.60 -0.29
C LEU A 181 -6.08 -21.88 -0.48
N ALA A 182 -6.66 -21.59 -1.64
CA ALA A 182 -8.05 -21.91 -1.95
C ALA A 182 -8.30 -23.43 -2.00
N ASP A 183 -7.35 -24.22 -2.49
CA ASP A 183 -7.48 -25.69 -2.48
C ASP A 183 -7.37 -26.27 -1.06
N GLN A 184 -6.56 -25.67 -0.18
CA GLN A 184 -6.52 -26.00 1.24
C GLN A 184 -7.79 -25.61 1.98
N ARG A 185 -8.27 -24.36 1.85
CA ARG A 185 -9.48 -23.88 2.56
C ARG A 185 -10.70 -24.71 2.20
N ARG A 186 -10.86 -25.15 0.95
CA ARG A 186 -11.93 -26.10 0.56
C ARG A 186 -11.88 -27.42 1.33
N ARG A 187 -10.68 -27.96 1.63
CA ARG A 187 -10.52 -29.18 2.44
C ARG A 187 -10.86 -28.93 3.91
N ALA A 188 -10.34 -27.85 4.50
CA ALA A 188 -10.63 -27.50 5.89
C ALA A 188 -12.14 -27.28 6.11
N LEU A 189 -12.81 -26.54 5.22
CA LEU A 189 -14.27 -26.35 5.26
C LEU A 189 -15.05 -27.66 5.12
N PHE A 190 -14.58 -28.61 4.30
CA PHE A 190 -15.17 -29.94 4.22
C PHE A 190 -15.02 -30.73 5.54
N ARG A 191 -13.83 -30.70 6.16
CA ARG A 191 -13.58 -31.34 7.48
C ARG A 191 -14.38 -30.71 8.61
N LYS A 192 -14.72 -29.42 8.50
CA LYS A 192 -15.60 -28.69 9.43
C LYS A 192 -17.08 -29.02 9.25
N ALA A 193 -17.50 -29.34 8.02
CA ALA A 193 -18.89 -29.64 7.68
C ALA A 193 -19.27 -31.13 7.78
N ALA A 194 -18.30 -32.04 7.97
CA ALA A 194 -18.54 -33.48 8.02
C ALA A 194 -19.19 -33.92 9.34
N GLU A 195 -20.17 -34.83 9.26
CA GLU A 195 -20.94 -35.26 10.44
C GLU A 195 -20.12 -36.20 11.36
N PRO A 196 -20.38 -36.22 12.69
CA PRO A 196 -19.76 -37.17 13.61
C PRO A 196 -20.03 -38.63 13.21
N GLY A 197 -18.99 -39.34 12.80
CA GLY A 197 -19.07 -40.71 12.27
C GLY A 197 -18.80 -40.83 10.76
N GLN A 198 -18.74 -39.71 10.03
CA GLN A 198 -18.27 -39.70 8.64
C GLN A 198 -16.74 -39.77 8.53
N PHE A 199 -15.97 -39.49 9.57
CA PHE A 199 -14.52 -39.72 9.61
C PHE A 199 -14.07 -40.03 11.05
N PRO A 200 -12.88 -40.61 11.27
CA PRO A 200 -12.25 -40.63 12.59
C PRO A 200 -12.18 -39.21 13.18
N ARG A 201 -12.33 -39.07 14.50
CA ARG A 201 -12.41 -37.76 15.17
C ARG A 201 -11.16 -36.90 14.94
N GLU A 202 -10.02 -37.56 14.75
CA GLU A 202 -8.69 -37.01 14.49
C GLU A 202 -8.54 -36.45 13.05
N GLN A 203 -9.57 -36.62 12.20
CA GLN A 203 -9.62 -36.13 10.81
C GLN A 203 -10.68 -35.05 10.59
N LEU A 204 -11.35 -34.59 11.65
CA LEU A 204 -12.38 -33.54 11.61
C LEU A 204 -11.82 -32.21 12.14
N ASP A 205 -12.39 -31.09 11.68
CA ASP A 205 -12.14 -29.75 12.25
C ASP A 205 -13.46 -29.14 12.76
N PRO A 206 -14.11 -29.72 13.78
CA PRO A 206 -15.47 -29.36 14.17
C PRO A 206 -15.57 -27.92 14.70
N HIS A 207 -14.47 -27.36 15.22
CA HIS A 207 -14.41 -26.00 15.77
C HIS A 207 -13.88 -24.97 14.76
N GLY A 208 -13.34 -25.40 13.63
CA GLY A 208 -12.82 -24.53 12.57
C GLY A 208 -11.43 -23.93 12.84
N ALA A 209 -10.60 -24.59 13.65
CA ALA A 209 -9.29 -24.09 14.03
C ALA A 209 -8.27 -24.17 12.87
N ASP A 210 -8.32 -25.22 12.04
CA ASP A 210 -7.50 -25.31 10.82
C ASP A 210 -7.93 -24.25 9.79
N GLU A 211 -9.24 -24.00 9.68
CA GLU A 211 -9.78 -22.97 8.80
C GLU A 211 -9.31 -21.56 9.22
N LEU A 212 -9.30 -21.27 10.51
CA LEU A 212 -8.78 -20.01 11.06
C LEU A 212 -7.26 -19.87 10.87
N GLU A 213 -6.48 -20.95 10.96
CA GLU A 213 -5.05 -20.92 10.61
C GLU A 213 -4.84 -20.51 9.15
N LEU A 214 -5.61 -21.11 8.23
CA LEU A 214 -5.53 -20.78 6.80
C LEU A 214 -5.98 -19.34 6.52
N ARG A 215 -6.95 -18.79 7.27
CA ARG A 215 -7.32 -17.36 7.18
C ARG A 215 -6.20 -16.42 7.63
N ILE A 216 -5.35 -16.82 8.59
CA ILE A 216 -4.17 -16.02 8.99
C ILE A 216 -3.06 -16.11 7.92
N LEU A 217 -2.91 -17.23 7.23
CA LEU A 217 -2.04 -17.31 6.04
C LEU A 217 -2.60 -16.48 4.87
N GLU A 218 -3.93 -16.45 4.71
CA GLU A 218 -4.60 -15.61 3.71
C GLU A 218 -4.37 -14.12 3.95
N VAL A 219 -4.30 -13.69 5.21
CA VAL A 219 -3.89 -12.33 5.60
C VAL A 219 -2.51 -11.97 5.02
N ARG A 220 -1.51 -12.87 5.07
CA ARG A 220 -0.21 -12.62 4.44
C ARG A 220 -0.30 -12.51 2.92
N VAL A 221 -1.13 -13.34 2.29
CA VAL A 221 -1.40 -13.30 0.85
C VAL A 221 -2.17 -12.03 0.47
N GLN A 222 -3.06 -11.52 1.33
CA GLN A 222 -3.75 -10.23 1.18
C GLN A 222 -2.74 -9.07 1.26
N ILE A 223 -1.86 -9.05 2.26
CA ILE A 223 -0.81 -8.04 2.41
C ILE A 223 0.09 -7.98 1.16
N ALA A 224 0.59 -9.13 0.69
CA ALA A 224 1.40 -9.22 -0.54
C ALA A 224 0.62 -8.94 -1.83
N ALA A 225 -0.71 -9.04 -1.80
CA ALA A 225 -1.60 -8.59 -2.86
C ALA A 225 -1.96 -7.10 -2.79
N GLY A 226 -1.37 -6.37 -1.84
CA GLY A 226 -1.71 -4.98 -1.58
C GLY A 226 -3.03 -4.77 -0.84
N ASP A 227 -3.37 -5.56 0.18
CA ASP A 227 -4.62 -5.36 0.94
C ASP A 227 -4.43 -5.43 2.48
N PRO A 228 -3.68 -4.48 3.08
CA PRO A 228 -3.50 -4.41 4.53
C PRO A 228 -4.77 -3.96 5.25
N ALA A 229 -5.68 -3.23 4.60
CA ALA A 229 -6.94 -2.78 5.19
C ALA A 229 -7.95 -3.95 5.30
N GLY A 230 -8.10 -4.74 4.24
CA GLY A 230 -8.82 -6.00 4.26
C GLY A 230 -8.16 -7.01 5.19
N ALA A 231 -6.82 -7.10 5.20
CA ALA A 231 -6.08 -7.94 6.15
C ALA A 231 -6.30 -7.53 7.62
N ARG A 232 -6.30 -6.23 7.96
CA ARG A 232 -6.62 -5.73 9.31
C ARG A 232 -8.03 -6.15 9.73
N THR A 233 -9.01 -5.93 8.84
CA THR A 233 -10.41 -6.31 9.05
C THR A 233 -10.54 -7.83 9.26
N ALA A 234 -9.89 -8.62 8.40
CA ALA A 234 -9.85 -10.07 8.52
C ALA A 234 -9.17 -10.54 9.82
N LEU A 235 -8.10 -9.88 10.27
CA LEU A 235 -7.44 -10.18 11.54
C LEU A 235 -8.33 -9.87 12.74
N GLU A 236 -9.12 -8.80 12.71
CA GLU A 236 -10.10 -8.50 13.76
C GLU A 236 -11.21 -9.56 13.81
N GLU A 237 -11.75 -9.98 12.67
CA GLU A 237 -12.70 -11.10 12.58
C GLU A 237 -12.11 -12.42 13.08
N ILE A 238 -10.89 -12.76 12.67
CA ILE A 238 -10.18 -13.98 13.08
C ILE A 238 -9.96 -13.97 14.58
N LEU A 239 -9.53 -12.85 15.17
CA LEU A 239 -9.33 -12.71 16.61
C LEU A 239 -10.64 -12.83 17.39
N ALA A 240 -11.76 -12.33 16.86
CA ALA A 240 -13.09 -12.53 17.44
C ALA A 240 -13.54 -14.01 17.37
N ALA A 241 -13.37 -14.67 16.21
CA ALA A 241 -13.68 -16.08 16.04
C ALA A 241 -12.83 -16.99 16.96
N LEU A 242 -11.52 -16.70 17.08
CA LEU A 242 -10.62 -17.38 18.01
C LEU A 242 -10.94 -17.10 19.49
N ALA A 243 -11.61 -15.99 19.81
CA ALA A 243 -12.08 -15.75 21.17
C ALA A 243 -13.30 -16.63 21.51
N ALA A 244 -14.23 -16.80 20.56
CA ALA A 244 -15.44 -17.61 20.74
C ALA A 244 -15.17 -19.10 21.02
N ILE A 245 -14.04 -19.65 20.54
CA ILE A 245 -13.63 -21.05 20.78
C ILE A 245 -12.51 -21.21 21.83
N ALA A 246 -12.11 -20.14 22.53
CA ALA A 246 -10.95 -20.15 23.43
C ALA A 246 -11.09 -21.10 24.64
N ASP A 247 -12.31 -21.26 25.17
CA ASP A 247 -12.57 -22.10 26.33
C ASP A 247 -12.73 -23.60 25.97
N VAL A 248 -12.89 -23.92 24.67
CA VAL A 248 -13.06 -25.30 24.17
C VAL A 248 -11.79 -26.11 24.42
N GLY A 249 -11.88 -27.05 25.37
CA GLY A 249 -10.72 -27.80 25.86
C GLY A 249 -9.97 -28.63 24.80
N GLU A 250 -10.63 -28.99 23.70
CA GLU A 250 -10.03 -29.78 22.60
C GLU A 250 -9.06 -28.97 21.73
N VAL A 251 -9.30 -27.67 21.58
CA VAL A 251 -8.53 -26.78 20.69
C VAL A 251 -7.81 -25.65 21.43
N ARG A 252 -7.96 -25.54 22.76
CA ARG A 252 -7.44 -24.45 23.59
C ARG A 252 -5.99 -24.07 23.29
N ASP A 253 -5.08 -25.03 23.24
CA ASP A 253 -3.65 -24.76 23.03
C ASP A 253 -3.34 -24.33 21.58
N GLN A 254 -4.08 -24.87 20.60
CA GLN A 254 -4.05 -24.42 19.20
C GLN A 254 -4.57 -22.99 19.10
N VAL A 255 -5.71 -22.67 19.74
CA VAL A 255 -6.33 -21.34 19.76
C VAL A 255 -5.41 -20.30 20.40
N VAL A 256 -4.73 -20.62 21.51
CA VAL A 256 -3.73 -19.73 22.12
C VAL A 256 -2.59 -19.42 21.13
N SER A 257 -2.13 -20.43 20.39
CA SER A 257 -1.06 -20.28 19.39
C SER A 257 -1.51 -19.44 18.17
N LEU A 258 -2.70 -19.71 17.64
CA LEU A 258 -3.30 -18.93 16.53
C LEU A 258 -3.59 -17.49 16.95
N GLN A 259 -4.03 -17.27 18.20
CA GLN A 259 -4.23 -15.95 18.78
C GLN A 259 -2.93 -15.15 18.93
N ALA A 260 -1.79 -15.81 19.16
CA ALA A 260 -0.48 -15.17 19.18
C ALA A 260 -0.05 -14.80 17.76
N MET A 261 -0.20 -15.74 16.81
CA MET A 261 0.11 -15.52 15.40
C MET A 261 -0.69 -14.37 14.78
N ALA A 262 -2.03 -14.35 14.94
CA ALA A 262 -2.88 -13.29 14.42
C ALA A 262 -2.56 -11.89 14.99
N ARG A 263 -2.18 -11.78 16.28
CA ARG A 263 -1.74 -10.49 16.84
C ARG A 263 -0.35 -10.07 16.33
N ALA A 264 0.55 -11.01 16.07
CA ALA A 264 1.86 -10.71 15.49
C ALA A 264 1.72 -10.23 14.03
N GLU A 265 0.85 -10.85 13.23
CA GLU A 265 0.50 -10.34 11.90
C GLU A 265 -0.16 -8.95 11.99
N ARG A 266 -1.01 -8.70 12.99
CA ARG A 266 -1.62 -7.36 13.20
C ARG A 266 -0.57 -6.30 13.52
N ALA A 267 0.42 -6.60 14.35
CA ALA A 267 1.54 -5.70 14.62
C ALA A 267 2.33 -5.39 13.33
N ARG A 268 2.58 -6.39 12.48
CA ARG A 268 3.24 -6.20 11.17
C ARG A 268 2.42 -5.32 10.22
N VAL A 269 1.10 -5.54 10.12
CA VAL A 269 0.20 -4.70 9.30
C VAL A 269 0.20 -3.25 9.78
N ARG A 270 0.21 -3.03 11.10
CA ARG A 270 0.27 -1.70 11.72
C ARG A 270 1.60 -1.00 11.45
N GLN A 271 2.71 -1.70 11.63
CA GLN A 271 4.05 -1.20 11.30
C GLN A 271 4.18 -0.84 9.81
N ALA A 272 3.65 -1.65 8.89
CA ALA A 272 3.62 -1.34 7.47
C ALA A 272 2.71 -0.13 7.12
N GLY A 273 1.76 0.20 7.98
CA GLY A 273 0.85 1.34 7.83
C GLY A 273 1.28 2.64 8.54
N GLY A 274 2.47 2.69 9.16
CA GLY A 274 2.90 3.85 9.95
C GLY A 274 2.17 3.99 11.30
N GLU A 275 1.74 2.87 11.90
CA GLU A 275 1.16 2.80 13.24
C GLU A 275 2.18 2.17 14.23
N GLU A 276 3.42 2.66 14.28
CA GLU A 276 4.52 2.10 15.07
C GLU A 276 4.20 1.97 16.57
N GLU A 277 3.58 2.97 17.19
CA GLU A 277 3.16 2.92 18.60
C GLU A 277 2.18 1.77 18.86
N ASP A 278 1.23 1.57 17.93
CA ASP A 278 0.14 0.60 18.07
C ASP A 278 0.63 -0.84 17.74
N ALA A 279 1.62 -0.95 16.85
CA ALA A 279 2.38 -2.17 16.61
C ALA A 279 3.23 -2.57 17.82
N ALA A 280 4.00 -1.63 18.38
CA ALA A 280 4.79 -1.83 19.59
C ALA A 280 3.91 -2.22 20.78
N ALA A 281 2.73 -1.61 20.93
CA ALA A 281 1.77 -1.96 21.97
C ALA A 281 1.22 -3.40 21.82
N ASP A 282 1.04 -3.90 20.59
CA ASP A 282 0.66 -5.30 20.36
C ASP A 282 1.79 -6.28 20.68
N LEU A 283 3.03 -5.97 20.31
CA LEU A 283 4.20 -6.80 20.62
C LEU A 283 4.50 -6.83 22.13
N LEU A 284 4.37 -5.70 22.83
CA LEU A 284 4.46 -5.63 24.30
C LEU A 284 3.37 -6.47 24.99
N ARG A 285 2.13 -6.43 24.48
CA ARG A 285 1.03 -7.28 25.01
C ARG A 285 1.27 -8.76 24.76
N LEU A 286 1.90 -9.13 23.64
CA LEU A 286 2.29 -10.50 23.34
C LEU A 286 3.43 -10.97 24.25
N SER A 287 4.51 -10.19 24.34
CA SER A 287 5.65 -10.46 25.23
C SER A 287 5.18 -10.67 26.68
N ALA A 288 4.36 -9.75 27.23
CA ALA A 288 3.84 -9.85 28.59
C ALA A 288 2.82 -10.99 28.84
N ARG A 289 2.16 -11.51 27.79
CA ARG A 289 1.21 -12.63 27.89
C ARG A 289 1.90 -13.99 27.82
N HIS A 290 3.02 -14.06 27.12
CA HIS A 290 3.86 -15.24 27.01
C HIS A 290 5.05 -15.13 27.98
N GLY A 291 5.94 -16.13 27.97
CA GLY A 291 7.17 -16.12 28.78
C GLY A 291 8.13 -17.17 28.25
N GLY A 292 9.42 -17.04 28.57
CA GLY A 292 10.43 -17.88 27.94
C GLY A 292 10.59 -17.56 26.45
N PRO A 293 11.02 -18.53 25.62
CA PRO A 293 11.40 -18.29 24.23
C PRO A 293 10.35 -17.63 23.34
N THR A 294 9.07 -17.75 23.68
CA THR A 294 7.98 -17.14 22.94
C THR A 294 7.90 -15.63 23.17
N ALA A 295 8.18 -15.14 24.38
CA ALA A 295 8.23 -13.71 24.67
C ALA A 295 9.42 -13.06 23.95
N ALA A 296 10.62 -13.63 24.11
CA ALA A 296 11.83 -13.21 23.40
C ALA A 296 11.66 -13.05 21.88
N LYS A 297 10.87 -13.92 21.22
CA LYS A 297 10.59 -13.80 19.76
C LYS A 297 9.74 -12.57 19.39
N PHE A 298 8.89 -12.10 20.29
CA PHE A 298 8.17 -10.83 20.12
C PHE A 298 9.06 -9.63 20.50
N ASP A 299 9.94 -9.79 21.50
CA ASP A 299 10.90 -8.74 21.89
C ASP A 299 11.94 -8.45 20.79
N VAL A 300 12.33 -9.45 19.99
CA VAL A 300 13.12 -9.25 18.75
C VAL A 300 12.39 -8.35 17.76
N GLN A 301 11.09 -8.57 17.54
CA GLN A 301 10.28 -7.73 16.64
C GLN A 301 10.05 -6.33 17.23
N LEU A 302 9.88 -6.22 18.54
CA LEU A 302 9.75 -4.94 19.24
C LEU A 302 11.04 -4.11 19.12
N ALA A 303 12.22 -4.75 19.15
CA ALA A 303 13.49 -4.08 18.92
C ALA A 303 13.60 -3.51 17.50
N GLU A 304 13.07 -4.22 16.49
CA GLU A 304 13.00 -3.73 15.10
C GLU A 304 12.07 -2.51 14.99
N THR A 305 10.87 -2.56 15.57
CA THR A 305 9.93 -1.42 15.60
C THR A 305 10.56 -0.19 16.27
N ARG A 306 11.21 -0.36 17.43
CA ARG A 306 11.91 0.74 18.14
C ARG A 306 13.06 1.34 17.35
N ALA A 307 13.81 0.52 16.61
CA ALA A 307 14.92 1.01 15.80
C ALA A 307 14.45 1.88 14.62
N LEU A 308 13.28 1.57 14.04
CA LEU A 308 12.64 2.38 12.99
C LEU A 308 12.11 3.72 13.53
N ASP A 309 11.55 3.71 14.74
CA ASP A 309 11.13 4.91 15.48
C ASP A 309 12.33 5.75 16.03
N GLY A 310 13.56 5.26 15.87
CA GLY A 310 14.79 5.93 16.29
C GLY A 310 15.21 5.70 17.75
N ASP A 311 14.45 4.91 18.53
CA ASP A 311 14.82 4.45 19.87
C ASP A 311 15.87 3.31 19.81
N PHE A 312 17.07 3.65 19.31
CA PHE A 312 18.21 2.73 19.31
C PHE A 312 18.57 2.19 20.71
N PRO A 313 18.55 2.97 21.81
CA PRO A 313 18.83 2.45 23.15
C PRO A 313 17.80 1.41 23.61
N GLY A 314 16.50 1.66 23.43
CA GLY A 314 15.44 0.73 23.79
C GLY A 314 15.32 -0.47 22.84
N ALA A 315 15.75 -0.34 21.59
CA ALA A 315 15.94 -1.46 20.66
C ALA A 315 17.09 -2.38 21.13
N ILE A 316 18.26 -1.80 21.45
CA ILE A 316 19.42 -2.54 21.97
C ILE A 316 19.06 -3.24 23.30
N ALA A 317 18.33 -2.58 24.20
CA ALA A 317 17.89 -3.18 25.46
C ALA A 317 16.93 -4.38 25.24
N ALA A 318 15.97 -4.25 24.32
CA ALA A 318 15.02 -5.31 24.00
C ALA A 318 15.70 -6.54 23.36
N ILE A 319 16.58 -6.34 22.37
CA ILE A 319 17.26 -7.46 21.70
C ILE A 319 18.26 -8.18 22.62
N VAL A 320 18.90 -7.47 23.56
CA VAL A 320 19.78 -8.09 24.57
C VAL A 320 18.96 -8.98 25.51
N ALA A 321 17.83 -8.48 26.04
CA ALA A 321 16.95 -9.28 26.91
C ALA A 321 16.46 -10.54 26.18
N ALA A 322 15.99 -10.40 24.93
CA ALA A 322 15.54 -11.51 24.10
C ALA A 322 16.66 -12.55 23.86
N ARG A 323 17.86 -12.10 23.47
CA ARG A 323 19.02 -12.99 23.24
C ARG A 323 19.36 -13.79 24.50
N ASP A 324 19.36 -13.14 25.66
CA ASP A 324 19.78 -13.76 26.92
C ASP A 324 18.74 -14.78 27.43
N GLU A 325 17.44 -14.51 27.22
CA GLU A 325 16.37 -15.48 27.49
C GLU A 325 16.41 -16.69 26.54
N LEU A 326 16.64 -16.48 25.24
CA LEU A 326 16.84 -17.55 24.25
C LEU A 326 18.08 -18.40 24.58
N ALA A 327 19.15 -17.77 25.07
CA ALA A 327 20.38 -18.44 25.48
C ALA A 327 20.19 -19.28 26.75
N ALA A 328 19.41 -18.81 27.72
CA ALA A 328 19.07 -19.56 28.93
C ALA A 328 18.31 -20.87 28.63
N VAL A 329 17.56 -20.92 27.52
CA VAL A 329 16.82 -22.12 27.07
C VAL A 329 17.60 -22.94 26.03
N GLY A 330 18.75 -22.45 25.55
CA GLY A 330 19.63 -23.19 24.64
C GLY A 330 19.19 -23.20 23.17
N LEU A 331 18.37 -22.25 22.73
CA LEU A 331 17.93 -22.13 21.34
C LEU A 331 19.00 -21.47 20.46
N THR A 332 20.09 -22.20 20.22
CA THR A 332 21.32 -21.68 19.58
C THR A 332 21.10 -20.93 18.26
N GLY A 333 20.18 -21.39 17.41
CA GLY A 333 19.83 -20.69 16.17
C GLY A 333 19.15 -19.34 16.37
N ASP A 334 18.18 -19.25 17.28
CA ASP A 334 17.48 -18.00 17.56
C ASP A 334 18.39 -17.01 18.32
N VAL A 335 19.32 -17.52 19.16
CA VAL A 335 20.41 -16.71 19.75
C VAL A 335 21.34 -16.15 18.68
N ALA A 336 21.64 -16.91 17.62
CA ALA A 336 22.48 -16.44 16.52
C ALA A 336 21.83 -15.28 15.76
N GLU A 337 20.53 -15.39 15.42
CA GLU A 337 19.77 -14.31 14.79
C GLU A 337 19.68 -13.07 15.68
N ALA A 338 19.37 -13.22 16.98
CA ALA A 338 19.31 -12.10 17.92
C ALA A 338 20.69 -11.43 18.11
N SER A 339 21.78 -12.22 18.10
CA SER A 339 23.15 -11.69 18.17
C SER A 339 23.53 -10.95 16.88
N HIS A 340 23.14 -11.44 15.70
CA HIS A 340 23.35 -10.71 14.45
C HIS A 340 22.54 -9.40 14.42
N ALA A 341 21.26 -9.43 14.81
CA ALA A 341 20.42 -8.23 14.89
C ALA A 341 20.99 -7.18 15.86
N LEU A 342 21.46 -7.60 17.03
CA LEU A 342 22.18 -6.72 17.96
C LEU A 342 23.48 -6.17 17.35
N GLY A 343 24.25 -7.00 16.64
CA GLY A 343 25.46 -6.57 15.92
C GLY A 343 25.18 -5.48 14.89
N THR A 344 24.09 -5.61 14.12
CA THR A 344 23.58 -4.60 13.18
C THR A 344 23.27 -3.28 13.92
N LEU A 345 22.44 -3.31 14.97
CA LEU A 345 22.10 -2.11 15.75
C LEU A 345 23.33 -1.41 16.34
N LEU A 346 24.32 -2.17 16.83
CA LEU A 346 25.59 -1.64 17.33
C LEU A 346 26.45 -1.00 16.23
N LEU A 347 26.43 -1.54 15.01
CA LEU A 347 27.17 -1.00 13.87
C LEU A 347 26.58 0.33 13.37
N LEU A 348 25.25 0.48 13.41
CA LEU A 348 24.53 1.75 13.19
C LEU A 348 24.88 2.78 14.27
N ALA A 349 24.79 2.37 15.54
CA ALA A 349 25.17 3.20 16.69
C ALA A 349 26.67 3.58 16.71
N GLY A 350 27.49 2.88 15.92
CA GLY A 350 28.92 3.15 15.74
C GLY A 350 29.86 2.40 16.68
N ASP A 351 29.37 1.50 17.52
CA ASP A 351 30.18 0.58 18.33
C ASP A 351 30.60 -0.63 17.49
N VAL A 352 31.55 -0.41 16.58
CA VAL A 352 32.06 -1.44 15.66
C VAL A 352 32.69 -2.62 16.43
N ALA A 353 33.29 -2.36 17.59
CA ALA A 353 33.96 -3.38 18.39
C ALA A 353 32.95 -4.35 19.03
N GLN A 354 31.87 -3.84 19.64
CA GLN A 354 30.79 -4.71 20.12
C GLN A 354 30.03 -5.36 18.96
N ALA A 355 29.77 -4.64 17.87
CA ALA A 355 29.14 -5.19 16.67
C ALA A 355 29.90 -6.43 16.16
N ARG A 356 31.22 -6.32 15.95
CA ARG A 356 32.10 -7.42 15.58
C ARG A 356 32.00 -8.59 16.56
N ALA A 357 32.03 -8.33 17.87
CA ALA A 357 31.93 -9.39 18.88
C ALA A 357 30.59 -10.15 18.83
N GLN A 358 29.47 -9.45 18.55
CA GLN A 358 28.16 -10.08 18.39
C GLN A 358 28.04 -10.86 17.08
N PHE A 359 28.58 -10.34 15.97
CA PHE A 359 28.67 -11.08 14.70
C PHE A 359 29.52 -12.35 14.85
N GLU A 360 30.70 -12.27 15.47
CA GLU A 360 31.52 -13.46 15.75
C GLU A 360 30.84 -14.46 16.70
N HIS A 361 29.97 -14.00 17.60
CA HIS A 361 29.16 -14.88 18.43
C HIS A 361 28.11 -15.63 17.59
N ALA A 362 27.33 -14.93 16.77
CA ALA A 362 26.40 -15.53 15.81
C ALA A 362 27.12 -16.52 14.87
N GLY A 363 28.28 -16.13 14.34
CA GLY A 363 29.11 -16.95 13.45
C GLY A 363 29.56 -18.28 14.06
N LYS A 364 29.90 -18.31 15.36
CA LYS A 364 30.23 -19.56 16.07
C LYS A 364 29.03 -20.51 16.15
N LEU A 365 27.84 -19.97 16.39
CA LEU A 365 26.59 -20.72 16.48
C LEU A 365 26.16 -21.25 15.11
N TRP A 366 26.15 -20.40 14.08
CA TRP A 366 25.89 -20.81 12.69
C TRP A 366 26.88 -21.87 12.19
N THR A 367 28.18 -21.73 12.49
CA THR A 367 29.18 -22.75 12.13
C THR A 367 28.92 -24.09 12.82
N ALA A 368 28.51 -24.08 14.10
CA ALA A 368 28.18 -25.30 14.84
C ALA A 368 26.91 -26.00 14.27
N ASN A 369 25.94 -25.22 13.80
CA ASN A 369 24.68 -25.69 13.21
C ASN A 369 24.79 -26.05 11.71
N GLY A 370 25.92 -25.74 11.06
CA GLY A 370 26.13 -25.90 9.62
C GLY A 370 25.32 -24.94 8.75
N ASP A 371 24.97 -23.77 9.29
CA ASP A 371 24.16 -22.75 8.61
C ASP A 371 25.01 -21.96 7.60
N THR A 372 24.91 -22.37 6.33
CA THR A 372 25.68 -21.77 5.22
C THR A 372 25.16 -20.37 4.83
N PRO A 373 23.83 -20.11 4.75
CA PRO A 373 23.30 -18.74 4.64
C PRO A 373 23.76 -17.81 5.77
N GLY A 374 23.71 -18.28 7.03
CA GLY A 374 24.22 -17.55 8.20
C GLY A 374 25.71 -17.22 8.07
N ALA A 375 26.54 -18.19 7.68
CA ALA A 375 27.97 -17.96 7.42
C ALA A 375 28.23 -16.91 6.32
N ARG A 376 27.37 -16.80 5.30
CA ARG A 376 27.47 -15.74 4.28
C ARG A 376 27.09 -14.36 4.84
N ARG A 377 26.02 -14.28 5.64
CA ARG A 377 25.61 -13.05 6.34
C ARG A 377 26.72 -12.56 7.28
N LEU A 378 27.35 -13.49 8.02
CA LEU A 378 28.53 -13.23 8.85
C LEU A 378 29.66 -12.59 8.04
N ASP A 379 30.05 -13.16 6.90
CA ASP A 379 31.14 -12.60 6.10
C ASP A 379 30.80 -11.20 5.58
N LEU A 380 29.55 -10.92 5.17
CA LEU A 380 29.14 -9.55 4.81
C LEU A 380 29.18 -8.59 6.01
N ALA A 381 28.75 -9.02 7.20
CA ALA A 381 28.78 -8.19 8.41
C ALA A 381 30.23 -7.88 8.87
N LEU A 382 31.11 -8.88 8.87
CA LEU A 382 32.52 -8.71 9.22
C LEU A 382 33.29 -7.90 8.16
N ALA A 383 32.91 -7.98 6.88
CA ALA A 383 33.45 -7.11 5.84
C ALA A 383 33.20 -5.63 6.15
N ARG A 384 32.02 -5.32 6.69
CA ARG A 384 31.61 -3.96 7.04
C ARG A 384 32.22 -3.47 8.34
N CYS A 385 32.37 -4.33 9.35
CA CYS A 385 33.15 -4.00 10.55
C CYS A 385 34.60 -3.65 10.19
N ALA A 386 35.24 -4.48 9.34
CA ALA A 386 36.58 -4.22 8.86
C ALA A 386 36.67 -2.92 8.04
N ALA A 387 35.69 -2.63 7.17
CA ALA A 387 35.62 -1.36 6.44
C ALA A 387 35.45 -0.15 7.36
N ALA A 388 34.62 -0.25 8.41
CA ALA A 388 34.40 0.81 9.40
C ALA A 388 35.62 1.06 10.31
N GLU A 389 36.43 0.02 10.56
CA GLU A 389 37.74 0.10 11.23
C GLU A 389 38.88 0.57 10.30
N GLY A 390 38.67 0.58 8.99
CA GLY A 390 39.68 0.90 7.97
C GLY A 390 40.59 -0.26 7.56
N ASP A 391 40.31 -1.50 7.98
CA ASP A 391 41.00 -2.72 7.54
C ASP A 391 40.45 -3.19 6.19
N TRP A 392 40.80 -2.46 5.13
CA TRP A 392 40.39 -2.77 3.75
C TRP A 392 40.85 -4.17 3.26
N PRO A 393 42.05 -4.68 3.60
CA PRO A 393 42.44 -6.06 3.28
C PRO A 393 41.49 -7.11 3.88
N ALA A 394 41.14 -7.00 5.16
CA ALA A 394 40.17 -7.92 5.77
C ALA A 394 38.77 -7.74 5.16
N ALA A 395 38.32 -6.49 4.98
CA ALA A 395 37.03 -6.18 4.37
C ALA A 395 36.87 -6.87 2.99
N LYS A 396 37.89 -6.76 2.14
CA LYS A 396 37.92 -7.40 0.82
C LYS A 396 37.96 -8.93 0.89
N ALA A 397 38.70 -9.51 1.84
CA ALA A 397 38.77 -10.96 2.02
C ALA A 397 37.45 -11.56 2.51
N HIS A 398 36.73 -10.86 3.40
CA HIS A 398 35.39 -11.24 3.85
C HIS A 398 34.37 -11.11 2.71
N ALA A 399 34.34 -9.97 2.00
CA ALA A 399 33.45 -9.74 0.88
C ALA A 399 33.61 -10.78 -0.26
N ALA A 400 34.86 -11.14 -0.59
CA ALA A 400 35.15 -12.15 -1.62
C ALA A 400 34.59 -13.54 -1.27
N ARG A 401 34.67 -13.97 -0.01
CA ARG A 401 34.08 -15.24 0.44
C ARG A 401 32.55 -15.22 0.41
N ALA A 402 31.93 -14.10 0.80
CA ALA A 402 30.49 -13.94 0.68
C ALA A 402 30.02 -14.00 -0.77
N GLN A 403 30.73 -13.36 -1.71
CA GLN A 403 30.46 -13.43 -3.15
C GLN A 403 30.65 -14.85 -3.72
N GLU A 404 31.68 -15.59 -3.28
CA GLU A 404 31.90 -16.98 -3.69
C GLU A 404 30.77 -17.90 -3.17
N SER A 405 30.41 -17.77 -1.90
CA SER A 405 29.28 -18.47 -1.27
C SER A 405 27.94 -18.15 -1.93
N ALA A 406 27.71 -16.89 -2.33
CA ALA A 406 26.52 -16.48 -3.05
C ALA A 406 26.42 -17.18 -4.41
N ARG A 407 27.48 -17.07 -5.24
CA ARG A 407 27.57 -17.73 -6.55
C ARG A 407 27.41 -19.24 -6.46
N ALA A 408 27.98 -19.87 -5.43
CA ALA A 408 27.87 -21.31 -5.20
C ALA A 408 26.43 -21.79 -4.91
N SER A 409 25.57 -20.95 -4.32
CA SER A 409 24.16 -21.30 -4.10
C SER A 409 23.31 -21.23 -5.37
N GLY A 410 23.68 -20.38 -6.32
CA GLY A 410 22.88 -20.06 -7.51
C GLY A 410 21.70 -19.12 -7.25
N GLU A 411 21.55 -18.61 -6.01
CA GLU A 411 20.54 -17.61 -5.66
C GLU A 411 20.98 -16.22 -6.14
N TRP A 412 20.35 -15.72 -7.21
CA TRP A 412 20.72 -14.45 -7.84
C TRP A 412 20.60 -13.24 -6.89
N LEU A 413 19.61 -13.26 -5.98
CA LEU A 413 19.39 -12.19 -4.98
C LEU A 413 20.55 -12.12 -3.97
N GLU A 414 21.12 -13.27 -3.62
CA GLU A 414 22.28 -13.36 -2.73
C GLU A 414 23.55 -12.87 -3.44
N CYS A 415 23.69 -13.14 -4.74
CA CYS A 415 24.74 -12.54 -5.56
C CYS A 415 24.61 -11.01 -5.61
N LEU A 416 23.39 -10.49 -5.85
CA LEU A 416 23.11 -9.05 -5.91
C LEU A 416 23.41 -8.38 -4.55
N ARG A 417 22.96 -8.98 -3.44
CA ARG A 417 23.25 -8.50 -2.07
C ARG A 417 24.76 -8.46 -1.78
N ALA A 418 25.48 -9.53 -2.09
CA ALA A 418 26.92 -9.60 -1.84
C ALA A 418 27.69 -8.59 -2.72
N ASP A 419 27.30 -8.44 -3.99
CA ASP A 419 27.89 -7.48 -4.92
C ASP A 419 27.59 -6.02 -4.51
N PHE A 420 26.37 -5.72 -4.02
CA PHE A 420 26.00 -4.40 -3.51
C PHE A 420 26.84 -3.98 -2.28
N VAL A 421 26.95 -4.86 -1.28
CA VAL A 421 27.77 -4.59 -0.08
C VAL A 421 29.24 -4.43 -0.47
N THR A 422 29.76 -5.25 -1.38
CA THR A 422 31.14 -5.14 -1.88
C THR A 422 31.37 -3.80 -2.59
N ALA A 423 30.44 -3.38 -3.47
CA ALA A 423 30.50 -2.09 -4.15
C ALA A 423 30.47 -0.91 -3.17
N THR A 424 29.66 -1.02 -2.11
CA THR A 424 29.54 -0.03 -1.04
C THR A 424 30.84 0.12 -0.23
N ILE A 425 31.54 -0.99 0.02
CA ILE A 425 32.85 -1.00 0.68
C ILE A 425 33.92 -0.33 -0.21
N GLU A 426 34.02 -0.71 -1.48
CA GLU A 426 34.99 -0.12 -2.42
C GLU A 426 34.70 1.37 -2.69
N TYR A 427 33.41 1.76 -2.74
CA TYR A 427 32.99 3.17 -2.78
C TYR A 427 33.45 3.95 -1.55
N THR A 428 33.24 3.40 -0.36
CA THR A 428 33.60 4.05 0.92
C THR A 428 35.11 4.20 1.05
N ARG A 429 35.87 3.22 0.56
CA ARG A 429 37.33 3.24 0.46
C ARG A 429 37.83 4.37 -0.44
N GLY A 430 37.25 4.52 -1.63
CA GLY A 430 37.53 5.62 -2.56
C GLY A 430 38.83 5.53 -3.38
N ASP A 431 39.64 4.47 -3.20
CA ASP A 431 40.90 4.28 -3.95
C ASP A 431 40.67 3.95 -5.44
N ASP A 432 39.62 3.18 -5.76
CA ASP A 432 39.24 2.81 -7.13
C ASP A 432 37.72 2.89 -7.31
N LEU A 433 37.26 4.11 -7.57
CA LEU A 433 35.86 4.39 -7.88
C LEU A 433 35.38 3.70 -9.19
N ARG A 434 36.29 3.26 -10.07
CA ARG A 434 35.89 2.53 -11.29
C ARG A 434 35.56 1.07 -10.99
N ALA A 435 36.34 0.42 -10.14
CA ALA A 435 36.01 -0.92 -9.62
C ALA A 435 34.67 -0.91 -8.86
N ALA A 436 34.39 0.13 -8.08
CA ALA A 436 33.08 0.30 -7.44
C ALA A 436 31.94 0.41 -8.49
N LEU A 437 32.15 1.16 -9.59
CA LEU A 437 31.18 1.30 -10.67
C LEU A 437 30.91 -0.03 -11.40
N GLU A 438 31.96 -0.81 -11.67
CA GLU A 438 31.86 -2.12 -12.34
C GLU A 438 31.03 -3.16 -11.56
N LEU A 439 30.93 -3.00 -10.23
CA LEU A 439 30.03 -3.78 -9.39
C LEU A 439 28.64 -3.13 -9.28
N LEU A 440 28.59 -1.82 -8.97
CA LEU A 440 27.34 -1.13 -8.61
C LEU A 440 26.37 -0.92 -9.77
N LEU A 441 26.88 -0.61 -10.98
CA LEU A 441 26.03 -0.33 -12.12
C LEU A 441 25.21 -1.57 -12.55
N PRO A 442 25.78 -2.79 -12.67
CA PRO A 442 24.99 -4.00 -12.84
C PRO A 442 24.02 -4.28 -11.69
N VAL A 443 24.38 -4.01 -10.42
CA VAL A 443 23.49 -4.21 -9.26
C VAL A 443 22.26 -3.31 -9.35
N ALA A 444 22.45 -2.00 -9.57
CA ALA A 444 21.33 -1.06 -9.62
C ALA A 444 20.41 -1.36 -10.81
N LEU A 445 20.98 -1.65 -11.97
CA LEU A 445 20.19 -2.08 -13.14
C LEU A 445 19.40 -3.37 -12.84
N ALA A 446 20.04 -4.39 -12.29
CA ALA A 446 19.37 -5.65 -11.94
C ALA A 446 18.22 -5.46 -10.93
N ALA A 447 18.42 -4.62 -9.91
CA ALA A 447 17.38 -4.27 -8.96
C ALA A 447 16.22 -3.51 -9.62
N GLN A 448 16.50 -2.57 -10.53
CA GLN A 448 15.46 -1.86 -11.27
C GLN A 448 14.70 -2.78 -12.24
N GLU A 449 15.38 -3.66 -12.99
CA GLU A 449 14.71 -4.61 -13.89
C GLU A 449 13.84 -5.62 -13.13
N TYR A 450 14.30 -6.13 -11.98
CA TYR A 450 13.51 -7.09 -11.19
C TYR A 450 12.22 -6.50 -10.64
N ARG A 451 12.13 -5.17 -10.48
CA ARG A 451 10.89 -4.45 -10.12
C ARG A 451 9.74 -4.87 -11.05
N PHE A 452 9.98 -5.09 -12.35
CA PHE A 452 8.90 -5.34 -13.31
C PHE A 452 8.36 -6.80 -13.29
N GLU A 453 9.01 -7.72 -12.57
CA GLU A 453 8.51 -9.09 -12.37
C GLU A 453 7.34 -9.13 -11.37
N PHE A 454 7.32 -8.25 -10.35
CA PHE A 454 6.24 -8.20 -9.36
C PHE A 454 4.91 -7.76 -9.99
N ALA A 455 3.87 -8.58 -9.80
CA ALA A 455 2.53 -8.28 -10.30
C ALA A 455 1.86 -7.09 -9.56
N SER A 456 2.10 -6.99 -8.26
CA SER A 456 1.54 -5.98 -7.35
C SER A 456 2.29 -4.63 -7.47
N PRO A 457 1.61 -3.50 -7.77
CA PRO A 457 2.25 -2.17 -7.75
C PRO A 457 2.81 -1.78 -6.38
N GLU A 458 2.24 -2.32 -5.31
CA GLU A 458 2.66 -2.15 -3.92
C GLU A 458 4.04 -2.79 -3.69
N ALA A 459 4.19 -4.06 -4.07
CA ALA A 459 5.45 -4.79 -4.05
C ALA A 459 6.51 -4.13 -4.95
N ARG A 460 6.10 -3.59 -6.11
CA ARG A 460 6.98 -2.80 -6.98
C ARG A 460 7.47 -1.52 -6.31
N THR A 461 6.60 -0.82 -5.59
CA THR A 461 6.92 0.44 -4.92
C THR A 461 7.81 0.20 -3.69
N ALA A 462 7.49 -0.81 -2.87
CA ALA A 462 8.32 -1.25 -1.76
C ALA A 462 9.72 -1.73 -2.20
N TRP A 463 9.79 -2.48 -3.29
CA TRP A 463 11.08 -2.88 -3.88
C TRP A 463 11.85 -1.68 -4.45
N ALA A 464 11.15 -0.73 -5.07
CA ALA A 464 11.75 0.50 -5.58
C ALA A 464 12.32 1.38 -4.46
N SER A 465 11.63 1.52 -3.33
CA SER A 465 12.08 2.34 -2.20
C SER A 465 13.13 1.63 -1.33
N GLY A 466 12.94 0.33 -1.05
CA GLY A 466 13.79 -0.43 -0.13
C GLY A 466 15.04 -1.08 -0.75
N VAL A 467 15.04 -1.35 -2.06
CA VAL A 467 16.13 -2.10 -2.73
C VAL A 467 16.74 -1.33 -3.90
N ALA A 468 15.92 -0.99 -4.90
CA ALA A 468 16.43 -0.46 -6.16
C ALA A 468 16.82 1.03 -6.05
N GLY A 469 16.08 1.81 -5.26
CA GLY A 469 16.32 3.23 -5.00
C GLY A 469 17.64 3.52 -4.30
N PRO A 470 17.98 2.85 -3.18
CA PRO A 470 19.26 3.03 -2.51
C PRO A 470 20.47 2.65 -3.39
N ALA A 471 20.34 1.61 -4.21
CA ALA A 471 21.36 1.23 -5.19
C ALA A 471 21.54 2.30 -6.29
N THR A 472 20.43 2.83 -6.85
CA THR A 472 20.47 3.93 -7.82
C THR A 472 21.01 5.22 -7.20
N ALA A 473 20.68 5.55 -5.95
CA ALA A 473 21.16 6.75 -5.27
C ALA A 473 22.68 6.75 -5.09
N LEU A 474 23.24 5.62 -4.64
CA LEU A 474 24.69 5.43 -4.53
C LEU A 474 25.37 5.51 -5.91
N LEU A 475 24.76 4.90 -6.94
CA LEU A 475 25.26 4.90 -8.31
C LEU A 475 25.30 6.31 -8.91
N MET A 476 24.22 7.08 -8.81
CA MET A 476 24.14 8.44 -9.37
C MET A 476 25.14 9.38 -8.68
N THR A 477 25.37 9.20 -7.38
CA THR A 477 26.42 9.92 -6.65
C THR A 477 27.83 9.52 -7.13
N LEU A 478 28.09 8.22 -7.30
CA LEU A 478 29.36 7.71 -7.82
C LEU A 478 29.65 8.24 -9.24
N LEU A 479 28.67 8.22 -10.13
CA LEU A 479 28.80 8.77 -11.48
C LEU A 479 29.09 10.28 -11.47
N THR A 480 28.45 11.02 -10.56
CA THR A 480 28.72 12.45 -10.35
C THR A 480 30.16 12.70 -9.87
N GLN A 481 30.69 11.86 -8.97
CA GLN A 481 32.09 11.95 -8.51
C GLN A 481 33.11 11.57 -9.60
N LEU A 482 32.75 10.63 -10.49
CA LEU A 482 33.57 10.23 -11.64
C LEU A 482 33.50 11.23 -12.82
N GLY A 483 32.53 12.16 -12.83
CA GLY A 483 32.28 13.04 -13.96
C GLY A 483 31.62 12.35 -15.16
N GLU A 484 30.91 11.24 -14.91
CA GLU A 484 30.30 10.39 -15.94
C GLU A 484 28.95 10.94 -16.44
N THR A 485 29.00 12.11 -17.10
CA THR A 485 27.83 12.83 -17.64
C THR A 485 26.94 11.95 -18.52
N ARG A 486 27.54 11.08 -19.34
CA ARG A 486 26.79 10.24 -20.30
C ARG A 486 25.98 9.15 -19.61
N LEU A 487 26.62 8.32 -18.77
CA LEU A 487 25.94 7.26 -18.04
C LEU A 487 24.87 7.84 -17.10
N THR A 488 25.15 9.00 -16.48
CA THR A 488 24.18 9.74 -15.68
C THR A 488 22.94 10.12 -16.51
N ALA A 489 23.13 10.71 -17.70
CA ALA A 489 22.03 11.06 -18.59
C ALA A 489 21.26 9.83 -19.09
N GLU A 490 21.94 8.77 -19.52
CA GLU A 490 21.31 7.55 -20.01
C GLU A 490 20.49 6.82 -18.92
N LEU A 491 20.89 6.93 -17.64
CA LEU A 491 20.10 6.44 -16.50
C LEU A 491 18.87 7.33 -16.21
N ILE A 492 19.01 8.66 -16.28
CA ILE A 492 17.86 9.59 -16.15
C ILE A 492 16.85 9.33 -17.27
N GLU A 493 17.31 9.17 -18.51
CA GLU A 493 16.49 8.80 -19.66
C GLU A 493 15.76 7.46 -19.43
N ARG A 494 16.44 6.41 -18.90
CA ARG A 494 15.79 5.12 -18.57
C ARG A 494 14.75 5.26 -17.46
N ALA A 495 15.05 5.99 -16.38
CA ALA A 495 14.12 6.20 -15.28
C ALA A 495 12.87 7.00 -15.72
N CYS A 496 13.06 8.01 -16.57
CA CYS A 496 11.98 8.81 -17.14
C CYS A 496 11.19 8.08 -18.26
N ALA A 497 11.73 7.03 -18.87
CA ALA A 497 11.01 6.30 -19.91
C ALA A 497 9.94 5.33 -19.40
N VAL A 498 9.90 5.03 -18.09
CA VAL A 498 8.97 4.08 -17.49
C VAL A 498 7.51 4.54 -17.64
N GLY A 499 6.62 3.63 -18.02
CA GLY A 499 5.18 3.85 -18.12
C GLY A 499 4.39 2.57 -17.80
N ALA A 500 3.12 2.70 -17.42
CA ALA A 500 2.24 1.56 -17.25
C ALA A 500 1.46 1.23 -18.53
N TYR A 501 1.14 -0.05 -18.72
CA TYR A 501 0.41 -0.59 -19.85
C TYR A 501 -0.60 -1.65 -19.39
N THR A 502 -1.69 -1.82 -20.14
CA THR A 502 -2.61 -2.94 -19.97
C THR A 502 -2.07 -4.18 -20.70
N GLU A 503 -1.93 -5.32 -20.02
CA GLU A 503 -1.88 -6.60 -20.75
C GLU A 503 -3.28 -6.93 -21.31
N ASP A 504 -3.36 -7.42 -22.55
CA ASP A 504 -4.61 -7.87 -23.18
C ASP A 504 -5.08 -9.23 -22.60
N ARG A 505 -5.36 -9.25 -21.29
CA ARG A 505 -6.04 -10.35 -20.60
C ARG A 505 -7.50 -9.97 -20.39
N THR A 506 -8.37 -10.52 -21.24
CA THR A 506 -9.83 -10.39 -21.11
C THR A 506 -10.31 -10.84 -19.72
N LEU A 507 -10.98 -9.92 -19.02
CA LEU A 507 -11.71 -10.19 -17.77
C LEU A 507 -12.92 -11.11 -18.05
N ASP A 508 -12.69 -12.44 -18.07
CA ASP A 508 -13.79 -13.41 -18.08
C ASP A 508 -14.29 -13.66 -16.65
N LEU A 509 -15.22 -12.81 -16.22
CA LEU A 509 -15.94 -12.91 -14.95
C LEU A 509 -16.97 -14.06 -14.91
N THR A 510 -16.98 -14.98 -15.89
CA THR A 510 -17.96 -16.08 -15.98
C THR A 510 -17.37 -17.47 -15.76
N GLY A 511 -16.08 -17.57 -15.44
CA GLY A 511 -15.45 -18.84 -15.04
C GLY A 511 -15.37 -19.88 -16.16
N LYS A 512 -15.37 -19.44 -17.43
CA LYS A 512 -15.07 -20.30 -18.57
C LYS A 512 -13.62 -20.13 -19.01
N VAL A 513 -12.98 -21.24 -19.38
CA VAL A 513 -11.66 -21.23 -19.99
C VAL A 513 -11.82 -20.78 -21.45
N PRO A 514 -11.13 -19.72 -21.92
CA PRO A 514 -11.10 -19.39 -23.33
C PRO A 514 -10.43 -20.52 -24.12
N THR A 515 -11.12 -21.07 -25.12
CA THR A 515 -10.53 -22.02 -26.05
C THR A 515 -9.43 -21.37 -26.88
N LEU A 516 -8.34 -22.11 -27.08
CA LEU A 516 -7.06 -21.61 -27.57
C LEU A 516 -7.06 -21.42 -29.10
N ASP A 517 -7.72 -20.36 -29.59
CA ASP A 517 -7.90 -20.03 -31.02
C ASP A 517 -7.33 -18.63 -31.40
N ARG A 518 -6.18 -18.25 -30.83
CA ARG A 518 -5.39 -17.06 -31.24
C ARG A 518 -3.96 -17.43 -31.67
N LEU A 519 -3.83 -18.26 -32.70
CA LEU A 519 -2.55 -18.51 -33.42
C LEU A 519 -2.73 -18.60 -34.95
N THR A 520 -3.45 -17.65 -35.55
CA THR A 520 -3.57 -17.50 -37.02
C THR A 520 -3.64 -16.03 -37.48
N ALA A 521 -2.64 -15.23 -37.08
CA ALA A 521 -2.40 -13.89 -37.63
C ALA A 521 -0.95 -13.70 -38.13
N ALA A 522 -0.36 -14.76 -38.69
CA ALA A 522 0.86 -14.72 -39.49
C ALA A 522 0.67 -15.64 -40.70
N GLY A 523 0.95 -15.15 -41.91
CA GLY A 523 0.59 -15.83 -43.15
C GLY A 523 1.36 -17.14 -43.38
N ALA A 524 0.61 -18.23 -43.58
CA ALA A 524 1.12 -19.51 -44.06
C ALA A 524 0.06 -20.22 -44.94
N GLU A 525 0.51 -20.99 -45.92
CA GLU A 525 -0.29 -21.57 -47.02
C GLU A 525 -1.31 -22.66 -46.59
N PRO A 526 -2.41 -22.89 -47.36
CA PRO A 526 -3.58 -23.65 -46.88
C PRO A 526 -3.45 -25.18 -46.79
N GLU A 527 -2.39 -25.81 -47.31
CA GLU A 527 -2.35 -27.27 -47.48
C GLU A 527 -2.03 -28.07 -46.20
N SER A 528 -1.50 -27.43 -45.15
CA SER A 528 -1.08 -28.12 -43.91
C SER A 528 -2.23 -28.46 -42.94
N LEU A 529 -3.44 -27.93 -43.15
CA LEU A 529 -4.59 -28.15 -42.25
C LEU A 529 -5.28 -29.52 -42.39
N ALA A 530 -5.06 -30.22 -43.51
CA ALA A 530 -5.73 -31.50 -43.79
C ALA A 530 -5.26 -32.64 -42.86
N VAL A 531 -3.97 -32.66 -42.51
CA VAL A 531 -3.34 -33.73 -41.69
C VAL A 531 -3.67 -33.56 -40.20
N ALA A 532 -3.98 -32.35 -39.74
CA ALA A 532 -4.35 -32.09 -38.34
C ALA A 532 -5.77 -32.58 -37.99
N ARG A 533 -6.71 -32.53 -38.94
CA ARG A 533 -8.11 -32.90 -38.71
C ARG A 533 -8.34 -34.40 -38.52
N GLU A 534 -7.45 -35.25 -39.02
CA GLU A 534 -7.61 -36.72 -38.92
C GLU A 534 -7.26 -37.30 -37.54
N ARG A 535 -6.60 -36.53 -36.66
CA ARG A 535 -6.19 -36.99 -35.32
C ARG A 535 -7.12 -36.61 -34.17
N ALA A 536 -8.11 -35.74 -34.40
CA ALA A 536 -9.09 -35.33 -33.38
C ALA A 536 -10.37 -36.20 -33.35
N ALA A 537 -10.46 -37.22 -34.21
CA ALA A 537 -11.68 -38.03 -34.40
C ALA A 537 -11.71 -39.34 -33.59
N ALA A 538 -10.87 -39.50 -32.57
CA ALA A 538 -10.82 -40.69 -31.72
C ALA A 538 -10.93 -40.32 -30.23
N VAL A 539 -11.95 -40.88 -29.56
CA VAL A 539 -12.36 -40.62 -28.15
C VAL A 539 -12.88 -39.19 -27.95
N GLY A 540 -14.11 -38.92 -27.54
CA GLY A 540 -15.32 -39.69 -27.16
C GLY A 540 -16.29 -38.63 -26.59
N GLY A 541 -17.60 -38.60 -26.83
CA GLY A 541 -18.57 -39.66 -26.64
C GLY A 541 -19.61 -39.10 -25.65
N SER A 542 -20.83 -38.83 -26.16
CA SER A 542 -22.10 -38.44 -25.49
C SER A 542 -22.14 -38.35 -23.95
N GLU A 543 -22.80 -37.37 -23.33
CA GLU A 543 -24.26 -37.17 -23.39
C GLU A 543 -24.72 -35.72 -23.10
N ARG A 544 -25.99 -35.42 -23.42
CA ARG A 544 -26.67 -34.13 -23.16
C ARG A 544 -27.60 -34.24 -21.94
N PRO A 545 -27.77 -33.20 -21.12
CA PRO A 545 -28.92 -33.09 -20.23
C PRO A 545 -30.18 -32.63 -20.99
N GLU A 546 -31.34 -33.15 -20.58
CA GLU A 546 -32.66 -32.83 -21.13
C GLU A 546 -33.25 -31.52 -20.56
N GLN A 547 -34.41 -31.09 -21.08
CA GLN A 547 -35.06 -29.80 -20.81
C GLN A 547 -36.28 -29.91 -19.86
N LEU A 548 -36.79 -28.73 -19.46
CA LEU A 548 -38.11 -28.42 -18.84
C LEU A 548 -38.27 -28.79 -17.34
N ALA A 549 -38.88 -27.97 -16.47
CA ALA A 549 -39.95 -26.98 -16.69
C ALA A 549 -40.00 -25.84 -15.63
N ALA A 550 -40.83 -24.84 -15.91
CA ALA A 550 -40.93 -23.51 -15.29
C ALA A 550 -41.59 -23.39 -13.89
N ALA A 551 -41.31 -22.26 -13.22
CA ALA A 551 -42.29 -21.50 -12.42
C ALA A 551 -42.00 -19.98 -12.50
N ARG A 552 -43.04 -19.14 -12.37
CA ARG A 552 -42.97 -17.65 -12.32
C ARG A 552 -43.63 -17.15 -11.03
N GLY A 553 -43.11 -16.04 -10.49
CA GLY A 553 -43.70 -15.17 -9.45
C GLY A 553 -42.56 -14.27 -8.91
N SER A 554 -42.55 -12.95 -9.16
CA SER A 554 -43.23 -11.90 -8.38
C SER A 554 -43.04 -12.05 -6.86
N ASP A 555 -42.23 -11.20 -6.24
CA ASP A 555 -42.76 -9.99 -5.59
C ASP A 555 -41.66 -9.00 -5.16
N ARG A 556 -42.08 -7.85 -4.63
CA ARG A 556 -41.25 -6.75 -4.12
C ARG A 556 -40.66 -7.10 -2.75
N PRO A 557 -39.57 -6.46 -2.29
CA PRO A 557 -39.32 -6.34 -0.86
C PRO A 557 -40.37 -5.37 -0.26
N GLU A 558 -41.15 -5.87 0.69
CA GLU A 558 -42.06 -5.07 1.51
C GLU A 558 -41.32 -4.42 2.69
N SER A 559 -42.01 -3.50 3.37
CA SER A 559 -41.62 -2.90 4.64
C SER A 559 -41.37 -3.95 5.73
N LEU A 560 -40.44 -3.65 6.65
CA LEU A 560 -40.17 -4.48 7.82
C LEU A 560 -41.41 -4.50 8.75
N GLU A 561 -41.86 -5.71 9.13
CA GLU A 561 -42.86 -5.92 10.18
C GLU A 561 -42.19 -6.31 11.52
N PRO A 562 -42.84 -6.06 12.68
CA PRO A 562 -42.24 -6.23 14.01
C PRO A 562 -41.99 -7.69 14.42
N VAL A 563 -40.90 -7.91 15.16
CA VAL A 563 -40.49 -9.22 15.68
C VAL A 563 -41.18 -9.51 17.01
N ALA A 564 -42.30 -10.24 16.99
CA ALA A 564 -42.97 -10.76 18.18
C ALA A 564 -42.50 -12.20 18.52
N ALA A 565 -41.48 -12.34 19.37
CA ALA A 565 -40.95 -13.63 19.80
C ALA A 565 -41.66 -14.17 21.05
N GLY A 566 -42.24 -15.37 20.95
CA GLY A 566 -42.92 -16.06 22.06
C GLY A 566 -42.00 -16.81 23.04
N GLY A 567 -40.70 -16.52 23.05
CA GLY A 567 -39.67 -17.15 23.88
C GLY A 567 -38.51 -16.18 24.12
N GLY A 568 -37.62 -16.51 25.08
CA GLY A 568 -36.49 -15.64 25.43
C GLY A 568 -35.47 -15.46 24.30
N LEU A 569 -34.73 -14.35 24.34
CA LEU A 569 -33.75 -13.96 23.32
C LEU A 569 -32.39 -13.65 23.97
N GLU A 570 -31.32 -14.19 23.41
CA GLU A 570 -29.92 -13.86 23.75
C GLU A 570 -29.31 -12.95 22.66
N GLY A 571 -28.63 -11.88 23.07
CA GLY A 571 -27.75 -11.07 22.21
C GLY A 571 -28.44 -10.08 21.28
N VAL A 572 -29.22 -9.13 21.82
CA VAL A 572 -29.90 -8.08 21.03
C VAL A 572 -29.08 -6.78 21.00
N GLY A 573 -28.74 -6.30 19.80
CA GLY A 573 -27.93 -5.10 19.62
C GLY A 573 -28.57 -4.06 18.69
N ALA A 574 -28.78 -2.84 19.20
CA ALA A 574 -29.22 -1.67 18.42
C ALA A 574 -28.09 -0.64 18.34
N ARG A 575 -27.89 -0.03 17.17
CA ARG A 575 -26.89 1.01 16.94
C ARG A 575 -27.40 2.08 16.00
N GLU A 576 -27.38 3.31 16.45
CA GLU A 576 -27.57 4.49 15.59
C GLU A 576 -26.42 5.48 15.77
N SER A 577 -26.17 6.26 14.72
CA SER A 577 -25.08 7.24 14.70
C SER A 577 -25.38 8.33 13.70
N PHE A 578 -25.53 9.57 14.19
CA PHE A 578 -25.89 10.74 13.42
C PHE A 578 -24.76 11.78 13.48
N ALA A 579 -24.40 12.33 12.31
CA ALA A 579 -23.41 13.39 12.19
C ALA A 579 -24.00 14.55 11.37
N VAL A 580 -24.02 15.75 11.97
CA VAL A 580 -24.52 16.99 11.36
C VAL A 580 -23.34 17.94 11.19
N ALA A 581 -23.00 18.22 9.93
CA ALA A 581 -21.95 19.18 9.57
C ALA A 581 -22.55 20.31 8.72
N GLY A 582 -22.58 21.52 9.25
CA GLY A 582 -23.09 22.71 8.56
C GLY A 582 -23.92 23.64 9.45
N GLY A 583 -23.74 24.95 9.29
CA GLY A 583 -24.51 25.97 10.01
C GLY A 583 -25.71 26.48 9.20
N SER A 584 -26.91 26.41 9.79
CA SER A 584 -28.24 26.85 9.29
C SER A 584 -28.72 26.19 7.98
N ASP A 585 -29.96 25.73 7.82
CA ASP A 585 -31.18 25.86 8.65
C ASP A 585 -31.70 24.49 9.15
N ARG A 586 -32.45 24.54 10.28
CA ARG A 586 -33.28 23.51 10.93
C ARG A 586 -33.36 22.09 10.30
N PRO A 587 -32.90 21.03 10.98
CA PRO A 587 -33.34 19.67 10.68
C PRO A 587 -34.83 19.50 11.04
N GLU A 588 -35.56 18.66 10.30
CA GLU A 588 -36.89 18.18 10.70
C GLU A 588 -36.76 17.09 11.78
N PRO A 589 -37.73 16.96 12.71
CA PRO A 589 -37.71 15.92 13.73
C PRO A 589 -37.80 14.52 13.09
N LEU A 590 -37.01 13.58 13.61
CA LEU A 590 -37.04 12.18 13.22
C LEU A 590 -38.27 11.48 13.82
N GLU A 591 -38.89 10.54 13.09
CA GLU A 591 -39.94 9.69 13.66
C GLU A 591 -39.33 8.66 14.63
N PRO A 592 -39.92 8.44 15.82
CA PRO A 592 -39.40 7.48 16.80
C PRO A 592 -39.59 6.02 16.36
N LEU A 593 -38.66 5.14 16.75
CA LEU A 593 -38.72 3.69 16.47
C LEU A 593 -39.81 2.99 17.29
N GLU A 594 -40.48 1.99 16.70
CA GLU A 594 -41.42 1.13 17.42
C GLU A 594 -40.71 0.16 18.41
N PRO A 595 -41.28 -0.11 19.60
CA PRO A 595 -40.58 -0.80 20.69
C PRO A 595 -40.41 -2.32 20.48
N VAL A 596 -39.28 -2.85 20.97
CA VAL A 596 -39.02 -4.29 21.04
C VAL A 596 -39.79 -4.91 22.21
N ALA A 597 -40.77 -5.77 21.91
CA ALA A 597 -41.59 -6.46 22.90
C ALA A 597 -41.32 -7.98 22.93
N ALA A 598 -40.84 -8.51 24.05
CA ALA A 598 -40.50 -9.93 24.22
C ALA A 598 -41.33 -10.61 25.33
N GLY A 599 -41.90 -11.78 25.04
CA GLY A 599 -42.72 -12.53 25.99
C GLY A 599 -41.95 -13.27 27.09
N GLY A 600 -40.61 -13.31 27.00
CA GLY A 600 -39.70 -13.94 27.96
C GLY A 600 -38.57 -13.01 28.38
N GLY A 601 -37.60 -13.53 29.14
CA GLY A 601 -36.40 -12.77 29.54
C GLY A 601 -35.45 -12.49 28.37
N LEU A 602 -34.58 -11.49 28.55
CA LEU A 602 -33.55 -11.10 27.57
C LEU A 602 -32.16 -11.10 28.22
N GLU A 603 -31.18 -11.64 27.52
CA GLU A 603 -29.77 -11.68 27.95
C GLU A 603 -28.90 -10.91 26.96
N GLY A 604 -28.07 -9.97 27.44
CA GLY A 604 -27.10 -9.23 26.63
C GLY A 604 -27.71 -8.21 25.66
N VAL A 605 -28.36 -7.16 26.18
CA VAL A 605 -28.95 -6.08 25.36
C VAL A 605 -28.00 -4.89 25.27
N GLY A 606 -27.58 -4.51 24.06
CA GLY A 606 -26.66 -3.39 23.82
C GLY A 606 -27.26 -2.31 22.93
N VAL A 607 -27.48 -1.11 23.48
CA VAL A 607 -27.91 0.08 22.72
C VAL A 607 -26.75 1.08 22.66
N ARG A 608 -26.47 1.62 21.47
CA ARG A 608 -25.45 2.66 21.31
C ARG A 608 -25.89 3.74 20.34
N GLU A 609 -25.88 4.98 20.82
CA GLU A 609 -26.14 6.18 20.05
C GLU A 609 -24.93 7.11 20.04
N SER A 610 -24.75 7.81 18.92
CA SER A 610 -23.60 8.68 18.68
C SER A 610 -24.06 9.91 17.91
N PHE A 611 -23.88 11.09 18.47
CA PHE A 611 -24.25 12.38 17.88
C PHE A 611 -23.01 13.25 17.71
N ALA A 612 -22.75 13.75 16.51
CA ALA A 612 -21.68 14.71 16.24
C ALA A 612 -22.26 15.96 15.56
N VAL A 613 -22.00 17.14 16.13
CA VAL A 613 -22.48 18.44 15.63
C VAL A 613 -21.28 19.35 15.38
N ALA A 614 -21.08 19.76 14.12
CA ALA A 614 -20.01 20.66 13.71
C ALA A 614 -20.57 21.93 13.06
N GLY A 615 -20.45 23.06 13.78
CA GLY A 615 -20.96 24.38 13.40
C GLY A 615 -21.64 25.08 14.57
N GLY A 616 -21.32 26.36 14.79
CA GLY A 616 -22.02 27.18 15.79
C GLY A 616 -23.42 27.57 15.29
N SER A 617 -24.45 27.34 16.10
CA SER A 617 -25.84 27.71 15.83
C SER A 617 -26.60 28.07 17.11
N ASP A 618 -27.65 28.88 16.96
CA ASP A 618 -28.59 29.18 18.03
C ASP A 618 -29.56 28.00 18.22
N ARG A 619 -29.39 27.25 19.32
CA ARG A 619 -30.32 26.27 19.92
C ARG A 619 -30.87 25.13 19.03
N PRO A 620 -30.49 23.86 19.27
CA PRO A 620 -31.34 22.73 18.93
C PRO A 620 -32.52 22.63 19.93
N GLU A 621 -33.76 22.57 19.44
CA GLU A 621 -34.93 22.21 20.27
C GLU A 621 -35.07 20.67 20.30
N SER A 622 -35.25 20.12 21.51
CA SER A 622 -35.72 18.76 21.87
C SER A 622 -35.48 17.60 20.87
N LEU A 623 -34.55 16.71 21.20
CA LEU A 623 -34.61 15.30 20.76
C LEU A 623 -35.70 14.59 21.58
N GLU A 624 -36.71 13.99 20.94
CA GLU A 624 -37.67 13.11 21.64
C GLU A 624 -37.02 11.72 21.85
N PRO A 625 -37.04 11.16 23.08
CA PRO A 625 -36.37 9.89 23.39
C PRO A 625 -37.18 8.65 22.93
N LEU A 626 -36.48 7.53 22.75
CA LEU A 626 -37.05 6.23 22.39
C LEU A 626 -37.99 5.64 23.47
N GLU A 627 -39.06 4.97 23.05
CA GLU A 627 -39.92 4.20 23.97
C GLU A 627 -39.17 2.99 24.58
N PRO A 628 -39.44 2.64 25.86
CA PRO A 628 -38.67 1.64 26.59
C PRO A 628 -38.89 0.19 26.10
N VAL A 629 -37.80 -0.60 26.12
CA VAL A 629 -37.81 -2.05 25.83
C VAL A 629 -38.67 -2.80 26.85
N ALA A 630 -39.70 -3.51 26.38
CA ALA A 630 -40.67 -4.20 27.22
C ALA A 630 -40.46 -5.73 27.17
N ALA A 631 -39.91 -6.30 28.24
CA ALA A 631 -39.77 -7.76 28.42
C ALA A 631 -40.69 -8.28 29.53
N GLY A 632 -41.33 -9.42 29.30
CA GLY A 632 -42.18 -10.12 30.29
C GLY A 632 -41.41 -10.91 31.35
N GLY A 633 -40.08 -11.01 31.24
CA GLY A 633 -39.19 -11.71 32.16
C GLY A 633 -37.95 -10.86 32.54
N GLY A 634 -37.04 -11.43 33.34
CA GLY A 634 -35.83 -10.74 33.80
C GLY A 634 -34.88 -10.33 32.68
N LEU A 635 -34.07 -9.30 32.95
CA LEU A 635 -33.06 -8.77 32.03
C LEU A 635 -31.65 -8.93 32.63
N GLU A 636 -30.74 -9.54 31.89
CA GLU A 636 -29.33 -9.68 32.27
C GLU A 636 -28.42 -8.94 31.27
N GLY A 637 -27.46 -8.14 31.77
CA GLY A 637 -26.42 -7.52 30.95
C GLY A 637 -26.90 -6.45 29.97
N VAL A 638 -27.51 -5.36 30.47
CA VAL A 638 -27.95 -4.22 29.62
C VAL A 638 -26.89 -3.12 29.59
N GLY A 639 -26.42 -2.75 28.39
CA GLY A 639 -25.41 -1.72 28.17
C GLY A 639 -25.90 -0.61 27.25
N VAL A 640 -26.01 0.62 27.78
CA VAL A 640 -26.36 1.82 27.00
C VAL A 640 -25.12 2.71 26.87
N ARG A 641 -24.85 3.19 25.65
CA ARG A 641 -23.76 4.14 25.36
C ARG A 641 -24.28 5.29 24.53
N GLU A 642 -24.22 6.48 25.10
CA GLU A 642 -24.51 7.73 24.39
C GLU A 642 -23.25 8.58 24.31
N SER A 643 -23.07 9.26 23.19
CA SER A 643 -21.89 10.07 22.94
C SER A 643 -22.24 11.28 22.10
N LEU A 644 -22.01 12.48 22.63
CA LEU A 644 -22.28 13.75 21.96
C LEU A 644 -20.98 14.55 21.81
N ALA A 645 -20.65 14.93 20.58
CA ALA A 645 -19.49 15.79 20.28
C ALA A 645 -19.97 17.08 19.60
N VAL A 646 -19.62 18.24 20.15
CA VAL A 646 -20.03 19.56 19.66
C VAL A 646 -18.80 20.41 19.36
N ALA A 647 -18.67 20.87 18.12
CA ALA A 647 -17.61 21.77 17.67
C ALA A 647 -18.20 23.11 17.20
N GLY A 648 -17.97 24.16 17.98
CA GLY A 648 -18.60 25.48 17.83
C GLY A 648 -19.20 25.95 19.16
N GLY A 649 -19.05 27.23 19.49
CA GLY A 649 -19.69 27.81 20.69
C GLY A 649 -21.21 27.90 20.51
N SER A 650 -21.97 27.43 21.51
CA SER A 650 -23.43 27.53 21.56
C SER A 650 -23.94 27.72 23.00
N ASP A 651 -25.14 28.28 23.11
CA ASP A 651 -25.87 28.41 24.37
C ASP A 651 -26.72 27.16 24.64
N ARG A 652 -26.29 26.34 25.61
CA ARG A 652 -27.04 25.29 26.34
C ARG A 652 -27.78 24.19 25.54
N PRO A 653 -27.36 22.91 25.65
CA PRO A 653 -28.27 21.77 25.44
C PRO A 653 -29.17 21.51 26.68
N GLU A 654 -30.39 21.02 26.48
CA GLU A 654 -31.28 20.53 27.54
C GLU A 654 -31.10 18.99 27.75
N SER A 655 -31.59 18.49 28.89
CA SER A 655 -31.29 17.15 29.44
C SER A 655 -32.09 15.99 28.83
N LEU A 656 -31.50 14.79 28.86
CA LEU A 656 -32.11 13.51 28.44
C LEU A 656 -32.96 12.88 29.56
N GLU A 657 -34.02 12.14 29.21
CA GLU A 657 -34.91 11.45 30.17
C GLU A 657 -34.55 9.97 30.43
N PRO A 658 -34.94 9.40 31.59
CA PRO A 658 -34.43 8.11 32.06
C PRO A 658 -35.14 6.85 31.52
N VAL A 659 -34.36 5.80 31.26
CA VAL A 659 -34.83 4.45 30.89
C VAL A 659 -35.62 3.78 32.04
N ALA A 660 -36.84 3.30 31.75
CA ALA A 660 -37.69 2.56 32.69
C ALA A 660 -37.88 1.09 32.26
N ALA A 661 -37.71 0.15 33.20
CA ALA A 661 -37.92 -1.29 32.97
C ALA A 661 -38.80 -1.93 34.05
N VAL A 662 -39.67 -2.87 33.66
CA VAL A 662 -40.65 -3.55 34.53
C VAL A 662 -40.26 -5.04 34.70
N GLY A 663 -39.11 -5.27 35.35
CA GLY A 663 -38.56 -6.61 35.60
C GLY A 663 -37.36 -6.55 36.56
N GLY A 664 -36.88 -7.71 37.02
CA GLY A 664 -35.63 -7.79 37.77
C GLY A 664 -34.42 -7.61 36.85
N LEU A 665 -33.40 -6.87 37.32
CA LEU A 665 -32.24 -6.45 36.50
C LEU A 665 -30.91 -6.91 37.11
N GLU A 666 -30.13 -7.70 36.37
CA GLU A 666 -28.74 -8.04 36.72
C GLU A 666 -27.76 -7.38 35.75
N GLY A 667 -27.00 -6.41 36.25
CA GLY A 667 -25.91 -5.75 35.51
C GLY A 667 -26.37 -4.72 34.46
N VAL A 668 -26.51 -3.47 34.88
CA VAL A 668 -26.75 -2.32 33.98
C VAL A 668 -25.53 -1.39 33.94
N GLY A 669 -25.08 -1.04 32.73
CA GLY A 669 -23.97 -0.11 32.52
C GLY A 669 -24.32 1.00 31.53
N ALA A 670 -24.45 2.23 32.02
CA ALA A 670 -24.62 3.42 31.21
C ALA A 670 -23.30 4.19 31.09
N ARG A 671 -22.99 4.71 29.91
CA ARG A 671 -21.76 5.50 29.70
C ARG A 671 -22.00 6.62 28.71
N GLU A 672 -21.92 7.83 29.24
CA GLU A 672 -22.09 9.08 28.50
C GLU A 672 -20.74 9.78 28.33
N SER A 673 -20.55 10.42 27.17
CA SER A 673 -19.36 11.24 26.90
C SER A 673 -19.74 12.49 26.11
N LEU A 674 -19.43 13.66 26.69
CA LEU A 674 -19.61 14.96 26.05
C LEU A 674 -18.24 15.59 25.75
N ALA A 675 -18.00 15.94 24.49
CA ALA A 675 -16.82 16.70 24.07
C ALA A 675 -17.24 18.02 23.43
N VAL A 676 -16.76 19.16 23.94
CA VAL A 676 -17.11 20.50 23.46
C VAL A 676 -15.86 21.27 23.05
N ALA A 677 -15.79 21.71 21.79
CA ALA A 677 -14.72 22.56 21.29
C ALA A 677 -15.26 23.98 20.99
N GLY A 678 -14.94 24.93 21.86
CA GLY A 678 -15.50 26.29 21.86
C GLY A 678 -15.89 26.76 23.27
N GLY A 679 -15.83 28.06 23.52
CA GLY A 679 -16.20 28.62 24.83
C GLY A 679 -17.72 28.63 25.03
N SER A 680 -18.18 28.22 26.22
CA SER A 680 -19.59 28.22 26.63
C SER A 680 -19.78 28.81 28.03
N ASP A 681 -20.88 29.54 28.24
CA ASP A 681 -21.25 30.12 29.54
C ASP A 681 -22.15 29.16 30.34
N ARG A 682 -21.50 28.31 31.15
CA ARG A 682 -22.07 27.38 32.16
C ARG A 682 -22.87 26.16 31.63
N SER A 683 -22.55 25.00 32.20
CA SER A 683 -23.32 23.76 32.13
C SER A 683 -23.73 23.27 33.53
N GLU A 684 -24.91 22.66 33.64
CA GLU A 684 -25.44 21.97 34.83
C GLU A 684 -25.57 20.45 34.55
N PRO A 685 -25.56 19.57 35.58
CA PRO A 685 -25.62 18.10 35.40
C PRO A 685 -27.04 17.56 35.12
N PRO A 686 -27.18 16.36 34.51
CA PRO A 686 -28.46 15.77 34.12
C PRO A 686 -29.30 15.15 35.27
N GLU A 687 -30.59 14.85 35.00
CA GLU A 687 -31.54 14.27 35.96
C GLU A 687 -31.57 12.71 35.97
N ARG A 688 -32.36 12.12 36.88
CA ARG A 688 -32.12 10.80 37.52
C ARG A 688 -32.79 9.60 36.84
N ALA A 689 -32.12 8.44 36.85
CA ALA A 689 -32.70 7.14 36.49
C ALA A 689 -33.61 6.52 37.58
N ALA A 690 -34.65 5.77 37.18
CA ALA A 690 -35.60 5.11 38.08
C ALA A 690 -35.95 3.68 37.63
N ALA A 691 -35.89 2.70 38.54
CA ALA A 691 -36.18 1.29 38.26
C ALA A 691 -37.15 0.67 39.28
N GLY A 692 -38.10 -0.15 38.81
CA GLY A 692 -39.19 -0.71 39.62
C GLY A 692 -38.92 -2.08 40.28
N GLY A 693 -37.71 -2.63 40.15
CA GLY A 693 -37.34 -3.98 40.61
C GLY A 693 -35.97 -4.03 41.29
N GLY A 694 -35.65 -5.19 41.88
CA GLY A 694 -34.35 -5.43 42.53
C GLY A 694 -33.17 -5.35 41.56
N LEU A 695 -32.03 -4.84 42.05
CA LEU A 695 -30.89 -4.39 41.24
C LEU A 695 -29.56 -4.79 41.90
N GLU A 696 -28.84 -5.74 41.31
CA GLU A 696 -27.59 -6.25 41.94
C GLU A 696 -26.34 -5.40 41.64
N ARG A 697 -26.22 -4.85 40.43
CA ARG A 697 -25.08 -4.02 40.00
C ARG A 697 -25.48 -2.93 39.00
N ALA A 698 -25.10 -1.70 39.30
CA ALA A 698 -25.22 -0.55 38.39
C ALA A 698 -23.90 0.27 38.38
N GLY A 699 -23.53 0.78 37.20
CA GLY A 699 -22.38 1.67 37.04
C GLY A 699 -22.61 2.72 35.94
N VAL A 700 -22.56 4.00 36.32
CA VAL A 700 -22.61 5.15 35.42
C VAL A 700 -21.23 5.79 35.37
N ARG A 701 -20.80 6.22 34.17
CA ARG A 701 -19.47 6.78 33.97
C ARG A 701 -19.49 7.89 32.92
N GLU A 702 -19.39 9.11 33.40
CA GLU A 702 -19.41 10.33 32.59
C GLU A 702 -18.00 10.83 32.30
N SER A 703 -17.82 11.47 31.13
CA SER A 703 -16.54 12.08 30.74
C SER A 703 -16.78 13.37 29.96
N PHE A 704 -16.15 14.46 30.41
CA PHE A 704 -16.25 15.79 29.82
C PHE A 704 -14.86 16.27 29.38
N ALA A 705 -14.78 16.80 28.16
CA ALA A 705 -13.56 17.41 27.61
C ALA A 705 -13.88 18.75 26.94
N VAL A 706 -13.07 19.78 27.23
CA VAL A 706 -13.22 21.13 26.66
C VAL A 706 -11.91 21.61 26.04
N ALA A 707 -11.96 22.05 24.78
CA ALA A 707 -10.82 22.63 24.05
C ALA A 707 -11.12 24.08 23.62
N GLY A 708 -10.19 25.00 23.91
CA GLY A 708 -10.37 26.44 23.71
C GLY A 708 -9.31 27.08 22.80
N GLY A 709 -9.76 27.85 21.81
CA GLY A 709 -8.92 28.66 20.92
C GLY A 709 -8.50 30.02 21.52
N SER A 710 -7.63 30.73 20.80
CA SER A 710 -6.90 31.92 21.28
C SER A 710 -7.76 33.16 21.59
N GLY A 711 -8.19 33.28 22.85
CA GLY A 711 -8.67 34.52 23.47
C GLY A 711 -7.66 35.12 24.46
N ARG A 712 -7.60 36.45 24.60
CA ARG A 712 -6.61 37.14 25.47
C ARG A 712 -6.72 36.69 26.96
N PRO A 713 -5.59 36.50 27.67
CA PRO A 713 -5.57 35.85 28.99
C PRO A 713 -5.95 36.76 30.18
N GLU A 714 -6.88 37.71 30.01
CA GLU A 714 -7.24 38.70 31.05
C GLU A 714 -8.66 38.53 31.65
N GLN A 715 -9.49 37.58 31.17
CA GLN A 715 -10.85 37.39 31.69
C GLN A 715 -11.07 36.09 32.51
N LEU A 716 -10.12 35.15 32.53
CA LEU A 716 -10.21 33.91 33.32
C LEU A 716 -9.75 34.06 34.80
N ALA A 717 -9.48 35.29 35.25
CA ALA A 717 -9.06 35.59 36.63
C ALA A 717 -10.22 35.90 37.59
N ALA A 718 -11.48 35.93 37.12
CA ALA A 718 -12.64 36.44 37.86
C ALA A 718 -13.71 35.39 38.21
N ALA A 719 -13.30 34.16 38.55
CA ALA A 719 -14.20 33.08 39.00
C ALA A 719 -13.77 32.42 40.33
N ARG A 720 -13.25 33.20 41.28
CA ARG A 720 -13.25 32.82 42.72
C ARG A 720 -14.49 33.38 43.40
N GLY A 721 -15.66 32.87 43.00
CA GLY A 721 -16.94 33.07 43.67
C GLY A 721 -17.30 31.81 44.46
N SER A 722 -17.69 31.97 45.72
CA SER A 722 -18.12 30.85 46.55
C SER A 722 -19.49 30.35 46.13
N ASP A 723 -19.57 29.09 45.72
CA ASP A 723 -20.65 28.18 46.10
C ASP A 723 -20.10 26.74 46.10
N ARG A 724 -20.47 25.96 47.10
CA ARG A 724 -20.24 24.50 47.10
C ARG A 724 -21.44 23.88 46.39
N PRO A 725 -21.26 22.89 45.49
CA PRO A 725 -22.39 22.05 45.12
C PRO A 725 -22.91 21.38 46.40
N GLU A 726 -24.20 21.52 46.66
CA GLU A 726 -24.87 20.86 47.78
C GLU A 726 -24.87 19.34 47.57
N SER A 727 -25.10 18.61 48.66
CA SER A 727 -25.07 17.15 48.67
C SER A 727 -26.07 16.53 47.69
N LEU A 728 -25.58 15.75 46.73
CA LEU A 728 -26.40 14.84 45.94
C LEU A 728 -26.97 13.74 46.87
N GLU A 729 -28.30 13.65 46.93
CA GLU A 729 -29.01 12.60 47.66
C GLU A 729 -28.86 11.21 46.99
N PRO A 730 -28.91 10.11 47.77
CA PRO A 730 -28.71 8.77 47.22
C PRO A 730 -29.86 8.26 46.35
N VAL A 731 -29.54 7.31 45.47
CA VAL A 731 -30.47 6.59 44.59
C VAL A 731 -31.65 5.99 45.37
N ALA A 732 -32.87 6.30 44.94
CA ALA A 732 -34.10 5.75 45.51
C ALA A 732 -34.43 4.37 44.91
N ALA A 733 -33.89 3.30 45.50
CA ALA A 733 -34.23 1.92 45.15
C ALA A 733 -35.27 1.34 46.14
N GLY A 734 -36.35 0.75 45.61
CA GLY A 734 -37.40 0.10 46.41
C GLY A 734 -37.04 -1.28 46.96
N GLY A 735 -35.85 -1.79 46.65
CA GLY A 735 -35.29 -3.07 47.08
C GLY A 735 -33.77 -2.98 47.21
N GLY A 736 -33.15 -3.94 47.93
CA GLY A 736 -31.74 -3.90 48.30
C GLY A 736 -30.78 -3.83 47.09
N LEU A 737 -29.65 -3.14 47.30
CA LEU A 737 -28.66 -2.81 46.26
C LEU A 737 -27.26 -3.04 46.86
N GLU A 738 -26.47 -3.97 46.29
CA GLU A 738 -25.26 -4.46 46.97
C GLU A 738 -23.97 -3.66 46.67
N ARG A 739 -23.80 -3.09 45.46
CA ARG A 739 -22.68 -2.17 45.13
C ARG A 739 -23.05 -1.14 44.07
N ALA A 740 -22.59 0.10 44.26
CA ALA A 740 -22.62 1.19 43.29
C ALA A 740 -21.27 1.92 43.22
N GLY A 741 -20.97 2.57 42.09
CA GLY A 741 -19.77 3.41 41.96
C GLY A 741 -19.82 4.31 40.73
N ALA A 742 -19.81 5.63 40.96
CA ALA A 742 -19.66 6.65 39.92
C ALA A 742 -18.19 7.09 39.81
N ARG A 743 -17.77 7.49 38.59
CA ARG A 743 -16.45 8.07 38.32
C ARG A 743 -16.55 9.09 37.19
N GLU A 744 -16.38 10.36 37.54
CA GLU A 744 -16.18 11.47 36.60
C GLU A 744 -14.68 11.64 36.27
N SER A 745 -14.40 12.19 35.09
CA SER A 745 -13.06 12.65 34.72
C SER A 745 -13.13 13.86 33.80
N LEU A 746 -12.45 14.94 34.19
CA LEU A 746 -12.35 16.20 33.45
C LEU A 746 -10.90 16.42 32.99
N ALA A 747 -10.70 16.75 31.72
CA ALA A 747 -9.40 17.06 31.14
C ALA A 747 -9.40 18.40 30.41
N VAL A 748 -8.35 19.20 30.63
CA VAL A 748 -8.14 20.52 29.99
C VAL A 748 -6.70 20.54 29.48
N ALA A 749 -6.53 20.77 28.17
CA ALA A 749 -5.22 20.85 27.53
C ALA A 749 -4.79 22.31 27.34
N GLY A 750 -3.51 22.59 27.59
CA GLY A 750 -2.91 23.92 27.42
C GLY A 750 -1.48 23.81 26.91
N ASP A 751 -1.15 24.67 25.94
CA ASP A 751 0.12 24.67 25.22
C ASP A 751 1.31 25.07 26.12
N SER A 752 2.47 24.44 25.94
CA SER A 752 3.61 24.55 26.86
C SER A 752 4.91 24.92 26.15
N ASP A 753 5.01 26.17 25.69
CA ASP A 753 6.29 26.75 25.26
C ASP A 753 6.57 28.09 25.96
N ARG A 754 7.33 28.00 27.07
CA ARG A 754 8.10 29.05 27.78
C ARG A 754 8.66 28.50 29.08
N SER A 755 9.98 28.31 29.14
CA SER A 755 10.70 28.08 30.41
C SER A 755 11.68 29.24 30.66
N GLU A 756 11.30 30.16 31.55
CA GLU A 756 12.26 31.08 32.18
C GLU A 756 13.03 30.35 33.31
N PRO A 757 14.29 30.73 33.58
CA PRO A 757 15.15 29.98 34.50
C PRO A 757 14.79 30.24 35.97
N LEU A 758 14.68 29.16 36.75
CA LEU A 758 14.69 29.22 38.22
C LEU A 758 16.05 28.77 38.76
N ASP A 759 16.61 29.57 39.66
CA ASP A 759 17.92 29.33 40.28
C ASP A 759 17.96 28.07 41.18
N PRO A 760 19.15 27.45 41.38
CA PRO A 760 19.25 26.09 41.89
C PRO A 760 19.30 25.98 43.42
N ALA A 761 18.68 24.92 43.96
CA ALA A 761 18.85 24.49 45.35
C ALA A 761 19.12 22.97 45.46
N THR A 762 20.40 22.62 45.55
CA THR A 762 20.97 21.45 46.26
C THR A 762 20.26 20.08 46.20
N ALA A 763 20.81 19.17 45.40
CA ALA A 763 21.07 17.78 45.83
C ALA A 763 22.28 17.23 45.05
N ALA A 764 23.06 16.32 45.65
CA ALA A 764 24.36 15.90 45.12
C ALA A 764 24.40 14.42 44.69
N GLY A 765 25.23 14.11 43.69
CA GLY A 765 25.80 12.77 43.50
C GLY A 765 25.76 12.22 42.06
N GLY A 766 26.92 11.79 41.56
CA GLY A 766 27.03 10.85 40.43
C GLY A 766 27.29 11.45 39.05
N GLN A 767 28.56 11.67 38.72
CA GLN A 767 28.98 11.91 37.33
C GLN A 767 29.24 10.58 36.63
N GLU A 768 28.66 10.41 35.43
CA GLU A 768 29.36 9.81 34.30
C GLU A 768 28.80 10.43 33.00
N ARG A 769 29.58 11.34 32.39
CA ARG A 769 29.26 11.96 31.10
C ARG A 769 30.09 11.28 30.02
N ALA A 770 29.43 10.60 29.09
CA ALA A 770 30.03 10.28 27.81
C ALA A 770 30.02 11.54 26.93
N GLU A 771 31.20 12.04 26.54
CA GLU A 771 31.30 13.15 25.58
C GLU A 771 31.05 12.62 24.16
N ALA A 772 29.88 12.95 23.60
CA ALA A 772 29.64 12.79 22.17
C ALA A 772 30.56 13.75 21.40
N ARG A 773 31.64 13.21 20.82
CA ARG A 773 32.55 13.98 19.96
C ARG A 773 31.90 14.18 18.59
N GLU A 774 31.50 15.41 18.29
CA GLU A 774 31.28 15.83 16.91
C GLU A 774 32.57 15.65 16.11
N LEU A 775 32.54 14.71 15.16
CA LEU A 775 33.62 14.45 14.22
C LEU A 775 33.57 15.52 13.12
N ALA A 776 34.23 16.65 13.35
CA ALA A 776 34.41 17.71 12.36
C ALA A 776 35.24 17.21 11.16
N VAL A 777 34.58 16.63 10.15
CA VAL A 777 35.21 16.22 8.89
C VAL A 777 35.44 17.46 8.03
N ALA A 778 36.66 17.99 8.08
CA ALA A 778 37.05 19.14 7.26
C ALA A 778 37.07 18.78 5.75
N GLY A 779 36.37 19.57 4.93
CA GLY A 779 36.61 19.65 3.48
C GLY A 779 35.78 18.77 2.54
N GLY A 780 34.81 17.99 3.04
CA GLY A 780 33.89 17.22 2.18
C GLY A 780 32.82 18.09 1.49
N SER A 781 32.41 17.72 0.27
CA SER A 781 31.15 18.21 -0.31
C SER A 781 29.96 17.60 0.45
N PRO A 782 28.84 18.32 0.69
CA PRO A 782 27.66 17.76 1.36
C PRO A 782 27.17 16.45 0.73
N LEU A 783 27.19 16.38 -0.61
CA LEU A 783 26.87 15.17 -1.40
C LEU A 783 27.71 13.95 -0.97
N THR A 784 28.98 14.16 -0.60
CA THR A 784 29.89 13.07 -0.16
C THR A 784 29.61 12.63 1.28
N VAL A 785 29.10 13.53 2.12
CA VAL A 785 28.73 13.21 3.52
C VAL A 785 27.42 12.43 3.54
N HIS A 786 26.38 12.92 2.84
CA HIS A 786 25.12 12.19 2.69
C HIS A 786 25.33 10.83 2.01
N ALA A 787 26.10 10.75 0.92
CA ALA A 787 26.36 9.46 0.28
C ALA A 787 27.08 8.45 1.17
N ARG A 788 27.97 8.89 2.08
CA ARG A 788 28.58 8.00 3.09
C ARG A 788 27.59 7.57 4.17
N ALA A 789 26.64 8.42 4.56
CA ALA A 789 25.56 8.05 5.47
C ALA A 789 24.56 7.09 4.81
N SER A 790 24.12 7.39 3.58
CA SER A 790 23.25 6.52 2.78
C SER A 790 23.91 5.18 2.44
N ALA A 791 25.21 5.15 2.10
CA ALA A 791 25.98 3.92 1.95
C ALA A 791 25.97 3.06 3.23
N ARG A 792 26.05 3.70 4.40
CA ARG A 792 26.03 3.02 5.70
C ARG A 792 24.64 2.46 6.03
N ALA A 793 23.58 3.22 5.77
CA ALA A 793 22.19 2.82 6.01
C ALA A 793 21.68 1.77 5.00
N ALA A 794 21.87 2.00 3.70
CA ALA A 794 21.35 1.17 2.61
C ALA A 794 21.83 -0.29 2.65
N GLY A 795 22.98 -0.55 3.29
CA GLY A 795 23.49 -1.91 3.43
C GLY A 795 22.80 -2.76 4.49
N GLU A 796 22.06 -2.18 5.45
CA GLU A 796 21.52 -2.94 6.61
C GLU A 796 20.07 -3.37 6.42
N SER A 797 19.27 -2.51 5.78
CA SER A 797 17.89 -2.79 5.42
C SER A 797 17.81 -3.29 3.97
N LEU A 798 17.98 -4.60 3.77
CA LEU A 798 17.12 -5.32 2.84
C LEU A 798 16.00 -5.91 3.69
N PRO A 799 14.90 -5.18 3.92
CA PRO A 799 13.86 -5.67 4.81
C PRO A 799 13.09 -6.76 4.05
N LEU A 800 13.34 -8.01 4.41
CA LEU A 800 12.41 -9.11 4.11
C LEU A 800 11.01 -8.86 4.68
N ALA A 801 10.86 -7.85 5.54
CA ALA A 801 9.61 -7.36 6.11
C ALA A 801 8.90 -6.24 5.30
N ALA A 802 9.50 -5.65 4.25
CA ALA A 802 8.95 -4.45 3.60
C ALA A 802 7.86 -4.71 2.52
N LEU A 803 7.44 -5.96 2.31
CA LEU A 803 6.44 -6.29 1.29
C LEU A 803 4.99 -6.18 1.82
N GLY A 804 4.42 -4.97 1.75
CA GLY A 804 2.95 -4.81 1.77
C GLY A 804 2.43 -3.37 1.95
N ALA A 805 1.54 -2.89 1.06
CA ALA A 805 0.39 -1.99 1.34
C ALA A 805 -0.37 -1.45 0.08
N VAL A 806 -1.71 -1.65 0.01
CA VAL A 806 -2.83 -0.91 -0.70
C VAL A 806 -2.66 -0.45 -2.18
N THR A 807 -3.43 -0.79 -3.24
CA THR A 807 -4.53 -1.78 -3.48
C THR A 807 -4.76 -2.27 -4.94
N ALA A 808 -5.19 -3.55 -5.05
CA ALA A 808 -5.95 -4.21 -6.13
C ALA A 808 -5.32 -4.27 -7.54
N ALA A 809 -4.81 -5.46 -7.90
CA ALA A 809 -4.25 -5.79 -9.21
C ALA A 809 -5.26 -5.69 -10.38
N LEU A 810 -5.43 -4.47 -10.89
CA LEU A 810 -5.88 -4.20 -12.25
C LEU A 810 -4.90 -4.84 -13.25
N PRO A 811 -5.31 -5.21 -14.48
CA PRO A 811 -4.39 -5.75 -15.50
C PRO A 811 -3.44 -4.69 -16.11
N LEU A 812 -3.22 -3.58 -15.40
CA LEU A 812 -2.21 -2.56 -15.64
C LEU A 812 -0.88 -3.01 -15.01
N ARG A 813 0.05 -3.48 -15.83
CA ARG A 813 1.44 -3.72 -15.41
C ARG A 813 2.28 -2.47 -15.68
N LEU A 814 3.27 -2.21 -14.83
CA LEU A 814 4.35 -1.29 -15.18
C LEU A 814 5.23 -1.99 -16.22
N ALA A 815 5.47 -1.38 -17.38
CA ALA A 815 6.38 -1.94 -18.37
C ALA A 815 7.83 -1.73 -17.90
N PRO A 816 8.73 -2.72 -18.08
CA PRO A 816 10.14 -2.39 -18.13
C PRO A 816 10.33 -1.33 -19.24
N PRO A 817 11.13 -0.27 -19.00
CA PRO A 817 11.29 0.78 -19.98
C PRO A 817 11.87 0.19 -21.27
N PRO A 818 11.33 0.56 -22.44
CA PRO A 818 11.73 -0.03 -23.71
C PRO A 818 13.22 0.21 -23.97
N ASP A 819 13.75 -0.49 -24.97
CA ASP A 819 15.08 -0.22 -25.49
C ASP A 819 15.09 1.23 -26.00
N LEU A 820 15.96 2.07 -25.45
CA LEU A 820 15.94 3.50 -25.75
C LEU A 820 16.99 3.86 -26.78
N ARG A 821 16.69 4.88 -27.56
CA ARG A 821 17.68 5.66 -28.27
C ARG A 821 17.54 7.09 -27.82
N TRP A 822 18.65 7.64 -27.35
CA TRP A 822 18.72 9.04 -26.94
C TRP A 822 19.42 9.93 -27.98
N SER A 823 20.33 9.41 -28.81
CA SER A 823 21.00 10.19 -29.87
C SER A 823 20.82 9.57 -31.26
N PRO A 824 20.72 10.39 -32.34
CA PRO A 824 20.87 9.93 -33.71
C PRO A 824 22.28 9.37 -34.00
N GLY A 825 23.33 9.97 -33.46
CA GLY A 825 24.73 9.65 -33.76
C GLY A 825 25.37 8.58 -32.87
N ARG A 826 24.80 8.32 -31.68
CA ARG A 826 25.43 7.47 -30.65
C ARG A 826 24.44 6.43 -30.09
N PRO A 827 24.85 5.14 -29.96
CA PRO A 827 24.07 4.12 -29.24
C PRO A 827 24.04 4.43 -27.73
N MET A 828 23.25 3.69 -26.95
CA MET A 828 23.40 3.72 -25.49
C MET A 828 24.70 3.00 -25.08
N GLU A 829 25.42 3.58 -24.12
CA GLU A 829 26.46 2.87 -23.37
C GLU A 829 25.86 1.90 -22.36
N LEU A 830 24.67 2.24 -21.82
CA LEU A 830 23.93 1.45 -20.84
C LEU A 830 23.53 0.04 -21.33
N ASP A 831 23.37 -0.16 -22.64
CA ASP A 831 23.00 -1.47 -23.22
C ASP A 831 23.97 -2.60 -22.86
N ARG A 832 25.28 -2.29 -22.83
CA ARG A 832 26.32 -3.25 -22.42
C ARG A 832 26.15 -3.65 -20.95
N TRP A 833 25.78 -2.68 -20.10
CA TRP A 833 25.62 -2.87 -18.67
C TRP A 833 24.33 -3.64 -18.33
N LEU A 834 23.25 -3.38 -19.06
CA LEU A 834 22.02 -4.19 -19.02
C LEU A 834 22.28 -5.65 -19.42
N GLY A 835 23.09 -5.88 -20.47
CA GLY A 835 23.52 -7.22 -20.85
C GLY A 835 24.32 -7.93 -19.75
N LEU A 836 25.29 -7.24 -19.15
CA LEU A 836 26.09 -7.77 -18.04
C LEU A 836 25.25 -8.06 -16.79
N ALA A 837 24.27 -7.21 -16.47
CA ALA A 837 23.34 -7.42 -15.36
C ALA A 837 22.47 -8.67 -15.59
N ALA A 838 21.91 -8.82 -16.79
CA ALA A 838 21.10 -9.98 -17.15
C ALA A 838 21.89 -11.30 -17.09
N GLU A 839 23.14 -11.31 -17.57
CA GLU A 839 24.03 -12.48 -17.48
C GLU A 839 24.39 -12.81 -16.01
N ARG A 840 24.82 -11.80 -15.24
CA ARG A 840 25.35 -11.94 -13.87
C ARG A 840 24.28 -12.37 -12.85
N TYR A 841 23.05 -11.93 -13.02
CA TYR A 841 21.94 -12.19 -12.09
C TYR A 841 20.81 -13.02 -12.71
N HIS A 842 21.04 -13.64 -13.87
CA HIS A 842 20.11 -14.54 -14.56
C HIS A 842 18.70 -13.95 -14.83
N LEU A 843 18.63 -12.64 -15.03
CA LEU A 843 17.38 -11.92 -15.30
C LEU A 843 16.92 -12.12 -16.75
N ARG A 844 15.60 -12.14 -16.96
CA ARG A 844 15.01 -12.23 -18.31
C ARG A 844 14.80 -10.82 -18.89
N ARG A 845 15.68 -10.37 -19.79
CA ARG A 845 15.40 -9.18 -20.63
C ARG A 845 14.56 -9.60 -21.83
N GLN A 846 13.36 -9.03 -21.98
CA GLN A 846 12.66 -9.02 -23.26
C GLN A 846 13.24 -7.89 -24.12
N ALA A 847 13.63 -8.19 -25.35
CA ALA A 847 13.97 -7.16 -26.33
C ALA A 847 12.68 -6.47 -26.81
N THR A 848 12.73 -5.15 -27.00
CA THR A 848 11.58 -4.31 -27.35
C THR A 848 11.91 -3.44 -28.56
N GLU A 849 10.93 -2.74 -29.12
CA GLU A 849 11.18 -1.79 -30.19
C GLU A 849 11.97 -0.58 -29.66
N THR A 850 13.00 -0.14 -30.38
CA THR A 850 13.87 0.93 -29.90
C THR A 850 13.21 2.31 -30.05
N VAL A 851 12.86 2.94 -28.93
CA VAL A 851 12.13 4.22 -28.90
C VAL A 851 13.08 5.41 -28.85
N ALA A 852 12.88 6.41 -29.72
CA ALA A 852 13.64 7.66 -29.70
C ALA A 852 13.11 8.63 -28.62
N THR A 853 13.96 9.05 -27.68
CA THR A 853 13.56 9.85 -26.51
C THR A 853 13.62 11.37 -26.72
N TRP A 854 13.67 11.82 -27.97
CA TRP A 854 13.72 13.25 -28.35
C TRP A 854 12.58 13.60 -29.33
N PRO A 855 12.03 14.82 -29.28
CA PRO A 855 11.05 15.29 -30.25
C PRO A 855 11.68 15.61 -31.61
N ALA A 856 10.86 15.61 -32.65
CA ALA A 856 11.26 16.16 -33.95
C ALA A 856 11.71 17.63 -33.82
N ALA A 857 12.90 17.95 -34.33
CA ALA A 857 13.43 19.31 -34.33
C ALA A 857 12.60 20.23 -35.23
N THR A 858 12.23 21.42 -34.73
CA THR A 858 11.48 22.42 -35.49
C THR A 858 12.42 23.55 -35.94
N PRO A 859 12.67 23.76 -37.25
CA PRO A 859 13.74 24.67 -37.73
C PRO A 859 13.62 26.15 -37.34
N GLU A 860 12.47 26.59 -36.83
CA GLU A 860 12.23 27.98 -36.40
C GLU A 860 12.18 28.17 -34.88
N ARG A 861 12.32 27.09 -34.09
CA ARG A 861 12.11 27.11 -32.64
C ARG A 861 13.02 26.09 -31.93
N GLU A 862 14.07 26.61 -31.30
CA GLU A 862 14.93 25.82 -30.44
C GLU A 862 14.12 25.20 -29.29
N THR A 863 14.31 23.90 -29.04
CA THR A 863 13.58 23.15 -28.02
C THR A 863 14.57 22.56 -27.03
N PHE A 864 14.41 22.91 -25.75
CA PHE A 864 15.14 22.39 -24.61
C PHE A 864 14.36 21.20 -24.04
N VAL A 865 15.03 20.05 -23.89
CA VAL A 865 14.46 18.84 -23.30
C VAL A 865 15.12 18.62 -21.93
N LEU A 866 14.33 18.71 -20.87
CA LEU A 866 14.76 18.55 -19.48
C LEU A 866 14.10 17.30 -18.88
N ARG A 867 14.87 16.49 -18.18
CA ARG A 867 14.39 15.31 -17.45
C ARG A 867 14.96 15.28 -16.05
N PHE A 868 14.10 15.08 -15.06
CA PHE A 868 14.44 15.00 -13.65
C PHE A 868 14.13 13.59 -13.10
N THR A 869 15.01 13.04 -12.26
CA THR A 869 14.77 11.78 -11.54
C THR A 869 15.24 11.89 -10.09
N ASP A 870 14.50 11.26 -9.16
CA ASP A 870 14.84 11.27 -7.74
C ASP A 870 15.59 9.97 -7.37
N ALA A 871 16.81 10.12 -6.86
CA ALA A 871 17.67 9.02 -6.45
C ALA A 871 18.48 9.45 -5.21
N GLY A 872 17.79 9.68 -4.09
CA GLY A 872 18.34 10.31 -2.87
C GLY A 872 18.56 11.82 -3.03
N HIS A 873 19.21 12.23 -4.12
CA HIS A 873 19.19 13.60 -4.65
C HIS A 873 18.37 13.64 -5.94
N THR A 874 17.91 14.81 -6.37
CA THR A 874 17.24 14.94 -7.67
C THR A 874 18.29 15.23 -8.75
N PHE A 875 18.35 14.40 -9.78
CA PHE A 875 19.29 14.56 -10.89
C PHE A 875 18.55 15.05 -12.13
N LEU A 876 19.13 16.05 -12.80
CA LEU A 876 18.63 16.67 -14.01
C LEU A 876 19.56 16.34 -15.17
N SER A 877 19.01 15.90 -16.30
CA SER A 877 19.67 15.94 -17.61
C SER A 877 18.98 16.93 -18.54
N TRP A 878 19.74 17.76 -19.25
CA TRP A 878 19.18 18.66 -20.27
C TRP A 878 20.04 18.73 -21.54
N ARG A 879 19.38 19.03 -22.66
CA ARG A 879 19.95 19.17 -24.02
C ARG A 879 19.01 19.96 -24.93
N THR A 880 19.46 20.32 -26.13
CA THR A 880 18.62 20.97 -27.15
C THR A 880 18.34 20.03 -28.32
N THR A 881 17.29 20.31 -29.11
CA THR A 881 17.01 19.56 -30.35
C THR A 881 17.97 19.91 -31.49
N GLU A 882 18.76 20.98 -31.36
CA GLU A 882 19.79 21.35 -32.35
C GLU A 882 21.09 20.58 -32.12
N ASP A 883 21.43 20.25 -30.87
CA ASP A 883 22.53 19.36 -30.50
C ASP A 883 22.07 18.31 -29.47
N LEU A 884 21.65 17.15 -29.99
CA LEU A 884 21.25 15.99 -29.19
C LEU A 884 22.44 15.14 -28.69
N ASP A 885 23.65 15.40 -29.18
CA ASP A 885 24.88 14.66 -28.83
C ASP A 885 25.65 15.31 -27.66
N THR A 886 25.38 16.58 -27.38
CA THR A 886 25.81 17.29 -26.18
C THR A 886 24.72 17.23 -25.11
N VAL A 887 25.02 16.57 -23.99
CA VAL A 887 24.13 16.51 -22.82
C VAL A 887 24.80 17.15 -21.61
N HIS A 888 23.99 17.83 -20.81
CA HIS A 888 24.38 18.43 -19.55
C HIS A 888 23.68 17.65 -18.42
N THR A 889 24.40 17.39 -17.31
CA THR A 889 23.81 16.74 -16.14
C THR A 889 24.16 17.50 -14.86
N HIS A 890 23.20 17.57 -13.95
CA HIS A 890 23.30 18.32 -12.69
C HIS A 890 22.69 17.52 -11.54
N ALA A 891 23.33 17.55 -10.37
CA ALA A 891 22.75 17.04 -9.13
C ALA A 891 22.20 18.21 -8.31
N VAL A 892 20.93 18.12 -7.90
CA VAL A 892 20.26 19.04 -7.00
C VAL A 892 20.16 18.37 -5.63
N ASN A 893 20.75 18.98 -4.60
CA ASN A 893 20.72 18.45 -3.24
C ASN A 893 19.27 18.30 -2.75
N ALA A 894 18.97 17.21 -2.06
CA ALA A 894 17.66 16.89 -1.51
C ALA A 894 17.11 18.02 -0.62
N GLU A 895 17.97 18.63 0.20
CA GLU A 895 17.59 19.75 1.08
C GLU A 895 17.06 20.97 0.29
N LEU A 896 17.59 21.21 -0.91
CA LEU A 896 17.15 22.31 -1.79
C LEU A 896 15.79 21.99 -2.43
N VAL A 897 15.57 20.71 -2.77
CA VAL A 897 14.29 20.21 -3.28
C VAL A 897 13.22 20.26 -2.19
N GLU A 898 13.51 19.78 -0.98
CA GLU A 898 12.59 19.84 0.16
C GLU A 898 12.31 21.29 0.58
N THR A 899 13.30 22.18 0.53
CA THR A 899 13.07 23.63 0.70
C THR A 899 12.09 24.14 -0.36
N ALA A 900 12.33 23.87 -1.65
CA ALA A 900 11.45 24.29 -2.73
C ALA A 900 10.02 23.72 -2.57
N ARG A 901 9.88 22.46 -2.18
CA ARG A 901 8.59 21.78 -1.91
C ARG A 901 7.87 22.39 -0.71
N GLY A 902 8.56 22.69 0.39
CA GLY A 902 7.98 23.31 1.59
C GLY A 902 7.40 24.70 1.30
N TYR A 903 8.17 25.58 0.63
CA TYR A 903 7.67 26.89 0.21
C TYR A 903 6.48 26.78 -0.75
N LEU A 904 6.52 25.82 -1.68
CA LEU A 904 5.42 25.58 -2.63
C LEU A 904 4.16 25.05 -1.92
N ALA A 905 4.29 24.10 -0.99
CA ALA A 905 3.19 23.54 -0.22
C ALA A 905 2.54 24.60 0.69
N ALA A 906 3.33 25.49 1.29
CA ALA A 906 2.83 26.61 2.09
C ALA A 906 2.04 27.63 1.27
N ALA A 907 2.46 27.92 0.04
CA ALA A 907 1.82 28.91 -0.84
C ALA A 907 0.68 28.34 -1.73
N SER A 908 0.67 27.03 -1.97
CA SER A 908 -0.30 26.35 -2.83
C SER A 908 -1.70 26.32 -2.21
N PRO A 909 -2.78 26.51 -2.98
CA PRO A 909 -4.17 26.36 -2.54
C PRO A 909 -4.59 24.89 -2.31
N THR A 910 -3.65 23.94 -2.35
CA THR A 910 -3.91 22.53 -2.02
C THR A 910 -4.00 22.38 -0.50
N PRO A 911 -5.06 21.75 0.05
CA PRO A 911 -5.19 21.53 1.48
C PRO A 911 -4.10 20.63 2.05
N HIS A 912 -3.63 20.96 3.25
CA HIS A 912 -2.83 20.07 4.10
C HIS A 912 -3.73 19.06 4.82
N GLU A 913 -3.15 18.03 5.44
CA GLU A 913 -3.94 17.07 6.21
C GLU A 913 -4.61 17.74 7.42
N GLY A 914 -5.91 17.51 7.58
CA GLY A 914 -6.76 18.18 8.58
C GLY A 914 -7.13 19.63 8.25
N GLU A 915 -6.59 20.24 7.19
CA GLU A 915 -6.92 21.61 6.78
C GLU A 915 -8.22 21.64 5.95
N SER A 916 -9.11 22.60 6.23
CA SER A 916 -10.30 22.78 5.40
C SER A 916 -9.96 23.38 4.04
N VAL A 917 -10.73 23.05 3.00
CA VAL A 917 -10.58 23.65 1.65
C VAL A 917 -10.65 25.18 1.70
N ALA A 918 -11.48 25.73 2.60
CA ALA A 918 -11.63 27.17 2.78
C ALA A 918 -10.40 27.81 3.43
N ASP A 919 -9.72 27.11 4.34
CA ASP A 919 -8.46 27.57 4.94
C ASP A 919 -7.30 27.51 3.95
N ALA A 920 -7.19 26.42 3.18
CA ALA A 920 -6.17 26.29 2.14
C ALA A 920 -6.24 27.43 1.09
N VAL A 921 -7.47 27.81 0.69
CA VAL A 921 -7.71 28.95 -0.21
C VAL A 921 -7.37 30.28 0.48
N ARG A 922 -7.75 30.47 1.76
CA ARG A 922 -7.38 31.68 2.54
C ARG A 922 -5.86 31.83 2.66
N ARG A 923 -5.15 30.74 2.99
CA ARG A 923 -3.68 30.67 3.10
C ARG A 923 -3.00 31.01 1.79
N SER A 924 -3.44 30.40 0.67
CA SER A 924 -2.85 30.66 -0.64
C SER A 924 -3.09 32.09 -1.14
N LEU A 925 -4.25 32.67 -0.86
CA LEU A 925 -4.61 34.05 -1.22
C LEU A 925 -4.20 35.10 -0.17
N ALA A 926 -3.32 34.77 0.78
CA ALA A 926 -2.71 35.72 1.70
C ALA A 926 -1.58 36.55 1.06
N ASP A 927 -1.31 37.75 1.59
CA ASP A 927 -0.32 38.71 1.07
C ASP A 927 1.13 38.17 1.07
N ASP A 928 1.43 37.21 1.93
CA ASP A 928 2.72 36.55 2.04
C ASP A 928 2.90 35.31 1.16
N ALA A 929 1.81 34.82 0.57
CA ALA A 929 1.71 33.71 -0.38
C ALA A 929 1.37 34.20 -1.81
N LEU A 930 0.43 33.57 -2.51
CA LEU A 930 0.02 33.94 -3.88
C LEU A 930 -1.02 35.08 -3.91
N GLY A 931 -1.45 35.61 -2.76
CA GLY A 931 -2.33 36.78 -2.66
C GLY A 931 -1.63 38.13 -2.85
N GLY A 932 -0.33 38.20 -2.54
CA GLY A 932 0.47 39.42 -2.67
C GLY A 932 1.72 39.26 -3.54
N ALA A 933 2.09 40.31 -4.27
CA ALA A 933 3.23 40.28 -5.20
C ALA A 933 4.58 39.96 -4.52
N ALA A 934 4.77 40.40 -3.27
CA ALA A 934 5.99 40.08 -2.52
C ALA A 934 6.05 38.60 -2.11
N GLY A 935 4.90 37.97 -1.84
CA GLY A 935 4.81 36.55 -1.54
C GLY A 935 5.13 35.68 -2.75
N GLU A 936 4.45 35.92 -3.88
CA GLU A 936 4.75 35.19 -5.12
C GLU A 936 6.19 35.42 -5.58
N GLN A 937 6.70 36.65 -5.57
CA GLN A 937 8.08 36.90 -6.00
C GLN A 937 9.11 36.17 -5.11
N ARG A 938 8.86 36.02 -3.80
CA ARG A 938 9.70 35.17 -2.93
C ARG A 938 9.63 33.71 -3.38
N LEU A 939 8.44 33.15 -3.56
CA LEU A 939 8.26 31.77 -4.03
C LEU A 939 8.98 31.53 -5.37
N ALA A 940 8.73 32.39 -6.37
CA ALA A 940 9.32 32.29 -7.71
C ALA A 940 10.86 32.28 -7.68
N ARG A 941 11.46 33.07 -6.78
CA ARG A 941 12.92 33.14 -6.59
C ARG A 941 13.48 31.94 -5.81
N VAL A 942 12.79 31.49 -4.77
CA VAL A 942 13.17 30.28 -4.00
C VAL A 942 13.16 29.06 -4.92
N LEU A 943 12.07 28.82 -5.66
CA LEU A 943 11.97 27.70 -6.60
C LEU A 943 13.12 27.73 -7.63
N ALA A 944 13.38 28.90 -8.21
CA ALA A 944 14.42 29.06 -9.21
C ALA A 944 15.84 28.77 -8.71
N LEU A 945 16.25 29.35 -7.59
CA LEU A 945 17.62 29.19 -7.07
C LEU A 945 17.92 27.75 -6.65
N ASN A 946 16.91 27.04 -6.14
CA ASN A 946 17.02 25.64 -5.75
C ASN A 946 17.04 24.70 -6.97
N LEU A 947 16.17 24.94 -7.97
CA LEU A 947 15.89 23.95 -9.03
C LEU A 947 16.60 24.19 -10.38
N LEU A 948 16.98 25.43 -10.74
CA LEU A 948 17.54 25.74 -12.06
C LEU A 948 19.07 25.85 -12.06
N PRO A 949 19.79 25.07 -12.90
CA PRO A 949 21.21 25.27 -13.16
C PRO A 949 21.54 26.59 -13.86
N ALA A 950 22.73 27.14 -13.57
CA ALA A 950 23.15 28.44 -14.11
C ALA A 950 23.52 28.39 -15.61
N ASP A 951 24.04 27.26 -16.09
CA ASP A 951 24.31 27.02 -17.51
C ASP A 951 23.01 26.95 -18.32
N LEU A 952 22.01 26.21 -17.85
CA LEU A 952 20.67 26.18 -18.44
C LEU A 952 20.06 27.59 -18.57
N VAL A 953 20.10 28.38 -17.50
CA VAL A 953 19.58 29.78 -17.52
C VAL A 953 20.37 30.64 -18.52
N GLY A 954 21.69 30.46 -18.61
CA GLY A 954 22.56 31.16 -19.55
C GLY A 954 22.36 30.76 -21.02
N GLU A 955 22.03 29.51 -21.30
CA GLU A 955 21.62 29.04 -22.64
C GLU A 955 20.22 29.54 -23.00
N LEU A 956 19.24 29.39 -22.10
CA LEU A 956 17.85 29.81 -22.35
C LEU A 956 17.76 31.32 -22.67
N ARG A 957 18.57 32.15 -22.00
CA ARG A 957 18.72 33.59 -22.31
C ARG A 957 19.35 33.84 -23.68
N ARG A 958 20.34 33.04 -24.10
CA ARG A 958 20.95 33.15 -25.43
C ARG A 958 19.97 32.73 -26.53
N ALA A 959 19.29 31.60 -26.35
CA ALA A 959 18.24 31.11 -27.22
C ALA A 959 17.15 32.17 -27.44
N ALA A 960 16.60 32.72 -26.35
CA ALA A 960 15.57 33.75 -26.39
C ALA A 960 16.04 35.09 -27.01
N ALA A 961 17.33 35.41 -26.94
CA ALA A 961 17.91 36.61 -27.56
C ALA A 961 18.30 36.43 -29.03
N ALA A 962 18.61 35.20 -29.46
CA ALA A 962 19.02 34.89 -30.84
C ALA A 962 17.86 34.45 -31.73
N GLY A 963 16.82 33.82 -31.16
CA GLY A 963 15.70 33.23 -31.87
C GLY A 963 14.71 34.24 -32.44
N ARG A 964 14.02 33.85 -33.54
CA ARG A 964 12.87 34.60 -34.08
C ARG A 964 11.54 34.23 -33.40
N ARG A 965 11.47 33.03 -32.82
CA ARG A 965 10.40 32.57 -31.93
C ARG A 965 11.00 32.28 -30.55
N ARG A 966 10.14 32.27 -29.53
CA ARG A 966 10.52 31.88 -28.16
C ARG A 966 10.91 30.40 -28.11
N PRO A 967 12.00 30.03 -27.42
CA PRO A 967 12.36 28.63 -27.24
C PRO A 967 11.24 27.88 -26.49
N LEU A 968 11.15 26.58 -26.74
CA LEU A 968 10.23 25.68 -26.05
C LEU A 968 11.00 24.92 -24.96
N LEU A 969 10.51 24.96 -23.72
CA LEU A 969 11.04 24.21 -22.58
C LEU A 969 10.11 23.01 -22.32
N ARG A 970 10.53 21.80 -22.74
CA ARG A 970 9.80 20.54 -22.45
C ARG A 970 10.41 19.88 -21.22
N VAL A 971 9.63 19.76 -20.16
CA VAL A 971 10.08 19.27 -18.85
C VAL A 971 9.42 17.96 -18.48
N GLN A 972 10.21 16.96 -18.11
CA GLN A 972 9.72 15.77 -17.42
C GLN A 972 10.14 15.86 -15.95
N PRO A 973 9.23 16.24 -15.03
CA PRO A 973 9.56 16.37 -13.61
C PRO A 973 9.70 14.99 -12.94
N SER A 974 10.47 14.95 -11.87
CA SER A 974 10.50 13.83 -10.92
C SER A 974 9.33 13.92 -9.93
N PRO A 975 9.04 12.87 -9.14
CA PRO A 975 7.97 12.89 -8.15
C PRO A 975 8.03 14.07 -7.17
N GLY A 976 9.22 14.42 -6.67
CA GLY A 976 9.41 15.59 -5.81
C GLY A 976 9.08 16.93 -6.48
N LEU A 977 9.11 17.00 -7.82
CA LEU A 977 8.97 18.23 -8.60
C LEU A 977 7.68 18.31 -9.44
N ALA A 978 6.77 17.35 -9.31
CA ALA A 978 5.54 17.28 -10.12
C ALA A 978 4.61 18.49 -9.97
N ALA A 979 4.59 19.13 -8.80
CA ALA A 979 3.77 20.30 -8.51
C ALA A 979 4.39 21.64 -8.98
N VAL A 980 5.62 21.63 -9.50
CA VAL A 980 6.39 22.87 -9.77
C VAL A 980 5.78 23.66 -10.95
N PRO A 981 5.40 24.93 -10.75
CA PRO A 981 4.86 25.79 -11.80
C PRO A 981 6.02 26.34 -12.65
N TRP A 982 6.63 25.50 -13.49
CA TRP A 982 7.88 25.79 -14.23
C TRP A 982 7.92 27.17 -14.92
N GLY A 983 6.79 27.65 -15.45
CA GLY A 983 6.67 28.98 -16.07
C GLY A 983 6.78 30.17 -15.11
N LEU A 984 6.43 29.98 -13.83
CA LEU A 984 6.46 31.00 -12.76
C LEU A 984 7.83 31.10 -12.08
N LEU A 985 8.80 30.25 -12.40
CA LEU A 985 10.14 30.37 -11.82
C LEU A 985 10.81 31.67 -12.29
N ALA A 986 11.41 32.41 -11.36
CA ALA A 986 12.24 33.56 -11.68
C ALA A 986 13.56 33.12 -12.34
N LEU A 987 14.23 34.01 -13.07
CA LEU A 987 15.51 33.71 -13.71
C LEU A 987 16.63 34.46 -12.99
N PRO A 988 17.54 33.76 -12.26
CA PRO A 988 18.60 34.41 -11.52
C PRO A 988 19.64 35.02 -12.46
N ASP A 989 20.04 36.25 -12.20
CA ASP A 989 21.13 36.94 -12.89
C ASP A 989 22.50 36.48 -12.39
N ARG A 990 22.55 36.08 -11.12
CA ARG A 990 23.75 35.61 -10.42
C ARG A 990 23.35 34.44 -9.53
N ARG A 991 24.21 33.43 -9.38
CA ARG A 991 24.00 32.34 -8.42
C ARG A 991 25.00 32.50 -7.26
N PRO A 992 24.56 32.47 -5.99
CA PRO A 992 25.47 32.59 -4.87
C PRO A 992 26.27 31.29 -4.72
N ALA A 993 27.55 31.38 -4.36
CA ALA A 993 28.39 30.19 -4.17
C ALA A 993 27.96 29.35 -2.94
N ARG A 994 27.38 30.03 -1.95
CA ARG A 994 26.55 29.55 -0.83
C ARG A 994 25.65 30.74 -0.46
N GLY A 995 24.44 30.52 0.04
CA GLY A 995 23.59 31.61 0.53
C GLY A 995 22.39 31.10 1.33
N THR A 996 22.00 31.86 2.35
CA THR A 996 20.74 31.66 3.09
C THR A 996 19.57 32.34 2.35
N VAL A 997 18.34 32.09 2.81
CA VAL A 997 17.11 32.68 2.23
C VAL A 997 17.17 34.22 2.18
N ASP A 998 17.88 34.85 3.11
CA ASP A 998 18.00 36.31 3.21
C ASP A 998 18.79 36.94 2.04
N GLU A 999 19.71 36.19 1.41
CA GLU A 999 20.56 36.70 0.32
C GLU A 999 19.90 36.57 -1.07
N ILE A 1000 18.77 35.85 -1.17
CA ILE A 1000 18.04 35.55 -2.41
C ILE A 1000 17.81 36.80 -3.26
N GLY A 1001 17.46 37.94 -2.63
CA GLY A 1001 17.18 39.19 -3.33
C GLY A 1001 18.35 39.72 -4.17
N SER A 1002 19.60 39.49 -3.74
CA SER A 1002 20.81 39.97 -4.44
C SER A 1002 21.17 39.20 -5.71
N CYS A 1003 20.49 38.06 -5.93
CA CYS A 1003 20.70 37.17 -7.07
C CYS A 1003 19.92 37.58 -8.33
N PHE A 1004 19.03 38.57 -8.19
CA PHE A 1004 18.13 39.06 -9.24
C PHE A 1004 18.25 40.57 -9.35
N ASP A 1005 18.71 41.05 -10.50
CA ASP A 1005 18.67 42.47 -10.89
C ASP A 1005 17.27 42.86 -11.39
N GLY A 1006 16.42 41.88 -11.73
CA GLY A 1006 15.06 42.08 -12.24
C GLY A 1006 14.00 41.10 -11.70
N ASP A 1007 12.96 40.91 -12.49
CA ASP A 1007 11.82 40.03 -12.21
C ASP A 1007 11.55 39.01 -13.34
N ASP A 1008 12.49 38.82 -14.28
CA ASP A 1008 12.31 37.92 -15.43
C ASP A 1008 11.87 36.52 -14.98
N ARG A 1009 10.81 35.99 -15.60
CA ARG A 1009 10.29 34.64 -15.38
C ARG A 1009 10.64 33.73 -16.55
N VAL A 1010 10.59 32.41 -16.35
CA VAL A 1010 10.69 31.44 -17.45
C VAL A 1010 9.69 31.77 -18.57
N LEU A 1011 8.43 32.10 -18.22
CA LEU A 1011 7.40 32.54 -19.17
C LEU A 1011 7.77 33.80 -19.98
N ASP A 1012 8.61 34.70 -19.45
CA ASP A 1012 9.03 35.92 -20.15
C ASP A 1012 10.06 35.64 -21.26
N LEU A 1013 10.72 34.46 -21.25
CA LEU A 1013 11.68 34.02 -22.27
C LEU A 1013 11.13 32.89 -23.14
N ALA A 1014 10.57 31.84 -22.52
CA ALA A 1014 10.21 30.58 -23.16
C ALA A 1014 8.72 30.27 -23.03
N ASP A 1015 8.26 29.35 -23.88
CA ASP A 1015 7.00 28.62 -23.67
C ASP A 1015 7.31 27.29 -22.99
N VAL A 1016 6.40 26.75 -22.19
CA VAL A 1016 6.66 25.59 -21.32
C VAL A 1016 5.61 24.50 -21.53
N ALA A 1017 6.07 23.25 -21.63
CA ALA A 1017 5.22 22.07 -21.66
C ALA A 1017 5.82 20.94 -20.82
N LEU A 1018 4.97 20.03 -20.35
CA LEU A 1018 5.40 18.74 -19.80
C LEU A 1018 5.64 17.74 -20.93
N LEU A 1019 6.54 16.80 -20.67
CA LEU A 1019 6.94 15.72 -21.56
C LEU A 1019 6.35 14.39 -21.09
N ALA A 1020 5.70 13.66 -21.99
CA ALA A 1020 5.20 12.32 -21.71
C ALA A 1020 6.36 11.30 -21.56
N PRO A 1021 6.29 10.35 -20.61
CA PRO A 1021 7.16 9.18 -20.60
C PRO A 1021 7.11 8.41 -21.93
N ALA A 1022 8.28 8.02 -22.45
CA ALA A 1022 8.42 7.39 -23.77
C ALA A 1022 7.85 5.96 -23.85
N GLY A 1023 7.87 5.23 -22.73
CA GLY A 1023 7.31 3.88 -22.63
C GLY A 1023 5.80 3.83 -22.41
N ILE A 1024 5.07 4.96 -22.46
CA ILE A 1024 3.61 4.92 -22.44
C ILE A 1024 3.09 4.52 -23.83
N PRO A 1025 2.42 3.37 -23.95
CA PRO A 1025 1.77 2.95 -25.19
C PRO A 1025 0.67 3.93 -25.59
N ARG A 1026 0.53 4.24 -26.89
CA ARG A 1026 -0.49 5.18 -27.38
C ARG A 1026 -1.37 4.58 -28.47
N ARG A 1027 -2.68 4.81 -28.37
CA ARG A 1027 -3.65 4.59 -29.45
C ARG A 1027 -3.64 5.77 -30.43
N PRO A 1028 -4.08 5.60 -31.69
CA PRO A 1028 -4.39 6.72 -32.58
C PRO A 1028 -5.45 7.63 -31.95
N SER A 1029 -5.32 8.94 -32.15
CA SER A 1029 -6.33 9.91 -31.71
C SER A 1029 -7.65 9.74 -32.47
N ALA A 1030 -8.77 10.13 -31.84
CA ALA A 1030 -10.05 10.24 -32.53
C ALA A 1030 -9.96 11.25 -33.71
N PRO A 1031 -10.69 11.03 -34.82
CA PRO A 1031 -10.72 11.95 -35.95
C PRO A 1031 -11.42 13.27 -35.59
N ASP A 1032 -11.02 14.36 -36.26
CA ASP A 1032 -11.57 15.71 -36.02
C ASP A 1032 -13.09 15.78 -36.16
N GLY A 1033 -13.71 16.53 -35.25
CA GLY A 1033 -15.16 16.75 -35.20
C GLY A 1033 -15.57 17.83 -34.22
N PRO A 1034 -16.86 17.88 -33.82
CA PRO A 1034 -17.36 18.77 -32.76
C PRO A 1034 -16.51 18.73 -31.47
N PRO A 1035 -16.32 19.86 -30.76
CA PRO A 1035 -15.78 19.83 -29.40
C PRO A 1035 -16.77 19.17 -28.43
N ALA A 1036 -16.25 18.44 -27.44
CA ALA A 1036 -17.02 17.79 -26.39
C ALA A 1036 -16.80 18.48 -25.03
N TYR A 1037 -17.88 18.78 -24.31
CA TYR A 1037 -17.89 19.54 -23.06
C TYR A 1037 -18.49 18.74 -21.90
N LEU A 1038 -17.73 18.58 -20.82
CA LEU A 1038 -18.17 17.97 -19.56
C LEU A 1038 -17.89 18.95 -18.42
N LEU A 1039 -18.82 19.87 -18.17
CA LEU A 1039 -18.57 21.07 -17.36
C LEU A 1039 -19.38 21.08 -16.05
N ASP A 1040 -18.66 21.07 -14.93
CA ASP A 1040 -19.18 21.03 -13.55
C ASP A 1040 -20.29 19.98 -13.37
N PRO A 1041 -20.03 18.67 -13.56
CA PRO A 1041 -21.05 17.63 -13.45
C PRO A 1041 -21.77 17.65 -12.09
N ARG A 1042 -23.08 17.41 -12.05
CA ARG A 1042 -23.77 17.19 -10.77
C ARG A 1042 -23.42 15.80 -10.25
N ILE A 1043 -22.72 15.76 -9.12
CA ILE A 1043 -22.34 14.51 -8.46
C ILE A 1043 -23.54 13.99 -7.65
N PRO A 1044 -23.95 12.71 -7.81
CA PRO A 1044 -25.04 12.13 -7.03
C PRO A 1044 -24.80 12.19 -5.53
N GLY A 1045 -25.85 12.52 -4.76
CA GLY A 1045 -25.78 12.66 -3.29
C GLY A 1045 -25.07 13.94 -2.79
N GLN A 1046 -24.64 14.84 -3.67
CA GLN A 1046 -23.86 16.03 -3.32
C GLN A 1046 -24.63 17.32 -3.63
N SER A 1047 -24.68 18.23 -2.66
CA SER A 1047 -25.30 19.55 -2.84
C SER A 1047 -24.41 20.47 -3.68
N ALA A 1048 -24.94 21.61 -4.14
CA ALA A 1048 -24.12 22.60 -4.86
C ALA A 1048 -23.01 23.24 -3.98
N PHE A 1049 -23.10 23.09 -2.65
CA PHE A 1049 -22.18 23.64 -1.66
C PHE A 1049 -21.43 22.56 -0.85
N GLY A 1050 -21.66 21.27 -1.16
CA GLY A 1050 -20.94 20.16 -0.54
C GLY A 1050 -19.49 20.04 -1.03
N GLU A 1051 -18.75 19.08 -0.49
CA GLU A 1051 -17.33 18.86 -0.81
C GLU A 1051 -17.10 18.62 -2.31
N LEU A 1052 -17.95 17.81 -2.94
CA LEU A 1052 -17.99 17.60 -4.40
C LEU A 1052 -19.05 18.48 -5.07
N GLY A 1053 -19.22 19.70 -4.55
CA GLY A 1053 -20.16 20.72 -5.02
C GLY A 1053 -19.71 21.47 -6.28
N SER A 1054 -20.23 22.67 -6.52
CA SER A 1054 -19.98 23.43 -7.74
C SER A 1054 -18.56 23.99 -7.83
N VAL A 1055 -17.80 23.63 -8.86
CA VAL A 1055 -16.51 24.27 -9.14
C VAL A 1055 -16.66 25.60 -9.90
N LEU A 1056 -17.72 25.75 -10.70
CA LEU A 1056 -18.04 26.97 -11.46
C LEU A 1056 -19.04 27.91 -10.75
N GLY A 1057 -19.57 27.51 -9.58
CA GLY A 1057 -20.59 28.28 -8.86
C GLY A 1057 -21.87 28.54 -9.69
N LYS A 1058 -22.54 29.67 -9.40
CA LYS A 1058 -23.84 30.01 -10.02
C LYS A 1058 -23.68 30.75 -11.35
N GLN A 1059 -23.70 29.99 -12.44
CA GLN A 1059 -23.68 30.51 -13.81
C GLN A 1059 -25.06 31.05 -14.26
N HIS A 1060 -25.05 32.01 -15.19
CA HIS A 1060 -26.22 32.69 -15.77
C HIS A 1060 -25.88 33.27 -17.14
N GLU A 1061 -26.85 33.70 -17.96
CA GLU A 1061 -26.64 34.05 -19.39
C GLU A 1061 -25.55 35.12 -19.65
N SER A 1062 -25.36 36.10 -18.75
CA SER A 1062 -24.28 37.11 -18.89
C SER A 1062 -22.91 36.66 -18.34
N SER A 1063 -22.78 35.46 -17.77
CA SER A 1063 -21.51 34.94 -17.25
C SER A 1063 -20.48 34.80 -18.38
N PRO A 1064 -19.18 35.07 -18.13
CA PRO A 1064 -18.15 35.02 -19.18
C PRO A 1064 -18.07 33.66 -19.90
N LEU A 1065 -18.13 32.55 -19.15
CA LEU A 1065 -18.12 31.20 -19.71
C LEU A 1065 -19.36 30.90 -20.56
N ILE A 1066 -20.55 31.29 -20.11
CA ILE A 1066 -21.79 31.02 -20.85
C ILE A 1066 -21.81 31.74 -22.20
N ARG A 1067 -21.40 33.02 -22.23
CA ARG A 1067 -21.26 33.77 -23.49
C ARG A 1067 -20.22 33.17 -24.45
N HIS A 1068 -19.15 32.58 -23.92
CA HIS A 1068 -18.17 31.84 -24.73
C HIS A 1068 -18.77 30.56 -25.32
N LEU A 1069 -19.51 29.79 -24.52
CA LEU A 1069 -20.17 28.56 -24.98
C LEU A 1069 -21.30 28.85 -25.99
N ASP A 1070 -22.06 29.94 -25.82
CA ASP A 1070 -23.03 30.41 -26.81
C ASP A 1070 -22.32 30.76 -28.14
N ALA A 1071 -21.17 31.44 -28.10
CA ALA A 1071 -20.38 31.72 -29.31
C ALA A 1071 -19.79 30.44 -29.96
N GLN A 1072 -19.46 29.40 -29.20
CA GLN A 1072 -19.07 28.09 -29.74
C GLN A 1072 -20.26 27.39 -30.45
N LEU A 1073 -21.45 27.46 -29.86
CA LEU A 1073 -22.70 26.95 -30.46
C LEU A 1073 -23.09 27.70 -31.75
N GLU A 1074 -22.86 29.01 -31.81
CA GLU A 1074 -23.05 29.81 -33.04
C GLU A 1074 -22.01 29.46 -34.13
N ALA A 1075 -20.78 29.13 -33.73
CA ALA A 1075 -19.71 28.77 -34.67
C ALA A 1075 -19.87 27.37 -35.28
N GLY A 1076 -20.49 26.43 -34.57
CA GLY A 1076 -20.73 25.08 -35.08
C GLY A 1076 -21.34 24.11 -34.06
N PRO A 1077 -21.61 22.86 -34.48
CA PRO A 1077 -22.12 21.83 -33.58
C PRO A 1077 -21.09 21.51 -32.47
N VAL A 1078 -21.60 21.36 -31.25
CA VAL A 1078 -20.85 20.91 -30.06
C VAL A 1078 -21.47 19.62 -29.51
N ARG A 1079 -20.81 18.96 -28.56
CA ARG A 1079 -21.33 17.79 -27.87
C ARG A 1079 -21.24 17.93 -26.32
N PRO A 1080 -22.22 17.45 -25.54
CA PRO A 1080 -23.55 17.01 -25.97
C PRO A 1080 -24.31 18.14 -26.67
N SER A 1081 -25.33 17.80 -27.46
CA SER A 1081 -26.14 18.81 -28.15
C SER A 1081 -26.89 19.69 -27.14
N ALA A 1082 -26.88 21.00 -27.38
CA ALA A 1082 -27.50 22.02 -26.54
C ALA A 1082 -28.03 23.17 -27.42
N ALA A 1083 -29.07 23.86 -26.97
CA ALA A 1083 -29.59 25.08 -27.59
C ALA A 1083 -28.96 26.35 -27.01
N LYS A 1084 -28.41 26.27 -25.79
CA LYS A 1084 -27.72 27.36 -25.08
C LYS A 1084 -26.53 26.82 -24.29
N GLY A 1085 -25.49 27.64 -24.11
CA GLY A 1085 -24.30 27.30 -23.31
C GLY A 1085 -24.62 26.96 -21.85
N LEU A 1086 -25.71 27.51 -21.29
CA LEU A 1086 -26.18 27.21 -19.94
C LEU A 1086 -26.66 25.75 -19.76
N GLU A 1087 -26.97 25.04 -20.86
CA GLU A 1087 -27.39 23.62 -20.86
C GLU A 1087 -26.21 22.64 -20.89
N LEU A 1088 -24.98 23.15 -21.05
CA LEU A 1088 -23.72 22.37 -21.04
C LEU A 1088 -23.07 22.29 -19.66
N VAL A 1089 -23.43 23.19 -18.74
CA VAL A 1089 -22.92 23.20 -17.35
C VAL A 1089 -23.90 22.55 -16.38
N ARG A 1090 -23.41 21.98 -15.27
CA ARG A 1090 -24.27 21.43 -14.19
C ARG A 1090 -25.31 20.44 -14.72
N ARG A 1091 -24.91 19.55 -15.61
CA ARG A 1091 -25.72 18.45 -16.11
C ARG A 1091 -25.76 17.27 -15.12
N THR A 1092 -26.80 16.44 -15.19
CA THR A 1092 -26.98 15.23 -14.35
C THR A 1092 -26.71 13.92 -15.10
N ASP A 1093 -26.56 13.99 -16.42
CA ASP A 1093 -26.34 12.85 -17.32
C ASP A 1093 -24.87 12.72 -17.77
N THR A 1094 -23.97 13.54 -17.20
CA THR A 1094 -22.53 13.54 -17.51
C THR A 1094 -21.82 12.38 -16.81
N ASP A 1095 -22.27 11.15 -17.07
CA ASP A 1095 -21.73 9.91 -16.53
C ASP A 1095 -20.71 9.25 -17.49
N ARG A 1096 -20.13 8.13 -17.06
CA ARG A 1096 -19.18 7.32 -17.84
C ARG A 1096 -19.75 6.75 -19.14
N ARG A 1097 -21.08 6.64 -19.27
CA ARG A 1097 -21.75 6.18 -20.49
C ARG A 1097 -21.82 7.31 -21.51
N LEU A 1098 -22.19 8.52 -21.08
CA LEU A 1098 -22.14 9.71 -21.95
C LEU A 1098 -20.71 9.95 -22.42
N LEU A 1099 -19.70 9.84 -21.55
CA LEU A 1099 -18.29 9.96 -21.96
C LEU A 1099 -17.93 8.95 -23.07
N ALA A 1100 -18.35 7.69 -22.95
CA ALA A 1100 -18.12 6.68 -23.98
C ALA A 1100 -18.88 6.99 -25.30
N GLU A 1101 -20.12 7.47 -25.24
CA GLU A 1101 -20.90 7.89 -26.42
C GLU A 1101 -20.27 9.10 -27.13
N LEU A 1102 -19.80 10.09 -26.37
CA LEU A 1102 -19.14 11.28 -26.90
C LEU A 1102 -17.87 10.93 -27.69
N LEU A 1103 -17.11 9.95 -27.18
CA LEU A 1103 -15.83 9.49 -27.72
C LEU A 1103 -15.94 8.37 -28.78
N SER A 1104 -17.12 7.78 -28.98
CA SER A 1104 -17.36 6.79 -30.05
C SER A 1104 -17.55 7.42 -31.44
N GLY A 1105 -17.32 8.72 -31.59
CA GLY A 1105 -17.42 9.43 -32.86
C GLY A 1105 -16.47 10.62 -32.94
N PRO A 1106 -16.39 11.30 -34.09
CA PRO A 1106 -15.39 12.35 -34.32
C PRO A 1106 -15.47 13.50 -33.31
N CYS A 1107 -14.32 13.90 -32.79
CA CYS A 1107 -14.16 14.87 -31.71
C CYS A 1107 -12.81 15.59 -31.89
N SER A 1108 -12.80 16.92 -32.02
CA SER A 1108 -11.56 17.70 -32.14
C SER A 1108 -10.88 17.93 -30.78
N ARG A 1109 -11.68 18.15 -29.74
CA ARG A 1109 -11.19 18.37 -28.37
C ARG A 1109 -12.21 17.98 -27.31
N LEU A 1110 -11.73 17.49 -26.17
CA LEU A 1110 -12.52 17.22 -24.97
C LEU A 1110 -12.18 18.24 -23.88
N VAL A 1111 -13.17 18.92 -23.31
CA VAL A 1111 -12.99 19.86 -22.19
C VAL A 1111 -13.77 19.37 -20.98
N PHE A 1112 -13.05 18.82 -20.00
CA PHE A 1112 -13.56 18.50 -18.68
C PHE A 1112 -13.23 19.60 -17.68
N VAL A 1113 -14.23 20.01 -16.90
CA VAL A 1113 -14.07 20.92 -15.75
C VAL A 1113 -14.83 20.33 -14.57
N GLY A 1114 -14.16 20.03 -13.46
CA GLY A 1114 -14.81 19.37 -12.32
C GLY A 1114 -13.83 18.92 -11.25
N HIS A 1115 -14.30 18.09 -10.31
CA HIS A 1115 -13.45 17.52 -9.27
C HIS A 1115 -12.58 16.39 -9.83
N VAL A 1116 -11.35 16.35 -9.36
CA VAL A 1116 -10.40 15.25 -9.56
C VAL A 1116 -9.89 14.86 -8.19
N SER A 1117 -10.04 13.58 -7.82
CA SER A 1117 -9.46 13.04 -6.60
C SER A 1117 -8.19 12.26 -6.92
N ARG A 1118 -7.14 12.53 -6.16
CA ARG A 1118 -6.05 11.58 -5.95
C ARG A 1118 -6.50 10.65 -4.83
N VAL A 1119 -6.50 9.34 -5.07
CA VAL A 1119 -6.61 8.37 -3.97
C VAL A 1119 -5.32 8.45 -3.15
N ARG A 1120 -5.40 8.21 -1.84
CA ARG A 1120 -4.28 8.41 -0.89
C ARG A 1120 -3.11 7.43 -1.08
N ASP A 1121 -3.27 6.43 -1.94
CA ASP A 1121 -2.30 5.36 -2.18
C ASP A 1121 -1.35 5.71 -3.34
N ASP A 1122 -0.21 5.01 -3.45
CA ASP A 1122 0.83 5.21 -4.49
C ASP A 1122 0.39 4.90 -5.96
N HIS A 1123 -0.91 4.80 -6.20
CA HIS A 1123 -1.53 4.11 -7.32
C HIS A 1123 -2.20 5.09 -8.28
N GLY A 1124 -1.44 5.56 -9.27
CA GLY A 1124 -1.97 6.48 -10.29
C GLY A 1124 -3.26 6.00 -10.94
N ALA A 1125 -3.37 4.69 -11.16
CA ALA A 1125 -4.53 4.06 -11.79
C ALA A 1125 -5.86 4.35 -11.07
N GLN A 1126 -5.84 4.69 -9.78
CA GLN A 1126 -7.02 5.04 -8.98
C GLN A 1126 -7.33 6.55 -8.94
N THR A 1127 -6.47 7.42 -9.47
CA THR A 1127 -6.82 8.84 -9.67
C THR A 1127 -8.09 8.94 -10.50
N ALA A 1128 -9.02 9.81 -10.12
CA ALA A 1128 -10.39 9.75 -10.63
C ALA A 1128 -11.00 11.10 -10.99
N LEU A 1129 -11.70 11.13 -12.12
CA LEU A 1129 -12.61 12.20 -12.50
C LEU A 1129 -13.97 11.97 -11.82
N HIS A 1130 -14.51 13.01 -11.20
CA HIS A 1130 -15.87 12.97 -10.66
C HIS A 1130 -16.88 13.37 -11.72
N LEU A 1131 -17.58 12.35 -12.22
CA LEU A 1131 -18.66 12.44 -13.19
C LEU A 1131 -20.02 12.25 -12.49
N SER A 1132 -21.14 12.46 -13.19
CA SER A 1132 -22.49 12.16 -12.69
C SER A 1132 -22.81 10.66 -12.54
N CYS A 1133 -21.77 9.83 -12.33
CA CYS A 1133 -21.86 8.39 -12.16
C CYS A 1133 -22.54 8.02 -10.83
N ALA A 1134 -23.66 7.32 -10.89
CA ALA A 1134 -24.29 6.72 -9.72
C ALA A 1134 -23.51 5.49 -9.20
N ALA A 1135 -23.72 5.11 -7.94
CA ALA A 1135 -22.99 4.04 -7.25
C ALA A 1135 -23.14 2.66 -7.93
N GLU A 1136 -24.27 2.41 -8.59
CA GLU A 1136 -24.63 1.15 -9.25
C GLU A 1136 -23.93 0.98 -10.62
N LEU A 1137 -23.28 2.02 -11.13
CA LEU A 1137 -22.52 1.91 -12.38
C LEU A 1137 -21.26 1.06 -12.16
N PRO A 1138 -20.91 0.15 -13.09
CA PRO A 1138 -19.68 -0.63 -13.00
C PRO A 1138 -18.45 0.28 -13.15
N GLY A 1139 -17.47 0.07 -12.27
CA GLY A 1139 -16.21 0.80 -12.22
C GLY A 1139 -15.26 0.22 -11.19
N THR A 1140 -13.99 0.58 -11.28
CA THR A 1140 -12.89 0.07 -10.46
C THR A 1140 -12.76 0.76 -9.10
N ALA A 1141 -13.19 2.02 -8.96
CA ALA A 1141 -13.27 2.72 -7.68
C ALA A 1141 -14.43 2.20 -6.80
N ALA A 1142 -14.24 2.25 -5.48
CA ALA A 1142 -15.31 2.08 -4.51
C ALA A 1142 -16.33 3.24 -4.59
N PRO A 1143 -17.62 3.04 -4.23
CA PRO A 1143 -18.58 4.14 -4.13
C PRO A 1143 -18.27 5.10 -2.99
N ILE A 1144 -18.58 6.38 -3.20
CA ILE A 1144 -18.62 7.44 -2.19
C ILE A 1144 -20.09 7.83 -2.06
N GLY A 1145 -20.79 7.21 -1.09
CA GLY A 1145 -22.25 7.34 -0.97
C GLY A 1145 -22.96 6.90 -2.25
N ALA A 1146 -23.80 7.80 -2.81
CA ALA A 1146 -24.56 7.55 -4.02
C ALA A 1146 -23.75 7.68 -5.35
N HIS A 1147 -22.45 7.99 -5.28
CA HIS A 1147 -21.60 8.28 -6.44
C HIS A 1147 -20.48 7.23 -6.60
N ARG A 1148 -20.12 6.87 -7.84
CA ARG A 1148 -18.88 6.10 -8.12
C ARG A 1148 -17.91 6.90 -9.02
N PRO A 1149 -16.71 7.27 -8.54
CA PRO A 1149 -15.69 7.97 -9.33
C PRO A 1149 -15.30 7.21 -10.61
N PHE A 1150 -14.87 7.94 -11.65
CA PHE A 1150 -14.36 7.36 -12.90
C PHE A 1150 -12.84 7.47 -12.94
N THR A 1151 -12.15 6.34 -12.78
CA THR A 1151 -10.69 6.30 -12.56
C THR A 1151 -9.88 6.31 -13.86
N ALA A 1152 -8.57 6.56 -13.75
CA ALA A 1152 -7.61 6.32 -14.83
C ALA A 1152 -7.62 4.85 -15.29
N ALA A 1153 -7.84 3.90 -14.37
CA ALA A 1153 -8.05 2.49 -14.67
C ALA A 1153 -9.36 2.25 -15.44
N ASP A 1154 -10.46 2.88 -15.06
CA ASP A 1154 -11.71 2.83 -15.83
C ASP A 1154 -11.44 3.35 -17.25
N LEU A 1155 -10.75 4.48 -17.41
CA LEU A 1155 -10.39 4.97 -18.75
C LEU A 1155 -9.57 3.95 -19.56
N ALA A 1156 -8.50 3.40 -18.98
CA ALA A 1156 -7.62 2.44 -19.66
C ALA A 1156 -8.31 1.10 -20.03
N LEU A 1157 -9.25 0.64 -19.19
CA LEU A 1157 -9.94 -0.66 -19.32
C LEU A 1157 -11.33 -0.58 -19.98
N SER A 1158 -11.89 0.63 -20.11
CA SER A 1158 -13.25 0.83 -20.62
C SER A 1158 -13.38 0.63 -22.13
N ARG A 1159 -14.64 0.59 -22.57
CA ARG A 1159 -15.04 0.66 -23.98
C ARG A 1159 -14.95 2.07 -24.57
N VAL A 1160 -14.16 2.97 -23.98
CA VAL A 1160 -13.80 4.24 -24.61
C VAL A 1160 -12.83 3.92 -25.75
N ASP A 1161 -13.24 4.18 -26.99
CA ASP A 1161 -12.45 3.85 -28.19
C ASP A 1161 -11.10 4.60 -28.19
N THR A 1162 -11.17 5.92 -28.37
CA THR A 1162 -10.00 6.80 -28.53
C THR A 1162 -10.30 8.19 -27.97
N MET A 1163 -9.33 8.81 -27.30
CA MET A 1163 -9.38 10.23 -26.92
C MET A 1163 -9.14 11.11 -28.15
N PRO A 1164 -9.73 12.32 -28.22
CA PRO A 1164 -9.37 13.30 -29.24
C PRO A 1164 -7.92 13.73 -29.06
N ALA A 1165 -7.30 14.25 -30.12
CA ALA A 1165 -5.90 14.67 -30.09
C ALA A 1165 -5.61 15.76 -29.03
N ARG A 1166 -6.64 16.49 -28.58
CA ARG A 1166 -6.55 17.61 -27.64
C ARG A 1166 -7.53 17.42 -26.48
N VAL A 1167 -7.04 17.42 -25.25
CA VAL A 1167 -7.86 17.24 -24.04
C VAL A 1167 -7.56 18.34 -23.03
N ALA A 1168 -8.56 18.78 -22.28
CA ALA A 1168 -8.41 19.57 -21.07
C ALA A 1168 -9.03 18.82 -19.89
N LEU A 1169 -8.24 18.64 -18.82
CA LEU A 1169 -8.65 18.08 -17.54
C LEU A 1169 -8.50 19.17 -16.48
N ILE A 1170 -9.47 20.08 -16.36
CA ILE A 1170 -9.40 21.21 -15.42
C ILE A 1170 -10.08 20.82 -14.10
N GLY A 1171 -9.28 20.31 -13.18
CA GLY A 1171 -9.69 19.89 -11.85
C GLY A 1171 -8.48 19.64 -10.96
N CYS A 1172 -8.70 19.46 -9.66
CA CYS A 1172 -7.66 19.57 -8.64
C CYS A 1172 -6.42 18.69 -8.91
N ALA A 1173 -5.26 19.34 -9.10
CA ALA A 1173 -3.98 18.67 -9.33
C ALA A 1173 -4.02 17.60 -10.45
N SER A 1174 -4.78 17.84 -11.52
CA SER A 1174 -4.97 16.89 -12.62
C SER A 1174 -3.71 16.54 -13.43
N ALA A 1175 -2.60 17.27 -13.25
CA ALA A 1175 -1.28 16.97 -13.84
C ALA A 1175 -0.35 16.18 -12.89
N SER A 1176 -0.84 15.76 -11.73
CA SER A 1176 -0.05 15.21 -10.62
C SER A 1176 0.41 13.76 -10.78
N ASP A 1177 0.15 13.12 -11.93
CA ASP A 1177 0.61 11.78 -12.29
C ASP A 1177 2.11 11.59 -12.06
N PHE A 1178 2.93 12.60 -12.39
CA PHE A 1178 4.38 12.56 -12.18
C PHE A 1178 4.77 12.47 -10.70
N GLY A 1179 3.89 12.89 -9.78
CA GLY A 1179 4.09 12.89 -8.33
C GLY A 1179 3.78 11.56 -7.66
N LEU A 1180 3.95 10.45 -8.38
CA LEU A 1180 3.60 9.08 -7.97
C LEU A 1180 4.79 8.14 -8.23
N ALA A 1181 4.91 7.08 -7.43
CA ALA A 1181 5.92 6.03 -7.64
C ALA A 1181 5.72 5.24 -8.94
N GLU A 1182 4.48 5.21 -9.45
CA GLU A 1182 4.09 4.70 -10.77
C GLU A 1182 3.24 5.75 -11.52
N PRO A 1183 3.84 6.53 -12.44
CA PRO A 1183 3.16 7.64 -13.10
C PRO A 1183 2.19 7.11 -14.16
N PHE A 1184 0.94 6.85 -13.75
CA PHE A 1184 -0.16 6.49 -14.65
C PHE A 1184 -1.52 6.90 -14.07
N GLY A 1185 -1.78 8.20 -13.99
CA GLY A 1185 -3.07 8.76 -13.59
C GLY A 1185 -3.92 9.21 -14.76
N VAL A 1186 -4.92 10.06 -14.50
CA VAL A 1186 -5.90 10.49 -15.53
C VAL A 1186 -5.25 11.28 -16.68
N LEU A 1187 -4.14 11.97 -16.43
CA LEU A 1187 -3.38 12.68 -17.48
C LEU A 1187 -2.76 11.68 -18.46
N LEU A 1188 -2.03 10.70 -17.95
CA LEU A 1188 -1.28 9.73 -18.74
C LEU A 1188 -2.18 8.62 -19.31
N ALA A 1189 -3.29 8.29 -18.66
CA ALA A 1189 -4.34 7.46 -19.23
C ALA A 1189 -5.04 8.13 -20.41
N ALA A 1190 -5.23 9.46 -20.40
CA ALA A 1190 -5.73 10.19 -21.57
C ALA A 1190 -4.74 10.16 -22.74
N VAL A 1191 -3.43 10.30 -22.47
CA VAL A 1191 -2.36 10.15 -23.48
C VAL A 1191 -2.34 8.74 -24.05
N ALA A 1192 -2.42 7.70 -23.21
CA ALA A 1192 -2.47 6.31 -23.65
C ALA A 1192 -3.70 6.01 -24.52
N ALA A 1193 -4.85 6.58 -24.16
CA ALA A 1193 -6.09 6.52 -24.94
C ALA A 1193 -6.05 7.31 -26.26
N GLY A 1194 -5.00 8.09 -26.54
CA GLY A 1194 -4.77 8.75 -27.83
C GLY A 1194 -4.69 10.28 -27.80
N ALA A 1195 -4.69 10.93 -26.62
CA ALA A 1195 -4.49 12.37 -26.54
C ALA A 1195 -3.04 12.76 -26.89
N GLY A 1196 -2.86 13.59 -27.92
CA GLY A 1196 -1.56 14.16 -28.31
C GLY A 1196 -1.16 15.38 -27.46
N LEU A 1197 -2.13 16.06 -26.85
CA LEU A 1197 -1.91 17.16 -25.93
C LEU A 1197 -2.97 17.17 -24.83
N VAL A 1198 -2.57 17.32 -23.57
CA VAL A 1198 -3.46 17.42 -22.42
C VAL A 1198 -3.16 18.67 -21.59
N ALA A 1199 -4.09 19.62 -21.55
CA ALA A 1199 -4.06 20.76 -20.64
C ALA A 1199 -4.58 20.33 -19.25
N ALA A 1200 -3.82 20.60 -18.20
CA ALA A 1200 -4.07 20.12 -16.84
C ALA A 1200 -3.49 21.08 -15.79
N THR A 1201 -3.62 20.76 -14.50
CA THR A 1201 -3.22 21.65 -13.40
C THR A 1201 -2.26 20.96 -12.42
N VAL A 1202 -1.21 21.66 -11.98
CA VAL A 1202 -0.19 21.10 -11.09
C VAL A 1202 -0.59 21.09 -9.60
N TRP A 1203 -1.65 21.81 -9.23
CA TRP A 1203 -2.19 21.89 -7.86
C TRP A 1203 -3.72 22.07 -7.84
N ALA A 1204 -4.35 22.03 -6.67
CA ALA A 1204 -5.80 22.24 -6.53
C ALA A 1204 -6.22 23.66 -6.99
N LEU A 1205 -7.33 23.83 -7.72
CA LEU A 1205 -7.77 25.18 -8.11
C LEU A 1205 -8.82 25.74 -7.13
N PRO A 1206 -8.73 27.01 -6.70
CA PRO A 1206 -9.84 27.67 -6.03
C PRO A 1206 -11.04 27.80 -6.99
N THR A 1207 -12.24 27.53 -6.50
CA THR A 1207 -13.48 27.58 -7.31
C THR A 1207 -13.88 29.02 -7.65
N SER A 1208 -14.87 29.21 -8.53
CA SER A 1208 -15.44 30.54 -8.83
C SER A 1208 -15.99 31.28 -7.60
N ALA A 1209 -16.24 30.58 -6.48
CA ALA A 1209 -16.66 31.20 -5.22
C ALA A 1209 -15.50 31.87 -4.44
N ALA A 1210 -14.24 31.57 -4.75
CA ALA A 1210 -13.08 32.02 -3.99
C ALA A 1210 -12.82 33.53 -4.06
N VAL A 1211 -13.28 34.22 -5.12
CA VAL A 1211 -13.10 35.67 -5.29
C VAL A 1211 -14.43 36.34 -5.68
N PRO A 1212 -15.21 36.84 -4.70
CA PRO A 1212 -16.50 37.48 -4.95
C PRO A 1212 -16.40 38.64 -5.96
N GLY A 1213 -17.22 38.60 -7.01
CA GLY A 1213 -17.30 39.65 -8.04
C GLY A 1213 -16.35 39.48 -9.22
N ALA A 1214 -15.50 38.44 -9.22
CA ALA A 1214 -14.72 38.00 -10.38
C ALA A 1214 -14.94 36.50 -10.62
N ASP A 1215 -14.54 35.99 -11.79
CA ASP A 1215 -14.57 34.54 -12.07
C ASP A 1215 -13.28 34.09 -12.78
N PRO A 1216 -12.14 34.03 -12.07
CA PRO A 1216 -10.85 33.64 -12.66
C PRO A 1216 -10.87 32.20 -13.20
N MET A 1217 -11.72 31.35 -12.63
CA MET A 1217 -11.94 29.97 -13.07
C MET A 1217 -12.62 29.93 -14.45
N ALA A 1218 -13.68 30.72 -14.66
CA ALA A 1218 -14.26 30.87 -16.01
C ALA A 1218 -13.25 31.46 -17.01
N GLU A 1219 -12.43 32.44 -16.61
CA GLU A 1219 -11.40 33.00 -17.49
C GLU A 1219 -10.31 31.99 -17.88
N LEU A 1220 -9.98 31.04 -16.98
CA LEU A 1220 -9.09 29.91 -17.26
C LEU A 1220 -9.73 28.93 -18.25
N VAL A 1221 -10.97 28.50 -18.00
CA VAL A 1221 -11.69 27.54 -18.87
C VAL A 1221 -11.86 28.09 -20.29
N VAL A 1222 -12.22 29.37 -20.43
CA VAL A 1222 -12.33 30.04 -21.74
C VAL A 1222 -10.99 30.09 -22.46
N ALA A 1223 -9.88 30.36 -21.75
CA ALA A 1223 -8.56 30.41 -22.35
C ALA A 1223 -8.08 29.02 -22.83
N VAL A 1224 -8.33 27.99 -22.05
CA VAL A 1224 -8.01 26.60 -22.40
C VAL A 1224 -8.83 26.14 -23.61
N ASP A 1225 -10.15 26.35 -23.61
CA ASP A 1225 -10.98 25.96 -24.75
C ASP A 1225 -10.58 26.69 -26.05
N THR A 1226 -10.28 27.99 -25.95
CA THR A 1226 -9.82 28.80 -27.09
C THR A 1226 -8.48 28.28 -27.63
N ALA A 1227 -7.49 28.04 -26.77
CA ALA A 1227 -6.19 27.58 -27.20
C ALA A 1227 -6.21 26.14 -27.75
N LEU A 1228 -7.05 25.26 -27.20
CA LEU A 1228 -7.27 23.92 -27.76
C LEU A 1228 -8.00 23.93 -29.12
N ALA A 1229 -8.59 25.07 -29.53
CA ALA A 1229 -9.11 25.26 -30.88
C ALA A 1229 -8.05 25.81 -31.87
N GLY A 1230 -6.99 26.47 -31.39
CA GLY A 1230 -5.92 27.07 -32.19
C GLY A 1230 -4.94 26.08 -32.81
N ASP A 1231 -3.88 26.56 -33.48
CA ASP A 1231 -2.89 25.69 -34.15
C ASP A 1231 -1.80 25.19 -33.19
N ASP A 1232 -1.38 26.04 -32.24
CA ASP A 1232 -0.31 25.77 -31.27
C ASP A 1232 -0.80 26.07 -29.84
N PRO A 1233 -1.54 25.13 -29.22
CA PRO A 1233 -2.16 25.36 -27.91
C PRO A 1233 -1.16 25.67 -26.79
N VAL A 1234 0.07 25.14 -26.87
CA VAL A 1234 1.13 25.40 -25.88
C VAL A 1234 1.54 26.87 -25.92
N THR A 1235 1.84 27.39 -27.12
CA THR A 1235 2.25 28.80 -27.29
C THR A 1235 1.10 29.76 -26.96
N GLU A 1236 -0.13 29.42 -27.33
CA GLU A 1236 -1.32 30.23 -27.03
C GLU A 1236 -1.59 30.31 -25.52
N LEU A 1237 -1.50 29.18 -24.79
CA LEU A 1237 -1.65 29.17 -23.33
C LEU A 1237 -0.52 29.88 -22.60
N CYS A 1238 0.74 29.71 -23.03
CA CYS A 1238 1.85 30.46 -22.48
C CYS A 1238 1.71 31.98 -22.75
N ALA A 1239 1.14 32.37 -23.91
CA ALA A 1239 0.84 33.78 -24.21
C ALA A 1239 -0.28 34.35 -23.32
N TRP A 1240 -1.31 33.55 -23.00
CA TRP A 1240 -2.32 33.92 -22.02
C TRP A 1240 -1.72 34.03 -20.61
N GLN A 1241 -0.88 33.08 -20.17
CA GLN A 1241 -0.20 33.13 -18.87
C GLN A 1241 0.73 34.36 -18.75
N ARG A 1242 1.50 34.71 -19.80
CA ARG A 1242 2.24 35.98 -19.85
C ARG A 1242 1.34 37.20 -19.68
N THR A 1243 0.17 37.20 -20.30
CA THR A 1243 -0.82 38.29 -20.16
C THR A 1243 -1.35 38.38 -18.72
N ARG A 1244 -1.50 37.24 -18.03
CA ARG A 1244 -1.88 37.19 -16.60
C ARG A 1244 -0.76 37.70 -15.70
N LEU A 1245 0.48 37.26 -15.92
CA LEU A 1245 1.68 37.74 -15.23
C LEU A 1245 1.86 39.26 -15.38
N ALA A 1246 1.66 39.81 -16.57
CA ALA A 1246 1.69 41.26 -16.79
C ALA A 1246 0.59 41.99 -15.97
N ARG A 1247 -0.66 41.51 -16.02
CA ARG A 1247 -1.78 42.09 -15.26
C ARG A 1247 -1.61 41.97 -13.73
N TRP A 1248 -0.89 40.94 -13.27
CA TRP A 1248 -0.52 40.72 -11.88
C TRP A 1248 0.56 41.72 -11.44
N ARG A 1249 1.63 41.88 -12.22
CA ARG A 1249 2.69 42.89 -12.00
C ARG A 1249 2.14 44.32 -11.98
N GLU A 1250 1.18 44.64 -12.85
CA GLU A 1250 0.52 45.95 -12.90
C GLU A 1250 -0.35 46.24 -11.66
N ARG A 1251 -1.07 45.23 -11.17
CA ARG A 1251 -2.00 45.36 -10.04
C ARG A 1251 -2.21 43.98 -9.38
N PRO A 1252 -1.47 43.66 -8.31
CA PRO A 1252 -1.70 42.43 -7.57
C PRO A 1252 -3.00 42.55 -6.78
N GLU A 1253 -3.94 41.66 -7.06
CA GLU A 1253 -5.22 41.51 -6.36
C GLU A 1253 -5.70 40.06 -6.48
N PRO A 1254 -6.48 39.51 -5.52
CA PRO A 1254 -6.85 38.09 -5.50
C PRO A 1254 -7.48 37.57 -6.81
N ALA A 1255 -8.27 38.39 -7.51
CA ALA A 1255 -8.87 38.06 -8.81
C ALA A 1255 -7.84 37.80 -9.93
N ARG A 1256 -6.59 38.24 -9.76
CA ARG A 1256 -5.48 38.07 -10.71
C ARG A 1256 -4.40 37.13 -10.17
N SER A 1257 -4.64 36.51 -9.01
CA SER A 1257 -3.65 35.70 -8.31
C SER A 1257 -3.08 34.58 -9.20
N PRO A 1258 -1.76 34.35 -9.16
CA PRO A 1258 -1.11 33.18 -9.76
C PRO A 1258 -1.69 31.83 -9.31
N ALA A 1259 -2.38 31.76 -8.16
CA ALA A 1259 -3.05 30.55 -7.68
C ALA A 1259 -4.00 29.92 -8.72
N PHE A 1260 -4.60 30.74 -9.59
CA PHE A 1260 -5.51 30.29 -10.65
C PHE A 1260 -4.80 29.94 -11.97
N TRP A 1261 -3.86 30.77 -12.42
CA TRP A 1261 -3.33 30.70 -13.79
C TRP A 1261 -1.93 30.07 -13.90
N ALA A 1262 -1.12 30.11 -12.83
CA ALA A 1262 0.21 29.47 -12.81
C ALA A 1262 0.13 27.95 -12.55
N ALA A 1263 -1.03 27.49 -12.06
CA ALA A 1263 -1.41 26.07 -11.99
C ALA A 1263 -1.40 25.38 -13.36
N LEU A 1264 -1.77 26.11 -14.42
CA LEU A 1264 -2.03 25.55 -15.73
C LEU A 1264 -0.71 25.08 -16.39
N THR A 1265 -0.75 23.85 -16.90
CA THR A 1265 0.33 23.26 -17.69
C THR A 1265 -0.25 22.45 -18.85
N CYS A 1266 0.57 22.16 -19.85
CA CYS A 1266 0.22 21.28 -20.97
C CYS A 1266 1.23 20.15 -21.04
N LEU A 1267 0.76 18.90 -20.93
CA LEU A 1267 1.55 17.78 -21.40
C LEU A 1267 1.40 17.71 -22.92
N ASP A 1268 2.51 17.88 -23.62
CA ASP A 1268 2.62 17.69 -25.06
C ASP A 1268 3.25 16.33 -25.33
N ALA A 1269 2.56 15.51 -26.12
CA ALA A 1269 2.98 14.19 -26.56
C ALA A 1269 3.08 14.09 -28.08
N ALA A 1270 2.74 15.15 -28.83
CA ALA A 1270 2.48 15.07 -30.28
C ALA A 1270 3.73 14.79 -31.13
N ALA A 1271 4.92 15.16 -30.64
CA ALA A 1271 6.18 15.12 -31.39
C ALA A 1271 7.17 14.02 -30.95
N ASP A 1272 6.81 13.19 -29.96
CA ASP A 1272 7.71 12.18 -29.39
C ASP A 1272 7.73 10.89 -30.23
N GLY A 1273 8.88 10.19 -30.26
CA GLY A 1273 9.05 8.92 -30.96
C GLY A 1273 7.95 7.91 -30.58
N GLN A 1274 7.10 7.57 -31.55
CA GLN A 1274 5.81 6.96 -31.27
C GLN A 1274 5.91 5.46 -30.97
N THR A 1275 5.77 5.10 -29.69
CA THR A 1275 5.54 3.72 -29.25
C THR A 1275 4.07 3.35 -29.48
N TRP A 1276 3.73 2.98 -30.72
CA TRP A 1276 2.39 2.54 -31.08
C TRP A 1276 2.10 1.13 -30.53
N VAL A 1277 0.93 0.95 -29.91
CA VAL A 1277 0.40 -0.41 -29.68
C VAL A 1277 -0.10 -0.97 -31.01
N ARG A 1278 0.18 -2.25 -31.25
CA ARG A 1278 -0.48 -3.06 -32.29
C ARG A 1278 -1.64 -3.85 -31.71
#